data_AF-M5SIF0-F1
#
_entry.id   AF-M5SIF0-F1
#
_cell.length_a   1.000
_cell.length_b   1.000
_cell.length_c   1.000
_cell.angle_alpha   90.00
_cell.angle_beta   90.00
_cell.angle_gamma   90.00
#
_symmetry.space_group_name_H-M   'P 1'
#
loop_
_entity.id
_entity.type
_entity.pdbx_description
1 polymer ?
#
loop_
_entity_poly.entity_id
_entity_poly.type
_entity_poly.pdbx_seq_one_letter_code
_entity_poly.pdbx_strand_id
1 'polypeptide(L)'
;MAGRQKLMRDFDADIFRGEVVEPTPNELAIQIPDVVRLISNCASARLAASCSGLLYGPSLHPSVLRVEAMVQLAMTKAIGQSPVTDDVVKSLFDALGQTSLALFEESPADVQASTVWFQSQNFRVLNGVWRANACYLQRVLWIVETMPDDGRFDEFTLCIKSLLTLSEVSCNRARAQPNWLGNRESLRRLSNAEVISPSIVRFTQEDLDSLGIIRNSLRPFVSSRERMRDAENVSIAGSPMHRYPLLEDGSELVLAMPTAIGIAIREFVVRFAIGNGMQDTFAAALVKSYEHWLNDERVFGADKQNPIVFESTPIGPIAELRLKQEGGEFAQLLFLVDDTNSIGVTDTVGLCSADSKIKRILNEKIRQCFEESRATGRYERGITLIVPCGLGRTLSLPEISCPDHDWYIENIDVDDLVHLSRTEEIDAFYLTKVLRARAKAETLGLTFNRDIDFVNFVAFARHNDGNVVPHSEVPEDARNKAIDIQIAPDFVADLRSFSHQRTDMRLATRADGSAIRVRRSVAHISDFSCLAPTYTSPTSTEAETASVYLASDAHWWFILCNQPLNSVGYERYQMLLTWLRRTIPLVQPIAEDKEFASVELHFRFTSPLLYLVDEIPGTLPTMEEIEDEIDVNVDPERNVISLTVGAKFEAGFGHATNVSELALIRQVIVGVAEWSGRALEANEIEQLANAITGGPDGRHMHAMVGLTFRDGFAAQLNQDAIIPDLLDDGILNLGMAFRIEPRENGRTIISGKSEALLFLNRLVTTLEDGLCDRLRRLDRTKLITKLVFNHERAVFRRDLWRRTSKSNLAIHDDYPAALDTIVNRNRRYDSCIQPTRLVIEAAICECPIEGGLEPGPSDLSELMTWINSISILGGWSDAIHMDAMKPELEITPLGKVLSDPEFERQILQPFYTKATKIAITDSAEKQANLYPATHSLNKNADREPKQAFEAAFEKEFGFPAKNIETLLVELLGIGEKEFALTYQIEEAELVKRLSMTEIGPNAQAMINEFTLRSRATWRIADIDDDIDVYHQRSEEYRAKDTHCWKLRRRLSLLRRPLIELAPELLYIVPGIVQESLTYTMNNYYYGAIRQQDLKCAEMAKWKSVIGHEKGTEFAIRVSDALEKLGWITRVERKLTEILGKRLDRDYGDVDVLAYDSASGRVLVIECKSLHYHKTHGEVAEQMSDWRGLTYAKGKRDDLRKHLDRIEVLSAHIQRIRKYLKTTDEVAIEPWLIFENPVPMLHAWRNIDIETKFASFMEIESLFIRI
;
A
#
# COMPACT_ATOMS: atom_id res chain seq x y z
N MET A 1 26.12 17.83 -5.05
CA MET A 1 26.65 19.00 -4.29
C MET A 1 28.14 19.27 -4.46
N ALA A 2 29.05 18.28 -4.36
CA ALA A 2 30.50 18.51 -4.43
C ALA A 2 31.00 19.15 -5.76
N GLY A 3 30.31 18.91 -6.89
CA GLY A 3 30.58 19.58 -8.16
C GLY A 3 30.14 21.06 -8.20
N ARG A 4 29.02 21.39 -7.54
CA ARG A 4 28.44 22.75 -7.47
C ARG A 4 29.35 23.69 -6.66
N GLN A 5 29.89 23.21 -5.53
CA GLN A 5 30.89 23.94 -4.75
C GLN A 5 32.23 24.12 -5.47
N LYS A 6 32.59 23.21 -6.38
CA LYS A 6 33.82 23.33 -7.18
C LYS A 6 33.64 24.34 -8.31
N LEU A 7 32.52 24.31 -9.04
CA LEU A 7 32.20 25.33 -10.05
C LEU A 7 32.12 26.73 -9.41
N MET A 8 31.48 26.90 -8.25
CA MET A 8 31.43 28.19 -7.55
C MET A 8 32.81 28.75 -7.13
N ARG A 9 33.85 27.92 -7.05
CA ARG A 9 35.22 28.36 -6.75
C ARG A 9 36.02 28.75 -8.00
N ASP A 10 35.63 28.26 -9.18
CA ASP A 10 36.35 28.46 -10.44
C ASP A 10 35.85 29.70 -11.22
N PHE A 11 34.74 30.34 -10.80
CA PHE A 11 34.22 31.60 -11.36
C PHE A 11 34.60 32.81 -10.48
N ASP A 12 34.98 33.93 -11.11
CA ASP A 12 35.45 35.16 -10.47
C ASP A 12 34.51 35.68 -9.37
N ALA A 13 35.09 36.04 -8.21
CA ALA A 13 34.38 36.46 -7.01
C ALA A 13 33.58 37.79 -7.17
N ASP A 14 33.78 38.53 -8.26
CA ASP A 14 33.09 39.79 -8.54
C ASP A 14 31.73 39.62 -9.26
N ILE A 15 31.40 38.43 -9.76
CA ILE A 15 30.10 38.15 -10.41
C ILE A 15 28.99 37.83 -9.38
N PHE A 16 29.35 37.37 -8.18
CA PHE A 16 28.41 36.79 -7.21
C PHE A 16 27.73 37.77 -6.23
N ARG A 17 27.71 39.08 -6.51
CA ARG A 17 26.96 40.07 -5.69
C ARG A 17 25.54 40.37 -6.18
N GLY A 18 25.09 39.78 -7.30
CA GLY A 18 23.72 39.88 -7.82
C GLY A 18 22.93 38.58 -7.68
N GLU A 19 21.60 38.65 -7.82
CA GLU A 19 20.74 37.47 -7.97
C GLU A 19 21.24 36.58 -9.11
N VAL A 20 21.22 35.26 -8.92
CA VAL A 20 21.65 34.29 -9.93
C VAL A 20 20.55 34.22 -11.01
N VAL A 21 20.75 34.91 -12.12
CA VAL A 21 19.81 34.96 -13.26
C VAL A 21 20.21 33.93 -14.32
N GLU A 22 19.20 33.28 -14.92
CA GLU A 22 19.40 32.33 -16.01
C GLU A 22 20.09 33.00 -17.21
N PRO A 23 21.18 32.41 -17.76
CA PRO A 23 21.98 33.07 -18.79
C PRO A 23 21.25 33.16 -20.14
N THR A 24 21.52 34.24 -20.87
CA THR A 24 21.05 34.45 -22.25
C THR A 24 21.94 33.73 -23.27
N PRO A 25 21.47 33.47 -24.51
CA PRO A 25 22.32 32.92 -25.57
C PRO A 25 23.59 33.75 -25.86
N ASN A 26 23.55 35.08 -25.71
CA ASN A 26 24.73 35.93 -25.84
C ASN A 26 25.76 35.68 -24.73
N GLU A 27 25.32 35.55 -23.49
CA GLU A 27 26.21 35.27 -22.35
C GLU A 27 26.81 33.87 -22.43
N LEU A 28 26.02 32.87 -22.85
CA LEU A 28 26.53 31.53 -23.11
C LEU A 28 27.55 31.53 -24.24
N ALA A 29 27.29 32.26 -25.33
CA ALA A 29 28.22 32.35 -26.45
C ALA A 29 29.59 32.94 -26.06
N ILE A 30 29.62 33.85 -25.09
CA ILE A 30 30.87 34.41 -24.53
C ILE A 30 31.63 33.35 -23.71
N GLN A 31 30.93 32.44 -23.02
CA GLN A 31 31.54 31.40 -22.19
C GLN A 31 32.12 30.24 -23.01
N ILE A 32 31.62 29.99 -24.23
CA ILE A 32 32.07 28.88 -25.10
C ILE A 32 32.47 29.34 -26.53
N PRO A 33 33.40 30.29 -26.68
CA PRO A 33 33.66 30.98 -27.96
C PRO A 33 34.20 30.06 -29.07
N ASP A 34 34.98 29.04 -28.72
CA ASP A 34 35.54 28.09 -29.70
C ASP A 34 34.45 27.21 -30.32
N VAL A 35 33.48 26.77 -29.51
CA VAL A 35 32.34 25.99 -29.98
C VAL A 35 31.37 26.86 -30.77
N VAL A 36 31.19 28.14 -30.38
CA VAL A 36 30.39 29.10 -31.15
C VAL A 36 30.96 29.28 -32.57
N ARG A 37 32.28 29.39 -32.71
CA ARG A 37 32.94 29.44 -34.04
C ARG A 37 32.76 28.15 -34.83
N LEU A 38 32.70 27.01 -34.17
CA LEU A 38 32.43 25.72 -34.81
C LEU A 38 31.01 25.69 -35.38
N ILE A 39 30.01 26.05 -34.57
CA ILE A 39 28.59 26.01 -34.98
C ILE A 39 28.21 27.15 -35.93
N SER A 40 28.94 28.28 -35.95
CA SER A 40 28.61 29.42 -36.81
C SER A 40 28.66 29.07 -38.30
N ASN A 41 29.44 28.06 -38.67
CA ASN A 41 29.57 27.56 -40.05
C ASN A 41 28.43 26.61 -40.45
N CYS A 42 27.70 26.04 -39.49
CA CYS A 42 26.63 25.08 -39.75
C CYS A 42 25.34 25.76 -40.23
N ALA A 43 24.50 25.01 -40.95
CA ALA A 43 23.14 25.42 -41.25
C ALA A 43 22.26 25.39 -39.99
N SER A 44 21.64 26.52 -39.64
CA SER A 44 20.85 26.71 -38.42
C SER A 44 19.77 25.65 -38.21
N ALA A 45 18.87 25.46 -39.19
CA ALA A 45 17.77 24.50 -39.07
C ALA A 45 18.24 23.05 -38.94
N ARG A 46 19.37 22.68 -39.57
CA ARG A 46 19.95 21.34 -39.47
C ARG A 46 20.59 21.08 -38.11
N LEU A 47 21.28 22.09 -37.56
CA LEU A 47 21.87 21.98 -36.22
C LEU A 47 20.77 21.92 -35.17
N ALA A 48 19.75 22.78 -35.30
CA ALA A 48 18.57 22.73 -34.45
C ALA A 48 17.90 21.36 -34.51
N ALA A 49 17.70 20.76 -35.69
CA ALA A 49 17.13 19.42 -35.82
C ALA A 49 17.95 18.34 -35.08
N SER A 50 19.28 18.36 -35.23
CA SER A 50 20.17 17.41 -34.55
C SER A 50 20.15 17.58 -33.02
N CYS A 51 20.08 18.81 -32.51
CA CYS A 51 19.94 19.07 -31.08
C CYS A 51 18.55 18.66 -30.57
N SER A 52 17.49 18.97 -31.32
CA SER A 52 16.09 18.70 -30.91
C SER A 52 15.81 17.21 -30.77
N GLY A 53 16.44 16.37 -31.58
CA GLY A 53 16.31 14.91 -31.46
C GLY A 53 16.70 14.40 -30.06
N LEU A 54 17.65 15.06 -29.39
CA LEU A 54 18.12 14.69 -28.06
C LEU A 54 17.04 14.80 -26.98
N LEU A 55 16.03 15.66 -27.16
CA LEU A 55 14.92 15.84 -26.20
C LEU A 55 14.06 14.57 -26.04
N TYR A 56 14.12 13.66 -27.01
CA TYR A 56 13.42 12.38 -26.95
C TYR A 56 14.22 11.27 -26.24
N GLY A 57 15.48 11.52 -25.88
CA GLY A 57 16.34 10.55 -25.21
C GLY A 57 16.03 10.45 -23.72
N PRO A 58 15.59 9.29 -23.18
CA PRO A 58 15.28 9.15 -21.75
C PRO A 58 16.49 9.46 -20.86
N SER A 59 17.71 9.16 -21.32
CA SER A 59 18.95 9.46 -20.59
C SER A 59 19.29 10.94 -20.50
N LEU A 60 18.69 11.77 -21.36
CA LEU A 60 18.92 13.21 -21.46
C LEU A 60 17.80 14.03 -20.83
N HIS A 61 16.83 13.38 -20.19
CA HIS A 61 15.72 14.04 -19.53
C HIS A 61 16.15 15.07 -18.46
N PRO A 62 17.19 14.84 -17.63
CA PRO A 62 17.72 15.87 -16.72
C PRO A 62 18.44 17.02 -17.43
N SER A 63 18.80 16.85 -18.70
CA SER A 63 19.55 17.82 -19.50
C SER A 63 18.65 18.60 -20.45
N VAL A 64 17.32 18.60 -20.28
CA VAL A 64 16.37 19.28 -21.17
C VAL A 64 16.73 20.76 -21.34
N LEU A 65 16.96 21.50 -20.24
CA LEU A 65 17.34 22.91 -20.31
C LEU A 65 18.61 23.14 -21.15
N ARG A 66 19.59 22.24 -21.03
CA ARG A 66 20.82 22.26 -21.82
C ARG A 66 20.52 22.10 -23.30
N VAL A 67 19.68 21.13 -23.65
CA VAL A 67 19.33 20.83 -25.03
C VAL A 67 18.49 21.97 -25.64
N GLU A 68 17.57 22.57 -24.88
CA GLU A 68 16.84 23.78 -25.31
C GLU A 68 17.80 24.94 -25.59
N ALA A 69 18.82 25.14 -24.74
CA ALA A 69 19.87 26.13 -24.98
C ALA A 69 20.71 25.82 -26.24
N MET A 70 20.99 24.54 -26.53
CA MET A 70 21.65 24.14 -27.77
C MET A 70 20.83 24.56 -29.01
N VAL A 71 19.52 24.32 -28.99
CA VAL A 71 18.61 24.73 -30.06
C VAL A 71 18.62 26.26 -30.23
N GLN A 72 18.57 27.00 -29.13
CA GLN A 72 18.59 28.48 -29.19
C GLN A 72 19.92 29.04 -29.71
N LEU A 73 21.05 28.45 -29.34
CA LEU A 73 22.36 28.80 -29.91
C LEU A 73 22.45 28.45 -31.40
N ALA A 74 21.89 27.31 -31.80
CA ALA A 74 21.78 26.95 -33.22
C ALA A 74 20.95 27.98 -34.00
N MET A 75 19.91 28.54 -33.39
CA MET A 75 19.05 29.55 -34.01
C MET A 75 19.67 30.94 -34.10
N THR A 76 20.44 31.33 -33.10
CA THR A 76 20.97 32.69 -32.98
C THR A 76 22.40 32.82 -33.53
N LYS A 77 23.22 31.78 -33.45
CA LYS A 77 24.66 31.84 -33.77
C LYS A 77 25.07 31.09 -35.03
N ALA A 78 24.28 30.11 -35.50
CA ALA A 78 24.59 29.40 -36.74
C ALA A 78 24.09 30.19 -37.96
N ILE A 79 25.00 30.66 -38.80
CA ILE A 79 24.70 31.51 -39.98
C ILE A 79 25.21 30.90 -41.31
N GLY A 80 25.91 29.77 -41.23
CA GLY A 80 26.54 29.12 -42.38
C GLY A 80 25.64 28.08 -43.06
N GLN A 81 26.26 27.19 -43.82
CA GLN A 81 25.59 26.17 -44.65
C GLN A 81 26.28 24.79 -44.57
N SER A 82 27.33 24.64 -43.74
CA SER A 82 28.05 23.39 -43.59
C SER A 82 27.16 22.28 -43.01
N PRO A 83 27.41 21.01 -43.38
CA PRO A 83 26.72 19.89 -42.77
C PRO A 83 27.02 19.81 -41.27
N VAL A 84 26.06 19.27 -40.52
CA VAL A 84 26.19 19.05 -39.07
C VAL A 84 26.64 17.63 -38.84
N THR A 85 27.70 17.45 -38.05
CA THR A 85 28.19 16.13 -37.64
C THR A 85 27.88 15.89 -36.16
N ASP A 86 27.80 14.62 -35.76
CA ASP A 86 27.56 14.24 -34.36
C ASP A 86 28.61 14.84 -33.42
N ASP A 87 29.85 15.01 -33.88
CA ASP A 87 30.92 15.61 -33.07
C ASP A 87 30.69 17.10 -32.79
N VAL A 88 30.03 17.84 -33.70
CA VAL A 88 29.61 19.22 -33.43
C VAL A 88 28.55 19.24 -32.33
N VAL A 89 27.57 18.33 -32.39
CA VAL A 89 26.48 18.22 -31.40
C VAL A 89 27.03 17.85 -30.03
N LYS A 90 27.91 16.84 -29.95
CA LYS A 90 28.60 16.44 -28.71
C LYS A 90 29.44 17.58 -28.14
N SER A 91 30.23 18.25 -28.97
CA SER A 91 31.08 19.37 -28.52
C SER A 91 30.24 20.50 -27.93
N LEU A 92 29.07 20.78 -28.51
CA LEU A 92 28.14 21.78 -28.00
C LEU A 92 27.50 21.36 -26.67
N PHE A 93 27.03 20.12 -26.57
CA PHE A 93 26.46 19.59 -25.32
C PHE A 93 27.49 19.59 -24.19
N ASP A 94 28.69 19.06 -24.43
CA ASP A 94 29.76 18.94 -23.45
C ASP A 94 30.25 20.32 -22.97
N ALA A 95 30.34 21.30 -23.89
CA ALA A 95 30.77 22.65 -23.56
C ALA A 95 29.72 23.40 -22.72
N LEU A 96 28.43 23.30 -23.06
CA LEU A 96 27.36 23.92 -22.28
C LEU A 96 27.29 23.38 -20.85
N GLY A 97 27.60 22.09 -20.65
CA GLY A 97 27.69 21.49 -19.31
C GLY A 97 28.81 22.06 -18.42
N GLN A 98 29.69 22.92 -18.95
CA GLN A 98 30.73 23.64 -18.21
C GLN A 98 30.44 25.15 -18.06
N THR A 99 29.25 25.60 -18.47
CA THR A 99 28.85 27.02 -18.39
C THR A 99 28.01 27.30 -17.14
N SER A 100 27.71 28.59 -16.91
CA SER A 100 26.73 29.06 -15.93
C SER A 100 25.35 28.39 -16.03
N LEU A 101 24.96 27.86 -17.20
CA LEU A 101 23.69 27.13 -17.40
C LEU A 101 23.58 25.89 -16.50
N ALA A 102 24.71 25.21 -16.24
CA ALA A 102 24.73 24.00 -15.41
C ALA A 102 24.30 24.25 -13.95
N LEU A 103 24.22 25.51 -13.50
CA LEU A 103 23.70 25.87 -12.17
C LEU A 103 22.16 25.78 -12.08
N PHE A 104 21.48 25.84 -13.24
CA PHE A 104 20.02 25.81 -13.40
C PHE A 104 19.50 24.45 -13.86
N GLU A 105 20.38 23.50 -14.16
CA GLU A 105 19.97 22.13 -14.43
C GLU A 105 19.54 21.44 -13.13
N GLU A 106 18.28 21.02 -13.11
CA GLU A 106 17.70 20.28 -12.00
C GLU A 106 17.28 18.89 -12.47
N SER A 107 17.21 17.95 -11.53
CA SER A 107 16.63 16.64 -11.80
C SER A 107 15.15 16.83 -12.20
N PRO A 108 14.64 16.05 -13.18
CA PRO A 108 13.27 16.23 -13.65
C PRO A 108 12.26 16.05 -12.53
N ALA A 109 11.40 17.04 -12.33
CA ALA A 109 10.34 17.00 -11.34
C ALA A 109 9.06 16.34 -11.87
N ASP A 110 8.99 15.98 -13.16
CA ASP A 110 7.80 15.45 -13.84
C ASP A 110 8.20 14.38 -14.88
N VAL A 111 7.23 13.67 -15.45
CA VAL A 111 7.43 12.67 -16.51
C VAL A 111 7.86 13.32 -17.82
N GLN A 112 8.64 12.60 -18.64
CA GLN A 112 9.22 13.17 -19.87
C GLN A 112 8.14 13.51 -20.91
N ALA A 113 7.18 12.61 -21.07
CA ALA A 113 6.08 12.75 -22.00
C ALA A 113 4.76 12.41 -21.31
N SER A 114 3.68 13.06 -21.72
CA SER A 114 2.33 12.84 -21.23
C SER A 114 1.35 12.70 -22.38
N THR A 115 0.22 12.05 -22.11
CA THR A 115 -0.89 11.92 -23.07
C THR A 115 -1.88 13.07 -22.88
N VAL A 116 -2.26 13.71 -23.99
CA VAL A 116 -3.40 14.61 -24.11
C VAL A 116 -4.33 14.11 -25.20
N TRP A 117 -5.57 14.58 -25.22
CA TRP A 117 -6.53 14.22 -26.26
C TRP A 117 -7.20 15.46 -26.85
N PHE A 118 -7.53 15.35 -28.14
CA PHE A 118 -8.18 16.40 -28.91
C PHE A 118 -8.87 15.81 -30.15
N GLN A 119 -10.11 16.23 -30.44
CA GLN A 119 -10.91 15.79 -31.59
C GLN A 119 -10.92 14.26 -31.79
N SER A 120 -11.30 13.53 -30.74
CA SER A 120 -11.40 12.06 -30.73
C SER A 120 -10.07 11.32 -30.96
N GLN A 121 -8.92 11.96 -30.76
CA GLN A 121 -7.59 11.36 -30.92
C GLN A 121 -6.70 11.61 -29.70
N ASN A 122 -5.77 10.69 -29.44
CA ASN A 122 -4.74 10.83 -28.41
C ASN A 122 -3.44 11.36 -29.04
N PHE A 123 -2.74 12.23 -28.32
CA PHE A 123 -1.44 12.78 -28.70
C PHE A 123 -0.47 12.69 -27.53
N ARG A 124 0.81 12.44 -27.82
CA ARG A 124 1.90 12.60 -26.86
C ARG A 124 2.58 13.95 -27.01
N VAL A 125 2.83 14.60 -25.87
CA VAL A 125 3.59 15.85 -25.78
C VAL A 125 4.73 15.69 -24.79
N LEU A 126 5.88 16.31 -25.08
CA LEU A 126 7.00 16.38 -24.14
C LEU A 126 6.74 17.50 -23.12
N ASN A 127 6.91 17.22 -21.82
CA ASN A 127 6.63 18.22 -20.78
C ASN A 127 7.73 19.30 -20.69
N GLY A 128 8.97 18.95 -21.02
CA GLY A 128 10.10 19.88 -21.00
C GLY A 128 10.48 20.34 -19.59
N VAL A 129 10.90 21.59 -19.45
CA VAL A 129 11.21 22.21 -18.14
C VAL A 129 9.96 22.73 -17.40
N TRP A 130 8.77 22.50 -17.95
CA TRP A 130 7.52 23.13 -17.50
C TRP A 130 6.74 22.21 -16.59
N ARG A 131 6.38 22.70 -15.39
CA ARG A 131 5.50 21.98 -14.48
C ARG A 131 4.09 21.83 -15.08
N ALA A 132 3.50 20.64 -14.97
CA ALA A 132 2.10 20.37 -15.30
C ALA A 132 1.69 20.76 -16.74
N ASN A 133 2.63 20.73 -17.70
CA ASN A 133 2.41 21.22 -19.07
C ASN A 133 1.19 20.56 -19.74
N ALA A 134 1.10 19.24 -19.67
CA ALA A 134 -0.01 18.49 -20.25
C ALA A 134 -1.36 18.76 -19.56
N CYS A 135 -1.37 18.98 -18.24
CA CYS A 135 -2.58 19.31 -17.48
C CYS A 135 -3.19 20.64 -17.97
N TYR A 136 -2.37 21.69 -18.03
CA TYR A 136 -2.79 23.00 -18.51
C TYR A 136 -3.17 22.98 -19.99
N LEU A 137 -2.43 22.25 -20.82
CA LEU A 137 -2.76 22.06 -22.22
C LEU A 137 -4.14 21.40 -22.37
N GLN A 138 -4.44 20.34 -21.62
CA GLN A 138 -5.72 19.63 -21.72
C GLN A 138 -6.92 20.51 -21.36
N ARG A 139 -6.78 21.45 -20.41
CA ARG A 139 -7.82 22.44 -20.10
C ARG A 139 -8.11 23.35 -21.28
N VAL A 140 -7.06 23.83 -21.95
CA VAL A 140 -7.19 24.66 -23.15
C VAL A 140 -7.77 23.87 -24.33
N LEU A 141 -7.33 22.64 -24.55
CA LEU A 141 -7.87 21.78 -25.61
C LEU A 141 -9.38 21.53 -25.42
N TRP A 142 -9.81 21.28 -24.17
CA TRP A 142 -11.23 21.14 -23.85
C TRP A 142 -12.03 22.41 -24.19
N ILE A 143 -11.49 23.60 -23.89
CA ILE A 143 -12.15 24.87 -24.27
C ILE A 143 -12.34 24.94 -25.78
N VAL A 144 -11.32 24.57 -26.56
CA VAL A 144 -11.41 24.57 -28.03
C VAL A 144 -12.43 23.55 -28.53
N GLU A 145 -12.49 22.35 -27.96
CA GLU A 145 -13.48 21.33 -28.32
C GLU A 145 -14.92 21.72 -28.01
N THR A 146 -15.13 22.59 -27.01
CA THR A 146 -16.47 23.09 -26.64
C THR A 146 -16.89 24.36 -27.39
N MET A 147 -16.07 24.85 -28.33
CA MET A 147 -16.45 25.97 -29.18
C MET A 147 -17.59 25.58 -30.16
N PRO A 148 -18.38 26.56 -30.65
CA PRO A 148 -19.42 26.29 -31.63
C PRO A 148 -18.89 25.61 -32.91
N ASP A 149 -19.49 24.49 -33.28
CA ASP A 149 -19.21 23.75 -34.51
C ASP A 149 -20.04 24.28 -35.68
N ASP A 150 -19.83 25.55 -36.03
CA ASP A 150 -20.50 26.25 -37.15
C ASP A 150 -19.54 26.69 -38.26
N GLY A 151 -18.32 26.14 -38.25
CA GLY A 151 -17.26 26.39 -39.23
C GLY A 151 -16.37 27.61 -38.95
N ARG A 152 -16.76 28.49 -38.02
CA ARG A 152 -16.01 29.75 -37.75
C ARG A 152 -14.61 29.54 -37.17
N PHE A 153 -14.40 28.41 -36.49
CA PHE A 153 -13.16 28.10 -35.78
C PHE A 153 -12.38 26.95 -36.43
N ASP A 154 -12.77 26.51 -37.63
CA ASP A 154 -12.16 25.34 -38.29
C ASP A 154 -10.67 25.54 -38.58
N GLU A 155 -10.30 26.69 -39.14
CA GLU A 155 -8.89 27.00 -39.43
C GLU A 155 -8.06 27.07 -38.14
N PHE A 156 -8.62 27.68 -37.10
CA PHE A 156 -7.99 27.79 -35.79
C PHE A 156 -7.77 26.42 -35.13
N THR A 157 -8.79 25.57 -35.17
CA THR A 157 -8.77 24.20 -34.68
C THR A 157 -7.79 23.33 -35.47
N LEU A 158 -7.75 23.50 -36.80
CA LEU A 158 -6.82 22.81 -37.69
C LEU A 158 -5.36 23.17 -37.37
N CYS A 159 -5.06 24.44 -37.03
CA CYS A 159 -3.71 24.85 -36.61
C CYS A 159 -3.24 24.04 -35.39
N ILE A 160 -4.09 23.93 -34.36
CA ILE A 160 -3.78 23.22 -33.12
C ILE A 160 -3.59 21.72 -33.39
N LYS A 161 -4.52 21.11 -34.12
CA LYS A 161 -4.44 19.69 -34.50
C LYS A 161 -3.15 19.40 -35.27
N SER A 162 -2.80 20.25 -36.24
CA SER A 162 -1.60 20.05 -37.08
C SER A 162 -0.33 20.00 -36.23
N LEU A 163 -0.19 20.90 -35.25
CA LEU A 163 0.97 20.90 -34.36
C LEU A 163 1.01 19.68 -33.43
N LEU A 164 -0.13 19.28 -32.88
CA LEU A 164 -0.25 18.06 -32.06
C LEU A 164 0.10 16.80 -32.87
N THR A 165 -0.33 16.71 -34.13
CA THR A 165 0.02 15.61 -35.03
C THR A 165 1.53 15.50 -35.24
N LEU A 166 2.24 16.63 -35.42
CA LEU A 166 3.71 16.61 -35.50
C LEU A 166 4.34 16.07 -34.21
N SER A 167 3.84 16.49 -33.04
CA SER A 167 4.28 15.98 -31.74
C SER A 167 4.15 14.45 -31.65
N GLU A 168 2.97 13.94 -31.99
CA GLU A 168 2.65 12.52 -31.91
C GLU A 168 3.49 11.69 -32.87
N VAL A 169 3.70 12.17 -34.10
CA VAL A 169 4.56 11.49 -35.09
C VAL A 169 6.01 11.46 -34.62
N SER A 170 6.54 12.56 -34.08
CA SER A 170 7.90 12.56 -33.52
C SER A 170 8.02 11.64 -32.30
N CYS A 171 7.05 11.64 -31.39
CA CYS A 171 7.00 10.70 -30.26
C CYS A 171 6.97 9.25 -30.74
N ASN A 172 6.19 8.94 -31.79
CA ASN A 172 6.14 7.62 -32.42
C ASN A 172 7.50 7.21 -33.01
N ARG A 173 8.11 8.09 -33.82
CA ARG A 173 9.44 7.85 -34.42
C ARG A 173 10.51 7.60 -33.36
N ALA A 174 10.39 8.26 -32.20
CA ALA A 174 11.28 8.08 -31.05
C ALA A 174 10.90 6.91 -30.12
N ARG A 175 9.74 6.29 -30.31
CA ARG A 175 9.15 5.30 -29.36
C ARG A 175 9.03 5.86 -27.93
N ALA A 176 8.74 7.15 -27.79
CA ALA A 176 8.58 7.81 -26.50
C ALA A 176 7.34 7.26 -25.78
N GLN A 177 7.53 6.77 -24.55
CA GLN A 177 6.43 6.30 -23.71
C GLN A 177 5.90 7.42 -22.82
N PRO A 178 4.57 7.61 -22.73
CA PRO A 178 3.99 8.59 -21.82
C PRO A 178 4.06 8.10 -20.37
N ASN A 179 4.05 9.03 -19.41
CA ASN A 179 3.92 8.77 -17.97
C ASN A 179 5.12 8.07 -17.31
N TRP A 180 6.28 8.04 -17.97
CA TRP A 180 7.51 7.49 -17.40
C TRP A 180 8.55 8.58 -17.13
N LEU A 181 9.31 8.38 -16.06
CA LEU A 181 10.50 9.17 -15.79
C LEU A 181 11.65 8.69 -16.69
N GLY A 182 12.39 9.64 -17.25
CA GLY A 182 13.72 9.38 -17.78
C GLY A 182 14.76 9.15 -16.66
N ASN A 183 16.04 9.26 -16.99
CA ASN A 183 17.11 9.20 -15.99
C ASN A 183 17.01 10.36 -14.99
N ARG A 184 17.62 10.21 -13.80
CA ARG A 184 17.65 11.24 -12.75
C ARG A 184 18.90 12.11 -12.78
N GLU A 185 20.04 11.54 -13.17
CA GLU A 185 21.31 12.25 -13.22
C GLU A 185 21.60 12.78 -14.62
N SER A 186 21.95 14.06 -14.71
CA SER A 186 22.37 14.67 -15.96
C SER A 186 23.71 14.09 -16.44
N LEU A 187 23.79 13.81 -17.73
CA LEU A 187 25.03 13.36 -18.36
C LEU A 187 26.07 14.48 -18.38
N ARG A 188 27.31 14.12 -18.04
CA ARG A 188 28.46 15.04 -18.15
C ARG A 188 28.93 15.22 -19.58
N ARG A 189 28.86 14.17 -20.39
CA ARG A 189 29.25 14.16 -21.80
C ARG A 189 28.32 13.29 -22.63
N LEU A 190 28.17 13.64 -23.90
CA LEU A 190 27.36 12.89 -24.85
C LEU A 190 28.20 11.82 -25.58
N SER A 191 27.80 10.56 -25.52
CA SER A 191 28.41 9.46 -26.28
C SER A 191 27.64 9.19 -27.59
N ASN A 192 28.15 8.28 -28.42
CA ASN A 192 27.46 7.88 -29.66
C ASN A 192 26.11 7.22 -29.40
N ALA A 193 25.90 6.60 -28.23
CA ALA A 193 24.66 5.90 -27.92
C ALA A 193 23.49 6.84 -27.63
N GLU A 194 23.77 8.07 -27.17
CA GLU A 194 22.72 9.08 -26.89
C GLU A 194 22.45 10.01 -28.09
N VAL A 195 23.19 9.89 -29.19
CA VAL A 195 22.88 10.66 -30.41
C VAL A 195 21.62 10.09 -31.04
N ILE A 196 20.63 10.96 -31.21
CA ILE A 196 19.33 10.61 -31.79
C ILE A 196 19.24 11.20 -33.21
N SER A 197 18.67 10.43 -34.13
CA SER A 197 18.54 10.84 -35.53
C SER A 197 17.71 12.14 -35.65
N PRO A 198 18.19 13.16 -36.40
CA PRO A 198 17.42 14.37 -36.65
C PRO A 198 16.15 14.11 -37.47
N SER A 199 16.02 12.95 -38.13
CA SER A 199 14.81 12.57 -38.90
C SER A 199 13.55 12.49 -38.05
N ILE A 200 13.67 12.34 -36.72
CA ILE A 200 12.54 12.28 -35.81
C ILE A 200 11.72 13.58 -35.84
N VAL A 201 12.39 14.72 -36.02
CA VAL A 201 11.79 16.05 -35.95
C VAL A 201 11.72 16.77 -37.31
N ARG A 202 12.09 16.08 -38.39
CA ARG A 202 12.06 16.63 -39.76
C ARG A 202 10.86 16.09 -40.53
N PHE A 203 10.21 16.97 -41.27
CA PHE A 203 9.03 16.67 -42.05
C PHE A 203 9.17 17.25 -43.45
N THR A 204 9.14 16.37 -44.45
CA THR A 204 9.06 16.73 -45.87
C THR A 204 7.63 17.14 -46.23
N GLN A 205 7.44 17.70 -47.42
CA GLN A 205 6.08 17.97 -47.90
C GLN A 205 5.26 16.68 -48.06
N GLU A 206 5.90 15.58 -48.48
CA GLU A 206 5.27 14.26 -48.58
C GLU A 206 4.84 13.73 -47.21
N ASP A 207 5.66 13.92 -46.17
CA ASP A 207 5.26 13.60 -44.79
C ASP A 207 4.00 14.38 -44.39
N LEU A 208 3.97 15.71 -44.64
CA LEU A 208 2.82 16.54 -44.28
C LEU A 208 1.55 16.12 -45.02
N ASP A 209 1.66 15.85 -46.32
CA ASP A 209 0.54 15.41 -47.16
C ASP A 209 -0.01 14.05 -46.67
N SER A 210 0.88 13.11 -46.31
CA SER A 210 0.51 11.79 -45.75
C SER A 210 -0.21 11.87 -44.40
N LEU A 211 0.09 12.91 -43.61
CA LEU A 211 -0.53 13.18 -42.32
C LEU A 211 -1.80 14.04 -42.44
N GLY A 212 -2.19 14.42 -43.66
CA GLY A 212 -3.32 15.33 -43.90
C GLY A 212 -3.10 16.75 -43.37
N ILE A 213 -1.84 17.17 -43.20
CA ILE A 213 -1.49 18.48 -42.66
C ILE A 213 -1.33 19.49 -43.81
N ILE A 214 -2.17 20.53 -43.80
CA ILE A 214 -2.02 21.67 -44.71
C ILE A 214 -0.89 22.56 -44.18
N ARG A 215 0.24 22.67 -44.89
CA ARG A 215 1.42 23.44 -44.43
C ARG A 215 1.09 24.84 -43.86
N ASN A 216 0.14 25.55 -44.45
CA ASN A 216 -0.28 26.89 -43.98
C ASN A 216 -0.90 26.89 -42.58
N SER A 217 -1.50 25.79 -42.11
CA SER A 217 -2.05 25.68 -40.74
C SER A 217 -0.96 25.74 -39.67
N LEU A 218 0.31 25.47 -40.03
CA LEU A 218 1.44 25.52 -39.11
C LEU A 218 2.09 26.92 -39.03
N ARG A 219 1.76 27.83 -39.95
CA ARG A 219 2.32 29.19 -40.03
C ARG A 219 2.27 29.99 -38.70
N PRO A 220 1.23 29.88 -37.86
CA PRO A 220 1.21 30.55 -36.56
C PRO A 220 2.39 30.15 -35.65
N PHE A 221 2.91 28.94 -35.79
CA PHE A 221 3.96 28.34 -34.96
C PHE A 221 5.36 28.37 -35.59
N VAL A 222 5.49 28.90 -36.82
CA VAL A 222 6.78 28.99 -37.53
C VAL A 222 7.58 30.19 -37.02
N SER A 223 8.81 29.94 -36.63
CA SER A 223 9.79 30.96 -36.27
C SER A 223 10.23 31.76 -37.50
N SER A 224 10.36 33.07 -37.34
CA SER A 224 10.86 33.99 -38.37
C SER A 224 11.91 34.93 -37.78
N ARG A 225 12.75 35.54 -38.62
CA ARG A 225 13.75 36.53 -38.14
C ARG A 225 13.13 37.67 -37.33
N GLU A 226 11.93 38.10 -37.69
CA GLU A 226 11.21 39.15 -36.96
C GLU A 226 10.73 38.66 -35.59
N ARG A 227 10.17 37.45 -35.54
CA ARG A 227 9.70 36.80 -34.30
C ARG A 227 10.83 36.42 -33.33
N MET A 228 12.04 36.25 -33.86
CA MET A 228 13.23 35.84 -33.12
C MET A 228 14.17 37.00 -32.77
N ARG A 229 13.78 38.25 -33.01
CA ARG A 229 14.64 39.43 -32.86
C ARG A 229 15.29 39.57 -31.48
N ASP A 230 14.55 39.22 -30.42
CA ASP A 230 14.99 39.39 -29.04
C ASP A 230 15.60 38.10 -28.45
N ALA A 231 15.60 36.99 -29.20
CA ALA A 231 15.99 35.67 -28.70
C ALA A 231 17.44 35.61 -28.19
N GLU A 232 18.34 36.50 -28.63
CA GLU A 232 19.73 36.51 -28.17
C GLU A 232 19.92 37.08 -26.77
N ASN A 233 18.97 37.90 -26.30
CA ASN A 233 19.08 38.71 -25.07
C ASN A 233 18.02 38.35 -24.01
N VAL A 234 17.25 37.29 -24.25
CA VAL A 234 16.28 36.75 -23.30
C VAL A 234 16.85 35.44 -22.75
N SER A 235 16.50 35.07 -21.52
CA SER A 235 16.93 33.81 -20.91
C SER A 235 16.40 32.61 -21.71
N ILE A 236 17.00 31.43 -21.50
CA ILE A 236 16.60 30.23 -22.22
C ILE A 236 15.12 29.91 -21.97
N ALA A 237 14.63 29.99 -20.73
CA ALA A 237 13.21 29.83 -20.41
C ALA A 237 12.30 30.91 -21.05
N GLY A 238 12.80 32.12 -21.31
CA GLY A 238 12.01 33.20 -21.92
C GLY A 238 11.97 33.19 -23.45
N SER A 239 12.52 32.17 -24.10
CA SER A 239 12.75 32.19 -25.55
C SER A 239 11.46 32.33 -26.39
N PRO A 240 11.47 33.16 -27.45
CA PRO A 240 10.36 33.23 -28.41
C PRO A 240 10.07 31.88 -29.10
N MET A 241 11.04 30.96 -29.13
CA MET A 241 10.87 29.58 -29.64
C MET A 241 9.77 28.83 -28.90
N HIS A 242 9.44 29.20 -27.66
CA HIS A 242 8.36 28.57 -26.91
C HIS A 242 6.97 28.85 -27.51
N ARG A 243 6.84 29.94 -28.28
CA ARG A 243 5.62 30.25 -29.04
C ARG A 243 5.71 29.80 -30.49
N TYR A 244 6.93 29.74 -31.03
CA TYR A 244 7.20 29.44 -32.43
C TYR A 244 8.15 28.23 -32.60
N PRO A 245 7.72 27.01 -32.21
CA PRO A 245 8.59 25.85 -32.11
C PRO A 245 9.05 25.27 -33.46
N LEU A 246 8.59 25.79 -34.60
CA LEU A 246 8.85 25.24 -35.94
C LEU A 246 9.82 26.10 -36.74
N LEU A 247 10.63 25.48 -37.60
CA LEU A 247 11.55 26.14 -38.54
C LEU A 247 11.33 25.66 -39.96
N GLU A 248 11.56 26.52 -40.93
CA GLU A 248 11.61 26.15 -42.34
C GLU A 248 13.06 25.90 -42.79
N ASP A 249 13.33 24.74 -43.40
CA ASP A 249 14.60 24.38 -44.06
C ASP A 249 14.32 24.08 -45.54
N GLY A 250 14.25 25.12 -46.37
CA GLY A 250 13.85 24.98 -47.77
C GLY A 250 12.42 24.45 -47.90
N SER A 251 12.25 23.26 -48.49
CA SER A 251 10.95 22.58 -48.60
C SER A 251 10.57 21.75 -47.37
N GLU A 252 11.48 21.56 -46.42
CA GLU A 252 11.21 20.81 -45.20
C GLU A 252 10.81 21.71 -44.03
N LEU A 253 10.20 21.09 -43.03
CA LEU A 253 9.86 21.69 -41.75
C LEU A 253 10.59 20.96 -40.63
N VAL A 254 11.13 21.70 -39.66
CA VAL A 254 11.81 21.16 -38.49
C VAL A 254 11.03 21.53 -37.24
N LEU A 255 10.64 20.54 -36.44
CA LEU A 255 10.14 20.74 -35.09
C LEU A 255 11.34 20.96 -34.14
N ALA A 256 11.73 22.23 -34.00
CA ALA A 256 12.95 22.61 -33.30
C ALA A 256 12.79 22.69 -31.77
N MET A 257 11.58 22.92 -31.27
CA MET A 257 11.31 22.97 -29.82
C MET A 257 10.12 22.08 -29.45
N PRO A 258 10.24 20.74 -29.53
CA PRO A 258 9.13 19.82 -29.25
C PRO A 258 8.58 19.93 -27.81
N THR A 259 9.42 20.29 -26.85
CA THR A 259 9.02 20.53 -25.44
C THR A 259 8.10 21.74 -25.26
N ALA A 260 8.05 22.65 -26.24
CA ALA A 260 7.25 23.85 -26.17
C ALA A 260 5.85 23.74 -26.77
N ILE A 261 5.49 22.60 -27.37
CA ILE A 261 4.20 22.45 -28.09
C ILE A 261 3.01 22.82 -27.21
N GLY A 262 2.99 22.36 -25.95
CA GLY A 262 1.91 22.69 -25.02
C GLY A 262 1.82 24.18 -24.69
N ILE A 263 2.95 24.89 -24.60
CA ILE A 263 2.96 26.35 -24.38
C ILE A 263 2.55 27.09 -25.64
N ALA A 264 3.09 26.69 -26.80
CA ALA A 264 2.78 27.31 -28.08
C ALA A 264 1.26 27.30 -28.36
N ILE A 265 0.59 26.18 -28.06
CA ILE A 265 -0.88 26.07 -28.19
C ILE A 265 -1.59 26.96 -27.18
N ARG A 266 -1.19 26.93 -25.89
CA ARG A 266 -1.79 27.79 -24.85
C ARG A 266 -1.69 29.27 -25.22
N GLU A 267 -0.51 29.72 -25.63
CA GLU A 267 -0.25 31.09 -26.10
C GLU A 267 -1.09 31.44 -27.34
N PHE A 268 -1.16 30.52 -28.31
CA PHE A 268 -1.94 30.73 -29.52
C PHE A 268 -3.43 30.94 -29.21
N VAL A 269 -3.99 30.11 -28.32
CA VAL A 269 -5.41 30.21 -27.93
C VAL A 269 -5.69 31.49 -27.15
N VAL A 270 -4.86 31.82 -26.16
CA VAL A 270 -5.06 33.03 -25.36
C VAL A 270 -4.92 34.29 -26.22
N ARG A 271 -3.91 34.36 -27.10
CA ARG A 271 -3.73 35.52 -27.98
C ARG A 271 -4.82 35.63 -29.03
N PHE A 272 -5.36 34.51 -29.50
CA PHE A 272 -6.56 34.53 -30.34
C PHE A 272 -7.74 35.14 -29.59
N ALA A 273 -7.98 34.75 -28.33
CA ALA A 273 -9.03 35.34 -27.51
C ALA A 273 -8.82 36.85 -27.29
N ILE A 274 -7.60 37.28 -26.96
CA ILE A 274 -7.26 38.71 -26.78
C ILE A 274 -7.47 39.49 -28.07
N GLY A 275 -6.93 39.00 -29.19
CA GLY A 275 -6.99 39.68 -30.49
C GLY A 275 -8.40 39.84 -31.04
N ASN A 276 -9.34 38.99 -30.62
CA ASN A 276 -10.75 39.04 -31.03
C ASN A 276 -11.69 39.63 -29.97
N GLY A 277 -11.16 40.17 -28.85
CA GLY A 277 -11.98 40.73 -27.77
C GLY A 277 -12.85 39.69 -27.04
N MET A 278 -12.40 38.44 -26.98
CA MET A 278 -13.10 37.30 -26.38
C MET A 278 -12.52 36.91 -24.99
N GLN A 279 -11.82 37.82 -24.31
CA GLN A 279 -11.13 37.50 -23.04
C GLN A 279 -12.09 36.97 -21.97
N ASP A 280 -13.23 37.64 -21.77
CA ASP A 280 -14.22 37.25 -20.76
C ASP A 280 -14.83 35.88 -21.06
N THR A 281 -15.12 35.60 -22.35
CA THR A 281 -15.63 34.31 -22.81
C THR A 281 -14.63 33.19 -22.55
N PHE A 282 -13.35 33.44 -22.84
CA PHE A 282 -12.28 32.48 -22.57
C PHE A 282 -12.10 32.24 -21.07
N ALA A 283 -12.11 33.29 -20.24
CA ALA A 283 -12.05 33.17 -18.78
C ALA A 283 -13.20 32.32 -18.23
N ALA A 284 -14.43 32.56 -18.69
CA ALA A 284 -15.59 31.77 -18.29
C ALA A 284 -15.49 30.30 -18.74
N ALA A 285 -14.93 30.05 -19.94
CA ALA A 285 -14.71 28.69 -20.42
C ALA A 285 -13.61 27.96 -19.63
N LEU A 286 -12.56 28.67 -19.21
CA LEU A 286 -11.51 28.14 -18.36
C LEU A 286 -12.06 27.71 -16.98
N VAL A 287 -12.89 28.56 -16.37
CA VAL A 287 -13.60 28.24 -15.12
C VAL A 287 -14.41 26.95 -15.29
N LYS A 288 -15.20 26.85 -16.36
CA LYS A 288 -16.00 25.64 -16.64
C LYS A 288 -15.15 24.40 -16.85
N SER A 289 -13.99 24.53 -17.49
CA SER A 289 -13.06 23.41 -17.68
C SER A 289 -12.55 22.88 -16.34
N TYR A 290 -12.17 23.77 -15.42
CA TYR A 290 -11.77 23.40 -14.06
C TYR A 290 -12.91 22.83 -13.25
N GLU A 291 -14.08 23.47 -13.27
CA GLU A 291 -15.27 23.00 -12.56
C GLU A 291 -15.65 21.58 -13.00
N HIS A 292 -15.71 21.33 -14.31
CA HIS A 292 -16.02 20.02 -14.85
C HIS A 292 -14.96 18.98 -14.45
N TRP A 293 -13.67 19.30 -14.62
CA TRP A 293 -12.60 18.36 -14.32
C TRP A 293 -12.49 18.02 -12.83
N LEU A 294 -12.51 19.01 -11.94
CA LEU A 294 -12.34 18.80 -10.51
C LEU A 294 -13.49 17.97 -9.91
N ASN A 295 -14.71 18.17 -10.39
CA ASN A 295 -15.86 17.36 -9.98
C ASN A 295 -15.80 15.93 -10.56
N ASP A 296 -15.31 15.76 -11.80
CA ASP A 296 -15.07 14.44 -12.39
C ASP A 296 -13.96 13.67 -11.66
N GLU A 297 -12.89 14.35 -11.21
CA GLU A 297 -11.79 13.76 -10.45
C GLU A 297 -12.18 13.36 -9.02
N ARG A 298 -13.20 14.01 -8.44
CA ARG A 298 -13.61 13.84 -7.04
C ARG A 298 -12.46 14.07 -6.06
N VAL A 299 -11.79 15.21 -6.21
CA VAL A 299 -10.61 15.57 -5.41
C VAL A 299 -10.87 15.40 -3.91
N PHE A 300 -10.02 14.61 -3.25
CA PHE A 300 -10.13 14.17 -1.84
C PHE A 300 -11.53 13.69 -1.43
N GLY A 301 -12.22 12.99 -2.34
CA GLY A 301 -13.53 12.42 -2.08
C GLY A 301 -14.69 13.40 -2.22
N ALA A 302 -14.48 14.58 -2.82
CA ALA A 302 -15.57 15.48 -3.21
C ALA A 302 -16.61 14.72 -4.05
N ASP A 303 -17.87 14.79 -3.68
CA ASP A 303 -18.94 14.03 -4.30
C ASP A 303 -20.01 14.95 -4.92
N LYS A 304 -21.06 14.35 -5.46
CA LYS A 304 -22.17 15.09 -6.07
C LYS A 304 -22.98 15.92 -5.07
N GLN A 305 -22.88 15.64 -3.77
CA GLN A 305 -23.58 16.39 -2.72
C GLN A 305 -22.80 17.63 -2.27
N ASN A 306 -21.48 17.63 -2.47
CA ASN A 306 -20.58 18.76 -2.19
C ASN A 306 -19.73 19.12 -3.42
N PRO A 307 -20.34 19.59 -4.52
CA PRO A 307 -19.63 19.89 -5.75
C PRO A 307 -18.75 21.14 -5.60
N ILE A 308 -17.66 21.18 -6.35
CA ILE A 308 -16.81 22.37 -6.48
C ILE A 308 -17.51 23.31 -7.46
N VAL A 309 -17.93 24.49 -7.01
CA VAL A 309 -18.63 25.49 -7.82
C VAL A 309 -17.91 26.83 -7.71
N PHE A 310 -17.61 27.45 -8.85
CA PHE A 310 -16.90 28.73 -8.87
C PHE A 310 -17.86 29.91 -8.78
N GLU A 311 -17.62 30.78 -7.82
CA GLU A 311 -18.36 32.02 -7.62
C GLU A 311 -17.52 33.24 -8.04
N SER A 312 -18.16 34.23 -8.65
CA SER A 312 -17.49 35.47 -9.03
C SER A 312 -17.18 36.34 -7.81
N THR A 313 -15.91 36.76 -7.66
CA THR A 313 -15.49 37.69 -6.61
C THR A 313 -14.74 38.90 -7.20
N PRO A 314 -14.49 39.97 -6.41
CA PRO A 314 -13.75 41.14 -6.89
C PRO A 314 -12.31 40.90 -7.34
N ILE A 315 -11.75 39.70 -7.12
CA ILE A 315 -10.41 39.29 -7.53
C ILE A 315 -10.41 38.17 -8.57
N GLY A 316 -11.59 37.83 -9.11
CA GLY A 316 -11.79 36.72 -10.03
C GLY A 316 -12.63 35.58 -9.42
N PRO A 317 -12.89 34.52 -10.20
CA PRO A 317 -13.66 33.37 -9.75
C PRO A 317 -12.94 32.56 -8.66
N ILE A 318 -13.67 32.19 -7.61
CA ILE A 318 -13.17 31.35 -6.50
C ILE A 318 -14.15 30.22 -6.25
N ALA A 319 -13.65 29.00 -6.08
CA ALA A 319 -14.44 27.90 -5.52
C ALA A 319 -13.90 27.51 -4.13
N GLU A 320 -14.78 26.98 -3.30
CA GLU A 320 -14.45 26.57 -1.94
C GLU A 320 -15.00 25.17 -1.67
N LEU A 321 -14.11 24.23 -1.35
CA LEU A 321 -14.48 22.89 -0.88
C LEU A 321 -14.14 22.78 0.59
N ARG A 322 -15.10 22.37 1.42
CA ARG A 322 -14.91 22.14 2.84
C ARG A 322 -15.09 20.67 3.16
N LEU A 323 -14.11 20.10 3.84
CA LEU A 323 -14.10 18.71 4.28
C LEU A 323 -14.00 18.69 5.80
N LYS A 324 -14.67 17.71 6.41
CA LYS A 324 -14.65 17.49 7.86
C LYS A 324 -14.45 16.00 8.10
N GLN A 325 -13.52 15.68 8.99
CA GLN A 325 -13.37 14.33 9.53
C GLN A 325 -13.97 14.27 10.93
N GLU A 326 -14.56 13.13 11.27
CA GLU A 326 -14.89 12.83 12.67
C GLU A 326 -13.64 13.00 13.55
N GLY A 327 -13.81 13.47 14.78
CA GLY A 327 -12.68 13.81 15.66
C GLY A 327 -12.23 15.27 15.61
N GLY A 328 -12.82 16.09 14.73
CA GLY A 328 -12.63 17.55 14.76
C GLY A 328 -11.49 18.07 13.90
N GLU A 329 -11.14 17.34 12.84
CA GLU A 329 -10.19 17.79 11.81
C GLU A 329 -10.97 18.39 10.63
N PHE A 330 -10.48 19.51 10.11
CA PHE A 330 -11.11 20.26 9.03
C PHE A 330 -10.13 20.54 7.90
N ALA A 331 -10.61 20.51 6.66
CA ALA A 331 -9.84 20.97 5.52
C ALA A 331 -10.68 21.91 4.63
N GLN A 332 -10.05 22.99 4.18
CA GLN A 332 -10.63 23.96 3.27
C GLN A 332 -9.75 24.05 2.03
N LEU A 333 -10.30 23.82 0.84
CA LEU A 333 -9.60 24.03 -0.41
C LEU A 333 -10.19 25.28 -1.07
N LEU A 334 -9.34 26.27 -1.34
CA LEU A 334 -9.70 27.51 -2.00
C LEU A 334 -9.11 27.53 -3.41
N PHE A 335 -9.93 27.25 -4.41
CA PHE A 335 -9.53 27.24 -5.80
C PHE A 335 -9.59 28.66 -6.37
N LEU A 336 -8.49 29.15 -6.92
CA LEU A 336 -8.35 30.52 -7.41
C LEU A 336 -8.09 30.50 -8.91
N VAL A 337 -9.03 31.00 -9.71
CA VAL A 337 -8.81 31.08 -11.16
C VAL A 337 -7.97 32.31 -11.50
N ASP A 338 -7.04 32.09 -12.41
CA ASP A 338 -6.06 33.07 -12.83
C ASP A 338 -6.68 34.26 -13.61
N ASP A 339 -6.09 35.46 -13.48
CA ASP A 339 -6.56 36.65 -14.20
C ASP A 339 -6.10 36.64 -15.66
N THR A 340 -7.00 36.27 -16.57
CA THR A 340 -6.69 36.19 -18.00
C THR A 340 -6.35 37.53 -18.65
N ASN A 341 -6.66 38.67 -18.01
CA ASN A 341 -6.42 39.99 -18.58
C ASN A 341 -4.93 40.39 -18.55
N SER A 342 -4.21 40.02 -17.49
CA SER A 342 -2.78 40.32 -17.35
C SER A 342 -1.88 39.47 -18.24
N ILE A 343 -2.39 38.37 -18.82
CA ILE A 343 -1.62 37.45 -19.67
C ILE A 343 -1.08 38.14 -20.93
N GLY A 344 -1.78 39.15 -21.46
CA GLY A 344 -1.29 39.92 -22.60
C GLY A 344 0.07 40.61 -22.34
N VAL A 345 0.44 40.78 -21.07
CA VAL A 345 1.69 41.42 -20.61
C VAL A 345 2.66 40.40 -20.00
N THR A 346 2.16 39.40 -19.27
CA THR A 346 3.00 38.45 -18.50
C THR A 346 3.19 37.09 -19.18
N ASP A 347 2.53 36.83 -20.31
CA ASP A 347 2.42 35.51 -20.95
C ASP A 347 1.74 34.44 -20.07
N THR A 348 1.64 33.22 -20.60
CA THR A 348 1.05 32.03 -19.97
C THR A 348 2.01 31.28 -19.03
N VAL A 349 3.27 31.70 -18.95
CA VAL A 349 4.32 31.15 -18.10
C VAL A 349 5.06 32.28 -17.36
N GLY A 350 5.70 31.97 -16.23
CA GLY A 350 6.44 32.95 -15.42
C GLY A 350 5.71 33.37 -14.14
N LEU A 351 6.13 34.48 -13.53
CA LEU A 351 5.56 34.96 -12.26
C LEU A 351 4.40 35.94 -12.50
N CYS A 352 3.24 35.69 -11.90
CA CYS A 352 2.13 36.63 -11.87
C CYS A 352 1.98 37.25 -10.48
N SER A 353 1.90 38.58 -10.40
CA SER A 353 1.57 39.27 -9.15
C SER A 353 0.06 39.19 -8.90
N ALA A 354 -0.34 38.75 -7.70
CA ALA A 354 -1.75 38.71 -7.34
C ALA A 354 -2.34 40.12 -7.10
N ASP A 355 -3.66 40.26 -7.24
CA ASP A 355 -4.38 41.51 -6.90
C ASP A 355 -4.17 41.85 -5.42
N SER A 356 -3.89 43.12 -5.13
CA SER A 356 -3.78 43.67 -3.76
C SER A 356 -4.91 43.26 -2.80
N LYS A 357 -6.13 43.01 -3.30
CA LYS A 357 -7.31 42.61 -2.53
C LYS A 357 -7.33 41.13 -2.16
N ILE A 358 -6.48 40.29 -2.78
CA ILE A 358 -6.49 38.83 -2.59
C ILE A 358 -6.30 38.45 -1.12
N LYS A 359 -5.35 39.11 -0.44
CA LYS A 359 -5.04 38.88 0.97
C LYS A 359 -6.27 39.06 1.86
N ARG A 360 -7.05 40.13 1.62
CA ARG A 360 -8.23 40.44 2.41
C ARG A 360 -9.31 39.37 2.22
N ILE A 361 -9.60 38.99 0.98
CA ILE A 361 -10.66 38.02 0.64
C ILE A 361 -10.31 36.61 1.16
N LEU A 362 -9.06 36.17 0.97
CA LEU A 362 -8.60 34.88 1.50
C LEU A 362 -8.66 34.85 3.03
N ASN A 363 -8.15 35.88 3.70
CA ASN A 363 -8.23 35.98 5.17
C ASN A 363 -9.69 35.97 5.68
N GLU A 364 -10.62 36.63 4.98
CA GLU A 364 -12.05 36.62 5.33
C GLU A 364 -12.65 35.22 5.20
N LYS A 365 -12.43 34.51 4.08
CA LYS A 365 -12.92 33.15 3.86
C LYS A 365 -12.32 32.13 4.83
N ILE A 366 -11.02 32.21 5.10
CA ILE A 366 -10.34 31.32 6.04
C ILE A 366 -10.86 31.53 7.46
N ARG A 367 -10.96 32.78 7.91
CA ARG A 367 -11.51 33.10 9.23
C ARG A 367 -12.96 32.64 9.37
N GLN A 368 -13.78 32.83 8.34
CA GLN A 368 -15.16 32.36 8.35
C GLN A 368 -15.22 30.83 8.51
N CYS A 369 -14.47 30.09 7.71
CA CYS A 369 -14.43 28.63 7.81
C CYS A 369 -13.97 28.18 9.19
N PHE A 370 -12.93 28.80 9.75
CA PHE A 370 -12.43 28.51 11.09
C PHE A 370 -13.49 28.73 12.19
N GLU A 371 -14.17 29.88 12.20
CA GLU A 371 -15.20 30.15 13.23
C GLU A 371 -16.40 29.20 13.11
N GLU A 372 -16.80 28.84 11.88
CA GLU A 372 -17.84 27.84 11.64
C GLU A 372 -17.41 26.43 12.10
N SER A 373 -16.15 26.04 11.85
CA SER A 373 -15.58 24.79 12.34
C SER A 373 -15.62 24.70 13.86
N ARG A 374 -15.30 25.80 14.57
CA ARG A 374 -15.37 25.87 16.04
C ARG A 374 -16.79 25.84 16.58
N ALA A 375 -17.76 26.38 15.84
CA ALA A 375 -19.16 26.40 16.25
C ALA A 375 -19.88 25.05 16.03
N THR A 376 -19.42 24.24 15.07
CA THR A 376 -20.11 23.01 14.63
C THR A 376 -19.68 21.73 15.36
N GLY A 377 -18.79 21.81 16.36
CA GLY A 377 -18.42 20.66 17.21
C GLY A 377 -17.00 20.73 17.78
N ARG A 378 -16.41 19.55 18.05
CA ARG A 378 -14.99 19.41 18.43
C ARG A 378 -14.12 20.00 17.31
N TYR A 379 -13.19 20.89 17.66
CA TYR A 379 -12.12 21.38 16.80
C TYR A 379 -10.79 20.99 17.41
N GLU A 380 -10.00 20.24 16.66
CA GLU A 380 -8.64 19.82 17.02
C GLU A 380 -7.61 20.48 16.11
N ARG A 381 -7.90 20.58 14.81
CA ARG A 381 -6.97 21.12 13.81
C ARG A 381 -7.67 21.44 12.50
N GLY A 382 -7.03 22.28 11.70
CA GLY A 382 -7.48 22.56 10.35
C GLY A 382 -6.36 22.77 9.35
N ILE A 383 -6.69 22.70 8.06
CA ILE A 383 -5.79 23.09 6.97
C ILE A 383 -6.56 23.86 5.91
N THR A 384 -5.99 24.95 5.41
CA THR A 384 -6.41 25.58 4.17
C THR A 384 -5.37 25.31 3.09
N LEU A 385 -5.80 24.69 2.00
CA LEU A 385 -5.01 24.59 0.76
C LEU A 385 -5.47 25.68 -0.20
N ILE A 386 -4.56 26.56 -0.58
CA ILE A 386 -4.82 27.54 -1.65
C ILE A 386 -4.36 26.92 -2.97
N VAL A 387 -5.28 26.82 -3.92
CA VAL A 387 -5.11 26.04 -5.14
C VAL A 387 -5.23 26.93 -6.38
N PRO A 388 -4.12 27.45 -6.93
CA PRO A 388 -4.14 28.20 -8.18
C PRO A 388 -4.62 27.33 -9.35
N CYS A 389 -5.58 27.83 -10.11
CA CYS A 389 -6.18 27.20 -11.29
C CYS A 389 -5.96 28.12 -12.51
N GLY A 390 -4.77 28.05 -13.10
CA GLY A 390 -4.34 28.98 -14.15
C GLY A 390 -4.01 28.34 -15.48
N LEU A 391 -3.03 28.92 -16.17
CA LEU A 391 -2.56 28.44 -17.47
C LEU A 391 -1.09 28.04 -17.46
N GLY A 392 -0.48 27.86 -16.29
CA GLY A 392 0.93 27.45 -16.12
C GLY A 392 1.89 28.51 -15.59
N ARG A 393 1.42 29.73 -15.32
CA ARG A 393 2.20 30.76 -14.62
C ARG A 393 2.06 30.63 -13.11
N THR A 394 3.13 30.92 -12.37
CA THR A 394 3.19 30.85 -10.92
C THR A 394 2.52 32.08 -10.32
N LEU A 395 1.47 31.87 -9.52
CA LEU A 395 0.80 32.94 -8.79
C LEU A 395 1.60 33.31 -7.53
N SER A 396 2.11 34.53 -7.46
CA SER A 396 2.74 35.08 -6.26
C SER A 396 1.67 35.52 -5.27
N LEU A 397 1.47 34.73 -4.21
CA LEU A 397 0.53 35.02 -3.15
C LEU A 397 1.19 35.82 -2.02
N PRO A 398 0.50 36.84 -1.46
CA PRO A 398 0.97 37.52 -0.27
C PRO A 398 0.88 36.61 0.95
N GLU A 399 1.65 36.91 2.00
CA GLU A 399 1.55 36.21 3.27
C GLU A 399 0.11 36.29 3.85
N ILE A 400 -0.51 35.13 4.03
CA ILE A 400 -1.88 34.94 4.52
C ILE A 400 -1.86 34.76 6.04
N SER A 401 -2.82 35.35 6.73
CA SER A 401 -2.87 35.33 8.19
C SER A 401 -3.48 34.03 8.68
N CYS A 402 -2.73 33.31 9.50
CA CYS A 402 -3.23 32.10 10.15
C CYS A 402 -4.25 32.44 11.26
N PRO A 403 -5.43 31.80 11.29
CA PRO A 403 -6.46 32.09 12.29
C PRO A 403 -6.17 31.51 13.68
N ASP A 404 -5.42 30.40 13.76
CA ASP A 404 -5.10 29.67 15.00
C ASP A 404 -3.83 28.82 14.82
N HIS A 405 -3.12 28.53 15.91
CA HIS A 405 -1.86 27.78 15.84
C HIS A 405 -1.99 26.35 15.29
N ASP A 406 -3.16 25.71 15.43
CA ASP A 406 -3.44 24.37 14.90
C ASP A 406 -4.15 24.42 13.52
N TRP A 407 -4.17 25.59 12.88
CA TRP A 407 -4.66 25.76 11.51
C TRP A 407 -3.50 25.98 10.55
N TYR A 408 -3.29 25.07 9.61
CA TYR A 408 -2.21 25.18 8.63
C TYR A 408 -2.69 25.88 7.35
N ILE A 409 -1.80 26.59 6.66
CA ILE A 409 -2.09 27.19 5.35
C ILE A 409 -0.94 26.84 4.41
N GLU A 410 -1.25 26.16 3.32
CA GLU A 410 -0.27 25.77 2.30
C GLU A 410 -0.78 26.08 0.89
N ASN A 411 0.16 26.32 -0.02
CA ASN A 411 -0.14 26.53 -1.43
C ASN A 411 0.19 25.27 -2.22
N ILE A 412 -0.70 24.86 -3.12
CA ILE A 412 -0.50 23.68 -3.95
C ILE A 412 -1.03 23.93 -5.36
N ASP A 413 -0.27 23.57 -6.39
CA ASP A 413 -0.75 23.61 -7.77
C ASP A 413 -1.93 22.64 -7.95
N VAL A 414 -2.91 23.00 -8.78
CA VAL A 414 -4.07 22.16 -9.03
C VAL A 414 -3.71 20.77 -9.58
N ASP A 415 -2.63 20.66 -10.36
CA ASP A 415 -2.15 19.39 -10.89
C ASP A 415 -1.58 18.49 -9.77
N ASP A 416 -0.76 19.08 -8.90
CA ASP A 416 -0.21 18.36 -7.75
C ASP A 416 -1.28 17.93 -6.75
N LEU A 417 -2.28 18.78 -6.51
CA LEU A 417 -3.45 18.43 -5.69
C LEU A 417 -4.15 17.17 -6.24
N VAL A 418 -4.33 17.11 -7.57
CA VAL A 418 -4.94 15.95 -8.21
C VAL A 418 -4.02 14.73 -8.13
N HIS A 419 -2.71 14.90 -8.24
CA HIS A 419 -1.75 13.81 -8.04
C HIS A 419 -1.80 13.22 -6.63
N LEU A 420 -1.85 14.09 -5.60
CA LEU A 420 -2.03 13.67 -4.22
C LEU A 420 -3.36 12.94 -4.04
N SER A 421 -4.46 13.51 -4.55
CA SER A 421 -5.80 12.90 -4.44
C SER A 421 -5.95 11.55 -5.14
N ARG A 422 -5.10 11.24 -6.13
CA ARG A 422 -5.07 9.94 -6.83
C ARG A 422 -4.22 8.89 -6.12
N THR A 423 -3.54 9.26 -5.03
CA THR A 423 -2.70 8.37 -4.24
C THR A 423 -3.50 7.86 -3.05
N GLU A 424 -3.75 6.55 -3.00
CA GLU A 424 -4.69 5.90 -2.05
C GLU A 424 -4.42 6.22 -0.58
N GLU A 425 -3.13 6.43 -0.21
CA GLU A 425 -2.76 6.73 1.17
C GLU A 425 -2.91 8.22 1.57
N ILE A 426 -3.17 9.11 0.61
CA ILE A 426 -3.15 10.57 0.82
C ILE A 426 -4.55 11.15 0.69
N ASP A 427 -5.06 11.67 1.80
CA ASP A 427 -6.22 12.56 1.84
C ASP A 427 -5.82 13.94 2.39
N ALA A 428 -6.79 14.85 2.52
CA ALA A 428 -6.54 16.18 3.07
C ALA A 428 -6.01 16.14 4.53
N PHE A 429 -6.34 15.10 5.30
CA PHE A 429 -6.01 14.99 6.72
C PHE A 429 -4.61 14.36 6.93
N TYR A 430 -4.17 13.48 6.03
CA TYR A 430 -2.78 13.04 5.91
C TYR A 430 -1.82 14.24 5.82
N LEU A 431 -2.17 15.26 5.03
CA LEU A 431 -1.37 16.48 4.90
C LEU A 431 -1.22 17.23 6.23
N THR A 432 -2.26 17.24 7.07
CA THR A 432 -2.18 17.85 8.41
C THR A 432 -1.18 17.10 9.30
N LYS A 433 -1.13 15.76 9.21
CA LYS A 433 -0.15 14.95 9.94
C LYS A 433 1.28 15.23 9.49
N VAL A 434 1.52 15.40 8.18
CA VAL A 434 2.84 15.80 7.64
C VAL A 434 3.29 17.14 8.23
N LEU A 435 2.40 18.13 8.25
CA LEU A 435 2.70 19.45 8.81
C LEU A 435 2.91 19.41 10.32
N ARG A 436 2.16 18.57 11.05
CA ARG A 436 2.39 18.33 12.48
C ARG A 436 3.76 17.70 12.73
N ALA A 437 4.17 16.76 11.89
CA ALA A 437 5.51 16.16 11.96
C ALA A 437 6.60 17.21 11.73
N ARG A 438 6.43 18.07 10.70
CA ARG A 438 7.32 19.20 10.42
C ARG A 438 7.42 20.16 11.61
N ALA A 439 6.29 20.63 12.11
CA ALA A 439 6.23 21.54 13.26
C ALA A 439 6.92 20.93 14.48
N LYS A 440 6.68 19.63 14.75
CA LYS A 440 7.36 18.92 15.84
C LYS A 440 8.88 18.86 15.63
N ALA A 441 9.35 18.58 14.42
CA ALA A 441 10.77 18.61 14.08
C ALA A 441 11.39 20.01 14.28
N GLU A 442 10.66 21.07 13.93
CA GLU A 442 11.08 22.47 14.11
C GLU A 442 11.22 22.84 15.60
N THR A 443 10.31 22.37 16.47
CA THR A 443 10.49 22.54 17.94
C THR A 443 11.76 21.86 18.47
N LEU A 444 12.26 20.85 17.75
CA LEU A 444 13.52 20.16 18.03
C LEU A 444 14.73 20.83 17.34
N GLY A 445 14.60 22.07 16.87
CA GLY A 445 15.72 22.89 16.37
C GLY A 445 16.12 22.62 14.92
N LEU A 446 15.27 21.93 14.16
CA LEU A 446 15.46 21.78 12.72
C LEU A 446 14.84 22.95 11.97
N THR A 447 15.44 23.32 10.84
CA THR A 447 14.82 24.17 9.83
C THR A 447 14.77 23.41 8.52
N PHE A 448 13.76 23.67 7.73
CA PHE A 448 13.66 23.17 6.36
C PHE A 448 13.88 24.35 5.41
N ASN A 449 14.42 24.07 4.22
CA ASN A 449 14.60 25.09 3.19
C ASN A 449 13.29 25.88 2.99
N ARG A 450 13.34 27.21 3.04
CA ARG A 450 12.15 28.07 2.91
C ARG A 450 11.46 27.93 1.55
N ASP A 451 12.24 27.61 0.52
CA ASP A 451 11.75 27.52 -0.86
C ASP A 451 11.34 26.09 -1.24
N ILE A 452 11.25 25.17 -0.27
CA ILE A 452 10.81 23.80 -0.57
C ILE A 452 9.34 23.79 -0.98
N ASP A 453 9.08 23.17 -2.12
CA ASP A 453 7.73 22.87 -2.59
C ASP A 453 7.01 21.92 -1.62
N PHE A 454 5.80 22.28 -1.18
CA PHE A 454 5.05 21.51 -0.18
C PHE A 454 4.79 20.06 -0.63
N VAL A 455 4.52 19.84 -1.92
CA VAL A 455 4.23 18.51 -2.47
C VAL A 455 5.50 17.67 -2.49
N ASN A 456 6.64 18.30 -2.79
CA ASN A 456 7.94 17.64 -2.68
C ASN A 456 8.27 17.27 -1.22
N PHE A 457 7.88 18.08 -0.24
CA PHE A 457 8.01 17.73 1.18
C PHE A 457 7.13 16.55 1.58
N VAL A 458 5.89 16.50 1.10
CA VAL A 458 4.97 15.36 1.29
C VAL A 458 5.55 14.09 0.64
N ALA A 459 6.06 14.19 -0.59
CA ALA A 459 6.69 13.08 -1.29
C ALA A 459 7.95 12.58 -0.56
N PHE A 460 8.75 13.50 -0.01
CA PHE A 460 9.89 13.18 0.83
C PHE A 460 9.49 12.43 2.11
N ALA A 461 8.45 12.89 2.82
CA ALA A 461 7.95 12.20 4.01
C ALA A 461 7.45 10.79 3.69
N ARG A 462 6.74 10.63 2.56
CA ARG A 462 6.27 9.32 2.07
C ARG A 462 7.44 8.40 1.68
N HIS A 463 8.47 8.93 1.02
CA HIS A 463 9.67 8.17 0.65
C HIS A 463 10.42 7.63 1.88
N ASN A 464 10.33 8.33 3.01
CA ASN A 464 10.98 7.96 4.27
C ASN A 464 10.03 7.28 5.26
N ASP A 465 9.01 6.57 4.78
CA ASP A 465 8.05 5.82 5.60
C ASP A 465 7.42 6.69 6.72
N GLY A 466 6.98 7.90 6.39
CA GLY A 466 6.37 8.84 7.33
C GLY A 466 7.37 9.62 8.21
N ASN A 467 8.68 9.40 8.08
CA ASN A 467 9.67 10.20 8.78
C ASN A 467 9.95 11.49 7.99
N VAL A 468 9.66 12.65 8.58
CA VAL A 468 10.01 13.96 7.99
C VAL A 468 11.49 14.33 8.17
N VAL A 469 12.29 13.45 8.79
CA VAL A 469 13.74 13.61 8.97
C VAL A 469 14.44 12.25 8.82
N PRO A 470 15.52 12.16 8.03
CA PRO A 470 16.31 10.95 7.91
C PRO A 470 17.25 10.86 9.13
N HIS A 471 16.77 10.25 10.21
CA HIS A 471 17.47 10.20 11.50
C HIS A 471 18.92 9.72 11.42
N SER A 472 19.25 8.83 10.48
CA SER A 472 20.61 8.30 10.24
C SER A 472 21.57 9.30 9.60
N GLU A 473 21.06 10.33 8.92
CA GLU A 473 21.87 11.34 8.23
C GLU A 473 22.09 12.60 9.08
N VAL A 474 21.36 12.72 10.20
CA VAL A 474 21.53 13.85 11.12
C VAL A 474 22.92 13.76 11.78
N PRO A 475 23.76 14.81 11.68
CA PRO A 475 25.10 14.79 12.26
C PRO A 475 25.08 14.49 13.76
N GLU A 476 26.10 13.78 14.27
CA GLU A 476 26.17 13.43 15.69
C GLU A 476 26.22 14.67 16.61
N ASP A 477 26.79 15.77 16.11
CA ASP A 477 26.97 17.04 16.82
C ASP A 477 25.84 18.06 16.57
N ALA A 478 24.74 17.62 15.95
CA ALA A 478 23.46 18.31 15.74
C ALA A 478 22.87 19.03 16.97
N ARG A 479 23.40 18.75 18.16
CA ARG A 479 22.95 19.25 19.46
C ARG A 479 22.81 20.78 19.48
N ASN A 480 21.59 21.26 19.73
CA ASN A 480 21.24 22.69 19.90
C ASN A 480 21.70 23.61 18.76
N LYS A 481 22.09 23.05 17.62
CA LYS A 481 22.39 23.81 16.40
C LYS A 481 21.13 23.83 15.57
N ALA A 482 20.86 24.98 14.95
CA ALA A 482 19.90 25.00 13.86
C ALA A 482 20.47 24.14 12.73
N ILE A 483 19.82 23.01 12.45
CA ILE A 483 20.21 22.16 11.33
C ILE A 483 19.24 22.46 10.22
N ASP A 484 19.81 22.89 9.10
CA ASP A 484 19.04 23.14 7.91
C ASP A 484 18.97 21.87 7.06
N ILE A 485 17.77 21.29 6.96
CA ILE A 485 17.49 20.10 6.18
C ILE A 485 17.28 20.51 4.73
N GLN A 486 18.23 20.13 3.88
CA GLN A 486 18.21 20.35 2.44
C GLN A 486 17.60 19.14 1.76
N ILE A 487 16.39 19.30 1.22
CA ILE A 487 15.65 18.23 0.52
C ILE A 487 15.83 18.43 -0.98
N ALA A 488 16.17 17.35 -1.68
CA ALA A 488 16.29 17.36 -3.13
C ALA A 488 14.93 17.67 -3.79
N PRO A 489 14.88 18.43 -4.91
CA PRO A 489 13.63 18.87 -5.51
C PRO A 489 12.86 17.78 -6.30
N ASP A 490 13.41 16.56 -6.40
CA ASP A 490 12.94 15.49 -7.31
C ASP A 490 12.13 14.37 -6.63
N PHE A 491 11.88 14.42 -5.31
CA PHE A 491 11.03 13.41 -4.65
C PHE A 491 9.60 13.42 -5.23
N VAL A 492 9.10 14.59 -5.62
CA VAL A 492 7.77 14.74 -6.26
C VAL A 492 7.69 14.00 -7.61
N ALA A 493 8.80 13.78 -8.30
CA ALA A 493 8.81 13.14 -9.61
C ALA A 493 8.28 11.70 -9.54
N ASP A 494 8.66 10.94 -8.50
CA ASP A 494 8.18 9.58 -8.27
C ASP A 494 6.67 9.57 -7.98
N LEU A 495 6.20 10.54 -7.20
CA LEU A 495 4.79 10.67 -6.87
C LEU A 495 3.94 10.98 -8.11
N ARG A 496 4.39 11.93 -8.95
CA ARG A 496 3.72 12.27 -10.22
C ARG A 496 3.74 11.11 -11.21
N SER A 497 4.90 10.47 -11.38
CA SER A 497 5.06 9.28 -12.22
C SER A 497 4.12 8.14 -11.80
N PHE A 498 4.12 7.81 -10.50
CA PHE A 498 3.23 6.81 -9.93
C PHE A 498 1.75 7.13 -10.20
N SER A 499 1.35 8.37 -9.93
CA SER A 499 -0.02 8.84 -10.12
C SER A 499 -0.44 8.83 -11.60
N HIS A 500 0.43 9.28 -12.51
CA HIS A 500 0.21 9.24 -13.95
C HIS A 500 0.07 7.82 -14.47
N GLN A 501 0.95 6.91 -14.07
CA GLN A 501 0.92 5.51 -14.53
C GLN A 501 -0.34 4.78 -14.07
N ARG A 502 -0.78 5.01 -12.82
CA ARG A 502 -1.98 4.36 -12.28
C ARG A 502 -3.28 4.90 -12.84
N THR A 503 -3.31 6.18 -13.19
CA THR A 503 -4.55 6.84 -13.65
C THR A 503 -4.66 6.80 -15.17
N ASP A 504 -3.58 7.18 -15.86
CA ASP A 504 -3.42 7.18 -17.32
C ASP A 504 -4.73 7.37 -18.10
N MET A 505 -5.19 8.63 -18.15
CA MET A 505 -6.43 8.98 -18.84
C MET A 505 -6.18 9.21 -20.33
N ARG A 506 -7.06 8.67 -21.16
CA ARG A 506 -6.97 8.71 -22.63
C ARG A 506 -8.30 8.40 -23.28
N LEU A 507 -8.38 8.53 -24.60
CA LEU A 507 -9.51 8.07 -25.39
C LEU A 507 -9.31 6.62 -25.85
N ALA A 508 -10.41 5.86 -25.88
CA ALA A 508 -10.49 4.55 -26.50
C ALA A 508 -11.67 4.51 -27.47
N THR A 509 -11.44 3.97 -28.66
CA THR A 509 -12.43 3.79 -29.73
C THR A 509 -13.33 2.59 -29.44
N ARG A 510 -14.63 2.76 -29.64
CA ARG A 510 -15.69 1.74 -29.59
C ARG A 510 -15.88 1.06 -30.96
N ALA A 511 -16.67 0.00 -31.01
CA ALA A 511 -16.94 -0.72 -32.25
C ALA A 511 -17.72 0.12 -33.28
N ASP A 512 -18.51 1.09 -32.82
CA ASP A 512 -19.23 2.06 -33.66
C ASP A 512 -18.36 3.22 -34.17
N GLY A 513 -17.07 3.26 -33.79
CA GLY A 513 -16.12 4.31 -34.15
C GLY A 513 -16.13 5.53 -33.22
N SER A 514 -17.02 5.59 -32.23
CA SER A 514 -17.01 6.66 -31.23
C SER A 514 -15.79 6.56 -30.31
N ALA A 515 -15.26 7.71 -29.87
CA ALA A 515 -14.16 7.76 -28.92
C ALA A 515 -14.69 8.09 -27.52
N ILE A 516 -14.38 7.24 -26.55
CA ILE A 516 -14.81 7.40 -25.16
C ILE A 516 -13.59 7.62 -24.27
N ARG A 517 -13.70 8.54 -23.31
CA ARG A 517 -12.67 8.75 -22.30
C ARG A 517 -12.62 7.56 -21.36
N VAL A 518 -11.44 7.01 -21.17
CA VAL A 518 -11.16 5.90 -20.26
C VAL A 518 -10.03 6.26 -19.31
N ARG A 519 -10.06 5.66 -18.12
CA ARG A 519 -9.05 5.79 -17.07
C ARG A 519 -8.50 4.40 -16.78
N ARG A 520 -7.20 4.25 -16.60
CA ARG A 520 -6.61 2.94 -16.30
C ARG A 520 -7.25 2.35 -15.04
N SER A 521 -7.69 1.11 -15.16
CA SER A 521 -8.37 0.39 -14.09
C SER A 521 -7.32 -0.22 -13.19
N VAL A 522 -7.40 0.08 -11.90
CA VAL A 522 -6.69 -0.68 -10.89
C VAL A 522 -7.72 -1.61 -10.25
N ALA A 523 -7.80 -2.86 -10.72
CA ALA A 523 -8.74 -3.87 -10.20
C ALA A 523 -8.45 -4.22 -8.73
N HIS A 524 -9.31 -4.98 -8.04
CA HIS A 524 -9.03 -5.55 -6.69
C HIS A 524 -7.76 -6.45 -6.65
N ILE A 525 -7.21 -6.78 -7.82
CA ILE A 525 -5.86 -7.34 -8.06
C ILE A 525 -4.75 -6.26 -7.94
N SER A 526 -5.08 -5.04 -7.50
CA SER A 526 -4.23 -3.85 -7.42
C SER A 526 -2.94 -4.04 -6.63
N ASP A 527 -2.93 -5.00 -5.72
CA ASP A 527 -1.80 -5.31 -4.88
C ASP A 527 -0.72 -6.10 -5.62
N PHE A 528 -1.10 -6.77 -6.70
CA PHE A 528 -0.21 -7.53 -7.56
C PHE A 528 0.26 -6.58 -8.67
N SER A 529 1.39 -5.92 -8.44
CA SER A 529 2.07 -4.92 -9.29
C SER A 529 1.89 -5.19 -10.80
N CYS A 530 1.13 -4.32 -11.48
CA CYS A 530 -0.14 -4.65 -12.12
C CYS A 530 -0.60 -3.59 -13.13
N LEU A 531 0.33 -2.92 -13.83
CA LEU A 531 0.02 -1.89 -14.82
C LEU A 531 -0.39 -2.48 -16.21
N ALA A 532 -1.33 -3.43 -16.22
CA ALA A 532 -1.90 -3.91 -17.47
C ALA A 532 -2.59 -2.75 -18.23
N PRO A 533 -2.63 -2.77 -19.57
CA PRO A 533 -3.28 -1.73 -20.38
C PRO A 533 -4.81 -1.91 -20.36
N THR A 534 -5.39 -2.05 -19.17
CA THR A 534 -6.83 -2.19 -18.94
C THR A 534 -7.37 -0.88 -18.38
N TYR A 535 -8.46 -0.38 -18.95
CA TYR A 535 -9.05 0.91 -18.64
C TYR A 535 -10.57 0.79 -18.48
N THR A 536 -11.17 1.72 -17.72
CA THR A 536 -12.60 1.78 -17.44
C THR A 536 -13.14 3.14 -17.83
N SER A 537 -14.35 3.16 -18.36
CA SER A 537 -15.09 4.40 -18.61
C SER A 537 -15.47 5.08 -17.27
N PRO A 538 -15.06 6.34 -17.02
CA PRO A 538 -15.45 7.08 -15.81
C PRO A 538 -16.97 7.30 -15.71
N THR A 539 -17.67 7.27 -16.86
CA THR A 539 -19.11 7.40 -16.96
C THR A 539 -19.74 6.02 -17.03
N SER A 540 -20.04 5.44 -15.87
CA SER A 540 -20.85 4.22 -15.75
C SER A 540 -22.31 4.59 -15.48
N THR A 541 -23.24 3.88 -16.12
CA THR A 541 -24.68 4.04 -15.90
C THR A 541 -25.30 2.70 -15.53
N GLU A 542 -26.54 2.69 -15.01
CA GLU A 542 -27.28 1.44 -14.78
C GLU A 542 -27.52 0.65 -16.09
N ALA A 543 -27.49 1.33 -17.24
CA ALA A 543 -27.61 0.71 -18.54
C ALA A 543 -26.30 0.03 -18.98
N GLU A 544 -25.15 0.63 -18.68
CA GLU A 544 -23.86 0.18 -19.19
C GLU A 544 -22.68 0.55 -18.27
N THR A 545 -21.87 -0.45 -17.93
CA THR A 545 -20.54 -0.29 -17.32
C THR A 545 -19.49 -0.96 -18.20
N ALA A 546 -18.50 -0.21 -18.68
CA ALA A 546 -17.59 -0.65 -19.73
C ALA A 546 -16.11 -0.52 -19.36
N SER A 547 -15.35 -1.56 -19.67
CA SER A 547 -13.89 -1.60 -19.56
C SER A 547 -13.25 -2.09 -20.85
N VAL A 548 -12.04 -1.61 -21.14
CA VAL A 548 -11.31 -1.89 -22.38
C VAL A 548 -9.89 -2.36 -22.09
N TYR A 549 -9.43 -3.36 -22.84
CA TYR A 549 -8.01 -3.71 -22.94
C TYR A 549 -7.45 -3.11 -24.22
N LEU A 550 -6.41 -2.27 -24.10
CA LEU A 550 -5.72 -1.69 -25.24
C LEU A 550 -4.58 -2.62 -25.65
N ALA A 551 -4.80 -3.40 -26.72
CA ALA A 551 -3.75 -4.12 -27.42
C ALA A 551 -2.96 -3.17 -28.33
N SER A 552 -1.89 -3.65 -28.96
CA SER A 552 -1.00 -2.84 -29.81
C SER A 552 -1.76 -2.01 -30.85
N ASP A 553 -2.72 -2.64 -31.55
CA ASP A 553 -3.45 -2.05 -32.68
C ASP A 553 -4.99 -2.19 -32.56
N ALA A 554 -5.50 -2.66 -31.42
CA ALA A 554 -6.93 -2.95 -31.26
C ALA A 554 -7.48 -2.73 -29.85
N HIS A 555 -8.75 -2.37 -29.74
CA HIS A 555 -9.45 -2.15 -28.48
C HIS A 555 -10.50 -3.23 -28.20
N TRP A 556 -10.34 -3.95 -27.10
CA TRP A 556 -11.23 -5.03 -26.68
C TRP A 556 -12.07 -4.60 -25.50
N TRP A 557 -13.38 -4.50 -25.67
CA TRP A 557 -14.29 -4.03 -24.63
C TRP A 557 -15.06 -5.17 -23.97
N PHE A 558 -15.09 -5.17 -22.64
CA PHE A 558 -16.06 -5.94 -21.86
C PHE A 558 -17.08 -4.97 -21.26
N ILE A 559 -18.34 -5.22 -21.54
CA ILE A 559 -19.45 -4.31 -21.23
C ILE A 559 -20.50 -5.08 -20.43
N LEU A 560 -20.75 -4.63 -19.21
CA LEU A 560 -21.84 -5.15 -18.38
C LEU A 560 -23.13 -4.36 -18.69
N CYS A 561 -24.13 -5.05 -19.25
CA CYS A 561 -25.36 -4.45 -19.75
C CYS A 561 -26.54 -4.63 -18.79
N ASN A 562 -27.33 -3.56 -18.58
CA ASN A 562 -28.59 -3.55 -17.83
C ASN A 562 -28.48 -4.16 -16.42
N GLN A 563 -27.44 -3.80 -15.67
CA GLN A 563 -27.25 -4.26 -14.30
C GLN A 563 -27.10 -3.05 -13.37
N PRO A 564 -27.90 -2.97 -12.29
CA PRO A 564 -27.66 -1.96 -11.27
C PRO A 564 -26.30 -2.21 -10.62
N LEU A 565 -25.51 -1.16 -10.41
CA LEU A 565 -24.24 -1.22 -9.66
C LEU A 565 -24.51 -1.28 -8.14
N ASN A 566 -25.38 -2.21 -7.71
CA ASN A 566 -25.46 -2.65 -6.33
C ASN A 566 -24.26 -3.56 -6.01
N SER A 567 -24.18 -4.13 -4.80
CA SER A 567 -23.05 -4.99 -4.42
C SER A 567 -22.81 -6.13 -5.41
N VAL A 568 -23.87 -6.79 -5.88
CA VAL A 568 -23.80 -7.91 -6.84
C VAL A 568 -23.33 -7.46 -8.22
N GLY A 569 -23.89 -6.37 -8.74
CA GLY A 569 -23.48 -5.81 -10.03
C GLY A 569 -22.03 -5.35 -10.03
N TYR A 570 -21.56 -4.80 -8.90
CA TYR A 570 -20.16 -4.41 -8.73
C TYR A 570 -19.21 -5.62 -8.70
N GLU A 571 -19.53 -6.69 -7.98
CA GLU A 571 -18.72 -7.92 -7.97
C GLU A 571 -18.64 -8.58 -9.36
N ARG A 572 -19.76 -8.64 -10.10
CA ARG A 572 -19.76 -9.09 -11.50
C ARG A 572 -18.86 -8.23 -12.38
N TYR A 573 -18.92 -6.92 -12.20
CA TYR A 573 -18.06 -6.00 -12.92
C TYR A 573 -16.57 -6.21 -12.59
N GLN A 574 -16.22 -6.42 -11.31
CA GLN A 574 -14.85 -6.72 -10.90
C GLN A 574 -14.36 -8.07 -11.48
N MET A 575 -15.21 -9.09 -11.49
CA MET A 575 -14.93 -10.37 -12.16
C MET A 575 -14.63 -10.18 -13.64
N LEU A 576 -15.49 -9.48 -14.39
CA LEU A 576 -15.28 -9.22 -15.81
C LEU A 576 -13.99 -8.42 -16.06
N LEU A 577 -13.65 -7.48 -15.17
CA LEU A 577 -12.40 -6.72 -15.26
C LEU A 577 -11.17 -7.63 -15.04
N THR A 578 -11.22 -8.56 -14.08
CA THR A 578 -10.18 -9.59 -13.88
C THR A 578 -9.99 -10.41 -15.15
N TRP A 579 -11.08 -10.86 -15.76
CA TRP A 579 -11.02 -11.72 -16.94
C TRP A 579 -10.61 -10.98 -18.19
N LEU A 580 -11.12 -9.77 -18.44
CA LEU A 580 -10.68 -8.92 -19.56
C LEU A 580 -9.14 -8.86 -19.63
N ARG A 581 -8.48 -8.61 -18.49
CA ARG A 581 -7.03 -8.50 -18.43
C ARG A 581 -6.28 -9.80 -18.78
N ARG A 582 -6.83 -10.97 -18.45
CA ARG A 582 -6.19 -12.27 -18.68
C ARG A 582 -6.59 -12.91 -20.01
N THR A 583 -7.82 -12.65 -20.47
CA THR A 583 -8.37 -13.17 -21.72
C THR A 583 -7.68 -12.55 -22.92
N ILE A 584 -7.60 -11.23 -23.01
CA ILE A 584 -7.17 -10.54 -24.25
C ILE A 584 -5.76 -10.91 -24.71
N PRO A 585 -4.73 -10.96 -23.85
CA PRO A 585 -3.39 -11.40 -24.27
C PRO A 585 -3.34 -12.80 -24.90
N LEU A 586 -4.28 -13.69 -24.55
CA LEU A 586 -4.32 -15.08 -25.01
C LEU A 586 -5.29 -15.30 -26.18
N VAL A 587 -6.33 -14.47 -26.33
CA VAL A 587 -7.30 -14.59 -27.43
C VAL A 587 -7.00 -13.67 -28.61
N GLN A 588 -6.23 -12.60 -28.44
CA GLN A 588 -5.84 -11.72 -29.55
C GLN A 588 -5.21 -12.49 -30.72
N PRO A 589 -4.34 -13.50 -30.52
CA PRO A 589 -3.80 -14.33 -31.62
C PRO A 589 -4.84 -15.11 -32.44
N ILE A 590 -6.05 -15.31 -31.91
CA ILE A 590 -7.17 -15.98 -32.62
C ILE A 590 -7.75 -15.05 -33.70
N ALA A 591 -7.56 -13.74 -33.55
CA ALA A 591 -8.09 -12.70 -34.42
C ALA A 591 -7.03 -12.00 -35.28
N GLU A 592 -5.80 -12.52 -35.35
CA GLU A 592 -4.68 -11.92 -36.11
C GLU A 592 -4.98 -11.72 -37.59
N ASP A 593 -5.75 -12.63 -38.20
CA ASP A 593 -6.10 -12.57 -39.63
C ASP A 593 -7.30 -11.66 -39.93
N LYS A 594 -8.00 -11.15 -38.90
CA LYS A 594 -9.15 -10.26 -39.05
C LYS A 594 -8.70 -8.81 -38.90
N GLU A 595 -9.08 -7.96 -39.85
CA GLU A 595 -8.84 -6.52 -39.76
C GLU A 595 -9.96 -5.86 -38.92
N PHE A 596 -9.62 -5.37 -37.73
CA PHE A 596 -10.54 -4.65 -36.84
C PHE A 596 -9.79 -3.64 -35.97
N ALA A 597 -10.43 -2.50 -35.70
CA ALA A 597 -9.91 -1.51 -34.74
C ALA A 597 -10.45 -1.72 -33.33
N SER A 598 -11.69 -2.20 -33.20
CA SER A 598 -12.33 -2.44 -31.92
C SER A 598 -13.38 -3.56 -32.02
N VAL A 599 -13.54 -4.28 -30.91
CA VAL A 599 -14.56 -5.32 -30.72
C VAL A 599 -15.16 -5.20 -29.32
N GLU A 600 -16.47 -5.44 -29.22
CA GLU A 600 -17.24 -5.32 -28.00
C GLU A 600 -17.86 -6.66 -27.56
N LEU A 601 -17.63 -7.04 -26.31
CA LEU A 601 -18.26 -8.19 -25.66
C LEU A 601 -19.26 -7.69 -24.63
N HIS A 602 -20.54 -7.93 -24.89
CA HIS A 602 -21.67 -7.48 -24.06
C HIS A 602 -22.13 -8.63 -23.17
N PHE A 603 -22.12 -8.43 -21.86
CA PHE A 603 -22.51 -9.42 -20.86
C PHE A 603 -23.83 -9.03 -20.21
N ARG A 604 -24.82 -9.91 -20.27
CA ARG A 604 -26.12 -9.74 -19.62
C ARG A 604 -26.39 -10.90 -18.66
N PHE A 605 -26.42 -10.63 -17.37
CA PHE A 605 -26.77 -11.63 -16.35
C PHE A 605 -28.28 -11.62 -16.08
N THR A 606 -28.93 -12.76 -16.22
CA THR A 606 -30.39 -12.89 -16.04
C THR A 606 -30.79 -13.04 -14.57
N SER A 607 -29.89 -13.54 -13.72
CA SER A 607 -30.15 -13.71 -12.28
C SER A 607 -29.99 -12.39 -11.52
N PRO A 608 -30.96 -12.00 -10.66
CA PRO A 608 -30.85 -10.84 -9.80
C PRO A 608 -30.05 -11.08 -8.50
N LEU A 609 -29.64 -12.32 -8.17
CA LEU A 609 -29.08 -12.68 -6.86
C LEU A 609 -27.68 -13.31 -6.95
N LEU A 610 -26.75 -12.81 -6.11
CA LEU A 610 -25.73 -13.66 -5.48
C LEU A 610 -26.36 -14.15 -4.17
N TYR A 611 -26.58 -15.44 -4.05
CA TYR A 611 -27.44 -16.09 -3.06
C TYR A 611 -27.14 -15.76 -1.58
N LEU A 612 -28.13 -15.24 -0.86
CA LEU A 612 -28.40 -15.59 0.54
C LEU A 612 -29.45 -16.71 0.47
N VAL A 613 -29.04 -17.98 0.45
CA VAL A 613 -29.98 -19.10 0.66
C VAL A 613 -29.70 -19.66 2.03
N ASP A 614 -30.73 -19.72 2.88
CA ASP A 614 -30.67 -20.38 4.19
C ASP A 614 -30.41 -21.90 4.07
N GLU A 615 -30.53 -22.48 2.87
CA GLU A 615 -30.33 -23.89 2.58
C GLU A 615 -29.29 -24.12 1.47
N ILE A 616 -28.34 -25.01 1.75
CA ILE A 616 -27.36 -25.48 0.75
C ILE A 616 -28.13 -26.23 -0.36
N PRO A 617 -27.98 -25.86 -1.64
CA PRO A 617 -28.65 -26.55 -2.74
C PRO A 617 -28.32 -28.05 -2.73
N GLY A 618 -29.35 -28.90 -2.82
CA GLY A 618 -29.16 -30.36 -2.79
C GLY A 618 -28.38 -30.93 -3.99
N THR A 619 -28.37 -30.22 -5.12
CA THR A 619 -27.58 -30.55 -6.33
C THR A 619 -27.12 -29.27 -7.00
N LEU A 620 -25.82 -29.19 -7.32
CA LEU A 620 -25.22 -28.07 -8.05
C LEU A 620 -25.11 -28.40 -9.54
N PRO A 621 -25.21 -27.41 -10.45
CA PRO A 621 -25.14 -27.65 -11.89
C PRO A 621 -23.74 -28.10 -12.33
N THR A 622 -23.67 -28.89 -13.40
CA THR A 622 -22.40 -29.23 -14.07
C THR A 622 -21.89 -28.08 -14.94
N MET A 623 -20.63 -28.14 -15.37
CA MET A 623 -20.07 -27.14 -16.29
C MET A 623 -20.83 -27.10 -17.61
N GLU A 624 -21.14 -28.26 -18.20
CA GLU A 624 -21.93 -28.37 -19.43
C GLU A 624 -23.32 -27.75 -19.26
N GLU A 625 -23.99 -28.01 -18.13
CA GLU A 625 -25.31 -27.43 -17.85
C GLU A 625 -25.29 -25.90 -17.70
N ILE A 626 -24.16 -25.32 -17.25
CA ILE A 626 -23.94 -23.87 -17.19
C ILE A 626 -23.66 -23.33 -18.59
N GLU A 627 -22.80 -23.99 -19.37
CA GLU A 627 -22.50 -23.61 -20.76
C GLU A 627 -23.75 -23.58 -21.64
N ASP A 628 -24.62 -24.59 -21.52
CA ASP A 628 -25.89 -24.67 -22.24
C ASP A 628 -26.88 -23.53 -21.91
N GLU A 629 -26.68 -22.83 -20.78
CA GLU A 629 -27.50 -21.69 -20.36
C GLU A 629 -26.86 -20.33 -20.70
N ILE A 630 -25.71 -20.32 -21.36
CA ILE A 630 -25.04 -19.12 -21.86
C ILE A 630 -25.33 -19.01 -23.36
N ASP A 631 -26.24 -18.10 -23.72
CA ASP A 631 -26.54 -17.81 -25.12
C ASP A 631 -25.51 -16.83 -25.70
N VAL A 632 -24.83 -17.24 -26.78
CA VAL A 632 -23.80 -16.44 -27.48
C VAL A 632 -24.35 -16.02 -28.84
N ASN A 633 -24.40 -14.71 -29.08
CA ASN A 633 -24.83 -14.12 -30.34
C ASN A 633 -23.71 -13.23 -30.91
N VAL A 634 -23.25 -13.53 -32.12
CA VAL A 634 -22.15 -12.83 -32.78
C VAL A 634 -22.67 -12.00 -33.95
N ASP A 635 -22.30 -10.72 -33.98
CA ASP A 635 -22.49 -9.80 -35.10
C ASP A 635 -21.11 -9.42 -35.68
N PRO A 636 -20.62 -10.16 -36.71
CA PRO A 636 -19.32 -9.91 -37.30
C PRO A 636 -19.19 -8.57 -38.03
N GLU A 637 -20.31 -8.01 -38.51
CA GLU A 637 -20.32 -6.73 -39.24
C GLU A 637 -20.18 -5.54 -38.29
N ARG A 638 -20.79 -5.64 -37.10
CA ARG A 638 -20.70 -4.60 -36.06
C ARG A 638 -19.55 -4.79 -35.09
N ASN A 639 -18.79 -5.89 -35.19
CA ASN A 639 -17.78 -6.29 -34.21
C ASN A 639 -18.33 -6.36 -32.77
N VAL A 640 -19.51 -6.97 -32.62
CA VAL A 640 -20.17 -7.16 -31.31
C VAL A 640 -20.42 -8.63 -31.05
N ILE A 641 -20.07 -9.10 -29.85
CA ILE A 641 -20.37 -10.43 -29.33
C ILE A 641 -21.23 -10.24 -28.08
N SER A 642 -22.40 -10.85 -28.02
CA SER A 642 -23.31 -10.74 -26.88
C SER A 642 -23.46 -12.08 -26.16
N LEU A 643 -23.28 -12.09 -24.84
CA LEU A 643 -23.44 -13.24 -23.98
C LEU A 643 -24.58 -12.98 -22.99
N THR A 644 -25.63 -13.81 -23.04
CA THR A 644 -26.71 -13.80 -22.04
C THR A 644 -26.49 -14.97 -21.08
N VAL A 645 -26.14 -14.66 -19.84
CA VAL A 645 -25.75 -15.62 -18.81
C VAL A 645 -26.95 -15.98 -17.93
N GLY A 646 -27.28 -17.27 -17.91
CA GLY A 646 -28.34 -17.87 -17.11
C GLY A 646 -28.13 -17.92 -15.59
N ALA A 647 -29.09 -18.49 -14.87
CA ALA A 647 -29.06 -18.54 -13.40
C ALA A 647 -28.15 -19.65 -12.83
N LYS A 648 -27.89 -20.73 -13.57
CA LYS A 648 -27.00 -21.82 -13.13
C LYS A 648 -25.56 -21.35 -12.95
N PHE A 649 -25.15 -20.30 -13.68
CA PHE A 649 -23.84 -19.66 -13.50
C PHE A 649 -23.60 -19.27 -12.03
N GLU A 650 -24.60 -18.66 -11.38
CA GLU A 650 -24.50 -18.26 -9.98
C GLU A 650 -24.48 -19.46 -9.03
N ALA A 651 -25.29 -20.48 -9.32
CA ALA A 651 -25.31 -21.70 -8.51
C ALA A 651 -23.98 -22.46 -8.59
N GLY A 652 -23.28 -22.39 -9.72
CA GLY A 652 -21.98 -23.03 -9.90
C GLY A 652 -20.86 -22.50 -9.00
N PHE A 653 -20.98 -21.31 -8.40
CA PHE A 653 -20.01 -20.79 -7.42
C PHE A 653 -19.92 -21.63 -6.14
N GLY A 654 -20.94 -22.47 -5.88
CA GLY A 654 -20.94 -23.42 -4.77
C GLY A 654 -19.96 -24.58 -4.93
N HIS A 655 -19.31 -24.74 -6.09
CA HIS A 655 -18.29 -25.77 -6.33
C HIS A 655 -16.91 -25.38 -5.78
N ALA A 656 -16.16 -26.38 -5.32
CA ALA A 656 -14.78 -26.21 -4.85
C ALA A 656 -13.77 -25.85 -5.95
N THR A 657 -14.09 -26.15 -7.21
CA THR A 657 -13.34 -25.73 -8.43
C THR A 657 -14.15 -24.71 -9.26
N ASN A 658 -13.45 -23.92 -10.09
CA ASN A 658 -13.99 -22.81 -10.85
C ASN A 658 -14.81 -23.29 -12.06
N VAL A 659 -16.00 -23.84 -11.83
CA VAL A 659 -16.83 -24.32 -12.93
C VAL A 659 -17.54 -23.20 -13.67
N SER A 660 -18.04 -22.18 -12.95
CA SER A 660 -18.84 -21.10 -13.53
C SER A 660 -18.02 -20.19 -14.42
N GLU A 661 -16.91 -19.65 -13.91
CA GLU A 661 -16.14 -18.66 -14.68
C GLU A 661 -15.38 -19.36 -15.80
N LEU A 662 -14.98 -20.63 -15.65
CA LEU A 662 -14.42 -21.40 -16.76
C LEU A 662 -15.44 -21.63 -17.88
N ALA A 663 -16.69 -21.97 -17.57
CA ALA A 663 -17.78 -22.07 -18.56
C ALA A 663 -17.98 -20.73 -19.29
N LEU A 664 -17.99 -19.61 -18.57
CA LEU A 664 -18.08 -18.27 -19.17
C LEU A 664 -16.90 -17.99 -20.11
N ILE A 665 -15.67 -18.29 -19.69
CA ILE A 665 -14.47 -18.06 -20.53
C ILE A 665 -14.47 -18.95 -21.77
N ARG A 666 -14.91 -20.21 -21.66
CA ARG A 666 -15.05 -21.11 -22.82
C ARG A 666 -16.03 -20.53 -23.84
N GLN A 667 -17.18 -20.02 -23.39
CA GLN A 667 -18.15 -19.36 -24.26
C GLN A 667 -17.64 -18.04 -24.85
N VAL A 668 -16.83 -17.28 -24.11
CA VAL A 668 -16.13 -16.11 -24.66
C VAL A 668 -15.17 -16.51 -25.78
N ILE A 669 -14.36 -17.57 -25.60
CA ILE A 669 -13.43 -18.07 -26.63
C ILE A 669 -14.21 -18.54 -27.87
N VAL A 670 -15.32 -19.26 -27.69
CA VAL A 670 -16.20 -19.70 -28.77
C VAL A 670 -16.74 -18.50 -29.56
N GLY A 671 -17.29 -17.49 -28.87
CA GLY A 671 -17.79 -16.28 -29.51
C GLY A 671 -16.71 -15.50 -30.27
N VAL A 672 -15.49 -15.42 -29.72
CA VAL A 672 -14.35 -14.79 -30.41
C VAL A 672 -13.90 -15.58 -31.64
N ALA A 673 -13.87 -16.91 -31.56
CA ALA A 673 -13.52 -17.79 -32.67
C ALA A 673 -14.53 -17.70 -33.83
N GLU A 674 -15.83 -17.70 -33.50
CA GLU A 674 -16.90 -17.46 -34.48
C GLU A 674 -16.79 -16.06 -35.10
N TRP A 675 -16.56 -15.03 -34.28
CA TRP A 675 -16.40 -13.65 -34.76
C TRP A 675 -15.18 -13.45 -35.65
N SER A 676 -14.05 -14.10 -35.34
CA SER A 676 -12.83 -14.02 -36.15
C SER A 676 -12.88 -14.90 -37.40
N GLY A 677 -13.81 -15.85 -37.46
CA GLY A 677 -13.91 -16.83 -38.55
C GLY A 677 -12.88 -17.97 -38.44
N ARG A 678 -12.18 -18.09 -37.30
CA ARG A 678 -11.21 -19.15 -37.04
C ARG A 678 -11.87 -20.29 -36.28
N ALA A 679 -11.93 -21.47 -36.88
CA ALA A 679 -12.36 -22.67 -36.18
C ALA A 679 -11.31 -23.11 -35.14
N LEU A 680 -11.76 -23.45 -33.93
CA LEU A 680 -10.94 -24.00 -32.86
C LEU A 680 -11.45 -25.39 -32.48
N GLU A 681 -10.54 -26.32 -32.21
CA GLU A 681 -10.90 -27.62 -31.63
C GLU A 681 -11.27 -27.49 -30.15
N ALA A 682 -12.08 -28.42 -29.63
CA ALA A 682 -12.51 -28.42 -28.22
C ALA A 682 -11.32 -28.43 -27.24
N ASN A 683 -10.23 -29.11 -27.58
CA ASN A 683 -9.01 -29.16 -26.77
C ASN A 683 -8.26 -27.81 -26.78
N GLU A 684 -8.27 -27.05 -27.89
CA GLU A 684 -7.69 -25.71 -27.93
C GLU A 684 -8.47 -24.74 -27.03
N ILE A 685 -9.80 -24.79 -27.10
CA ILE A 685 -10.69 -23.99 -26.24
C ILE A 685 -10.40 -24.29 -24.76
N GLU A 686 -10.27 -25.57 -24.39
CA GLU A 686 -9.97 -25.98 -23.03
C GLU A 686 -8.58 -25.50 -22.57
N GLN A 687 -7.55 -25.63 -23.41
CA GLN A 687 -6.20 -25.17 -23.09
C GLN A 687 -6.15 -23.65 -22.87
N LEU A 688 -6.80 -22.88 -23.74
CA LEU A 688 -6.89 -21.42 -23.62
C LEU A 688 -7.67 -21.01 -22.36
N ALA A 689 -8.83 -21.63 -22.11
CA ALA A 689 -9.63 -21.32 -20.93
C ALA A 689 -8.87 -21.61 -19.62
N ASN A 690 -8.13 -22.71 -19.56
CA ASN A 690 -7.28 -23.04 -18.41
C ASN A 690 -6.11 -22.05 -18.26
N ALA A 691 -5.47 -21.64 -19.35
CA ALA A 691 -4.40 -20.63 -19.29
C ALA A 691 -4.92 -19.26 -18.81
N ILE A 692 -6.11 -18.85 -19.28
CA ILE A 692 -6.77 -17.60 -18.88
C ILE A 692 -7.15 -17.64 -17.39
N THR A 693 -7.69 -18.75 -16.90
CA THR A 693 -8.16 -18.85 -15.51
C THR A 693 -7.06 -19.20 -14.51
N GLY A 694 -5.91 -19.71 -14.97
CA GLY A 694 -4.88 -20.25 -14.09
C GLY A 694 -5.17 -21.70 -13.64
N GLY A 695 -5.96 -22.42 -14.44
CA GLY A 695 -6.43 -23.77 -14.16
C GLY A 695 -7.74 -23.81 -13.36
N PRO A 696 -8.16 -24.99 -12.86
CA PRO A 696 -9.47 -25.20 -12.26
C PRO A 696 -9.68 -24.51 -10.89
N ASP A 697 -8.65 -23.90 -10.31
CA ASP A 697 -8.71 -23.27 -8.99
C ASP A 697 -8.80 -21.74 -9.04
N GLY A 698 -8.37 -21.12 -10.14
CA GLY A 698 -8.31 -19.67 -10.28
C GLY A 698 -9.68 -19.10 -10.62
N ARG A 699 -10.26 -18.32 -9.70
CA ARG A 699 -11.59 -17.71 -9.80
C ARG A 699 -11.64 -16.35 -9.10
N HIS A 700 -12.53 -15.46 -9.52
CA HIS A 700 -12.73 -14.18 -8.85
C HIS A 700 -13.85 -14.25 -7.81
N MET A 701 -14.99 -14.83 -8.18
CA MET A 701 -16.19 -14.85 -7.32
C MET A 701 -16.23 -16.10 -6.45
N HIS A 702 -16.71 -15.92 -5.22
CA HIS A 702 -16.74 -16.95 -4.19
C HIS A 702 -18.11 -17.04 -3.51
N ALA A 703 -18.75 -18.22 -3.57
CA ALA A 703 -19.93 -18.55 -2.77
C ALA A 703 -19.54 -19.58 -1.70
N MET A 704 -19.00 -19.10 -0.57
CA MET A 704 -18.57 -19.94 0.54
C MET A 704 -19.69 -20.08 1.59
N VAL A 705 -19.70 -21.19 2.32
CA VAL A 705 -20.55 -21.36 3.49
C VAL A 705 -20.11 -20.37 4.58
N GLY A 706 -21.07 -19.70 5.23
CA GLY A 706 -20.81 -18.90 6.42
C GLY A 706 -20.40 -19.80 7.57
N LEU A 707 -19.16 -19.68 8.05
CA LEU A 707 -18.60 -20.50 9.13
C LEU A 707 -18.53 -19.74 10.46
N THR A 708 -18.59 -18.42 10.40
CA THR A 708 -18.44 -17.52 11.54
C THR A 708 -19.59 -16.54 11.59
N PHE A 709 -19.86 -15.99 12.77
CA PHE A 709 -20.88 -14.95 12.93
C PHE A 709 -20.62 -13.74 12.01
N ARG A 710 -19.34 -13.40 11.77
CA ARG A 710 -18.94 -12.28 10.90
C ARG A 710 -19.38 -12.46 9.45
N ASP A 711 -19.52 -13.69 8.97
CA ASP A 711 -19.90 -13.96 7.58
C ASP A 711 -21.30 -13.42 7.25
N GLY A 712 -22.21 -13.39 8.22
CA GLY A 712 -23.55 -12.80 8.07
C GLY A 712 -23.55 -11.27 7.90
N PHE A 713 -22.42 -10.61 8.18
CA PHE A 713 -22.28 -9.16 8.15
C PHE A 713 -21.23 -8.68 7.13
N ALA A 714 -20.89 -9.51 6.13
CA ALA A 714 -19.90 -9.19 5.11
C ALA A 714 -20.11 -7.81 4.46
N ALA A 715 -21.36 -7.41 4.18
CA ALA A 715 -21.66 -6.09 3.61
C ALA A 715 -21.23 -4.90 4.51
N GLN A 716 -21.26 -5.08 5.83
CA GLN A 716 -20.83 -4.06 6.80
C GLN A 716 -19.32 -4.11 7.07
N LEU A 717 -18.71 -5.29 6.92
CA LEU A 717 -17.32 -5.58 7.26
C LEU A 717 -16.36 -5.52 6.07
N ASN A 718 -16.86 -5.54 4.83
CA ASN A 718 -16.06 -5.46 3.61
C ASN A 718 -15.62 -4.02 3.29
N GLN A 719 -15.02 -3.37 4.28
CA GLN A 719 -14.38 -2.07 4.22
C GLN A 719 -12.99 -2.20 4.84
N ASP A 720 -12.04 -1.36 4.43
CA ASP A 720 -10.71 -1.42 5.03
C ASP A 720 -10.72 -0.93 6.48
N ALA A 721 -9.90 -1.60 7.30
CA ALA A 721 -9.67 -1.22 8.67
C ALA A 721 -8.71 -0.02 8.74
N ILE A 722 -8.94 0.84 9.72
CA ILE A 722 -7.97 1.86 10.14
C ILE A 722 -6.76 1.12 10.71
N ILE A 723 -5.60 1.41 10.14
CA ILE A 723 -4.31 0.87 10.59
C ILE A 723 -3.49 1.98 11.27
N PRO A 724 -2.53 1.61 12.14
CA PRO A 724 -1.51 2.54 12.62
C PRO A 724 -0.79 3.18 11.44
N ASP A 725 -0.80 4.51 11.40
CA ASP A 725 -0.16 5.29 10.35
C ASP A 725 1.33 5.46 10.65
N LEU A 726 2.17 5.29 9.62
CA LEU A 726 3.61 5.48 9.72
C LEU A 726 3.98 6.94 10.05
N LEU A 727 3.16 7.92 9.64
CA LEU A 727 3.33 9.32 10.08
C LEU A 727 3.11 9.47 11.59
N ASP A 728 2.11 8.80 12.16
CA ASP A 728 1.88 8.85 13.61
C ASP A 728 3.06 8.23 14.38
N ASP A 729 3.67 7.15 13.84
CA ASP A 729 4.89 6.55 14.41
C ASP A 729 6.09 7.51 14.32
N GLY A 730 6.34 8.11 13.14
CA GLY A 730 7.39 9.11 12.95
C GLY A 730 7.22 10.32 13.88
N ILE A 731 5.98 10.80 14.03
CA ILE A 731 5.64 11.89 14.95
C ILE A 731 5.90 11.46 16.38
N LEU A 732 5.48 10.27 16.83
CA LEU A 732 5.70 9.81 18.19
C LEU A 732 7.20 9.67 18.51
N ASN A 733 7.99 9.16 17.56
CA ASN A 733 9.43 8.93 17.67
C ASN A 733 10.25 10.21 17.78
N LEU A 734 9.82 11.32 17.17
CA LEU A 734 10.47 12.63 17.34
C LEU A 734 10.43 13.06 18.82
N GLY A 735 11.60 13.24 19.42
CA GLY A 735 11.76 13.66 20.82
C GLY A 735 11.32 12.61 21.85
N MET A 736 11.16 11.34 21.48
CA MET A 736 10.66 10.29 22.37
C MET A 736 11.50 10.13 23.64
N ALA A 737 12.82 9.95 23.51
CA ALA A 737 13.74 9.81 24.63
C ALA A 737 13.78 11.06 25.52
N PHE A 738 13.58 12.24 24.93
CA PHE A 738 13.63 13.52 25.63
C PHE A 738 12.46 13.74 26.61
N ARG A 739 11.48 12.81 26.62
CA ARG A 739 10.43 12.77 27.65
C ARG A 739 10.96 12.37 29.03
N ILE A 740 12.07 11.65 29.10
CA ILE A 740 12.63 11.12 30.35
C ILE A 740 14.10 11.50 30.59
N GLU A 741 14.78 12.03 29.58
CA GLU A 741 16.15 12.50 29.66
C GLU A 741 16.28 13.93 29.09
N PRO A 742 17.24 14.74 29.59
CA PRO A 742 17.50 16.05 29.03
C PRO A 742 17.91 15.94 27.57
N ARG A 743 17.29 16.77 26.71
CA ARG A 743 17.72 16.96 25.30
C ARG A 743 19.21 17.30 25.20
N GLU A 744 19.76 17.95 26.22
CA GLU A 744 21.18 18.28 26.32
C GLU A 744 22.10 17.06 26.28
N ASN A 745 21.65 15.85 26.62
CA ASN A 745 22.53 14.67 26.52
C ASN A 745 22.87 14.30 25.07
N GLY A 746 22.08 14.75 24.08
CA GLY A 746 22.34 14.51 22.65
C GLY A 746 22.32 13.02 22.27
N ARG A 747 23.07 12.66 21.21
CA ARG A 747 23.22 11.24 20.83
C ARG A 747 23.88 10.50 21.97
N THR A 748 23.21 9.50 22.51
CA THR A 748 23.67 8.75 23.68
C THR A 748 23.57 7.26 23.39
N ILE A 749 24.67 6.54 23.61
CA ILE A 749 24.67 5.08 23.60
C ILE A 749 24.51 4.63 25.06
N ILE A 750 23.42 3.94 25.33
CA ILE A 750 23.19 3.29 26.62
C ILE A 750 23.69 1.87 26.48
N SER A 751 24.86 1.60 27.06
CA SER A 751 25.48 0.28 27.08
C SER A 751 25.36 -0.33 28.48
N GLY A 752 24.98 -1.59 28.54
CA GLY A 752 24.88 -2.34 29.79
C GLY A 752 23.45 -2.75 30.09
N LYS A 753 23.29 -3.99 30.57
CA LYS A 753 21.98 -4.61 30.76
C LYS A 753 21.14 -3.84 31.79
N SER A 754 21.73 -3.42 32.90
CA SER A 754 21.01 -2.72 33.96
C SER A 754 20.54 -1.33 33.51
N GLU A 755 21.41 -0.60 32.82
CA GLU A 755 21.20 0.76 32.32
C GLU A 755 20.12 0.78 31.23
N ALA A 756 20.23 -0.13 30.25
CA ALA A 756 19.25 -0.27 29.17
C ALA A 756 17.85 -0.63 29.71
N LEU A 757 17.77 -1.58 30.66
CA LEU A 757 16.51 -1.96 31.28
C LEU A 757 15.90 -0.81 32.10
N LEU A 758 16.72 -0.05 32.85
CA LEU A 758 16.23 1.10 33.61
C LEU A 758 15.66 2.18 32.69
N PHE A 759 16.34 2.48 31.58
CA PHE A 759 15.89 3.44 30.57
C PHE A 759 14.57 3.01 29.94
N LEU A 760 14.49 1.78 29.41
CA LEU A 760 13.29 1.27 28.74
C LEU A 760 12.08 1.25 29.67
N ASN A 761 12.25 0.80 30.92
CA ASN A 761 11.15 0.76 31.90
C ASN A 761 10.61 2.16 32.23
N ARG A 762 11.50 3.16 32.38
CA ARG A 762 11.09 4.56 32.60
C ARG A 762 10.39 5.14 31.38
N LEU A 763 10.89 4.84 30.18
CA LEU A 763 10.31 5.34 28.93
C LEU A 763 8.92 4.74 28.70
N VAL A 764 8.79 3.42 28.84
CA VAL A 764 7.51 2.69 28.74
C VAL A 764 6.49 3.28 29.71
N THR A 765 6.87 3.49 30.97
CA THR A 765 6.00 4.13 31.98
C THR A 765 5.50 5.51 31.52
N THR A 766 6.40 6.34 31.00
CA THR A 766 6.07 7.69 30.54
C THR A 766 5.17 7.68 29.30
N LEU A 767 5.32 6.68 28.43
CA LEU A 767 4.46 6.49 27.27
C LEU A 767 3.07 5.97 27.69
N GLU A 768 3.00 5.06 28.66
CA GLU A 768 1.72 4.61 29.25
C GLU A 768 0.95 5.79 29.87
N ASP A 769 1.65 6.68 30.59
CA ASP A 769 1.02 7.87 31.17
C ASP A 769 0.43 8.78 30.09
N GLY A 770 1.19 9.03 29.01
CA GLY A 770 0.71 9.79 27.87
C GLY A 770 -0.46 9.14 27.12
N LEU A 771 -0.50 7.80 27.04
CA LEU A 771 -1.64 7.06 26.51
C LEU A 771 -2.88 7.25 27.39
N CYS A 772 -2.75 7.09 28.71
CA CYS A 772 -3.85 7.26 29.65
C CYS A 772 -4.42 8.69 29.61
N ASP A 773 -3.56 9.70 29.55
CA ASP A 773 -3.97 11.11 29.46
C ASP A 773 -4.77 11.43 28.19
N ARG A 774 -4.50 10.72 27.09
CA ARG A 774 -5.29 10.83 25.85
C ARG A 774 -6.63 10.13 26.00
N LEU A 775 -6.64 8.90 26.53
CA LEU A 775 -7.86 8.13 26.74
C LEU A 775 -8.85 8.85 27.66
N ARG A 776 -8.37 9.51 28.73
CA ARG A 776 -9.20 10.29 29.66
C ARG A 776 -9.95 11.46 29.03
N ARG A 777 -9.60 11.87 27.81
CA ARG A 777 -10.29 12.94 27.08
C ARG A 777 -11.41 12.42 26.19
N LEU A 778 -11.43 11.13 25.88
CA LEU A 778 -12.30 10.54 24.87
C LEU A 778 -13.49 9.83 25.51
N ASP A 779 -14.65 9.88 24.85
CA ASP A 779 -15.85 9.16 25.27
C ASP A 779 -15.63 7.65 25.18
N ARG A 780 -15.84 6.96 26.31
CA ARG A 780 -15.61 5.51 26.42
C ARG A 780 -16.44 4.71 25.44
N THR A 781 -17.75 4.94 25.40
CA THR A 781 -18.68 4.15 24.58
C THR A 781 -18.39 4.35 23.10
N LYS A 782 -18.28 5.60 22.65
CA LYS A 782 -17.99 5.91 21.25
C LYS A 782 -16.63 5.36 20.80
N LEU A 783 -15.60 5.45 21.65
CA LEU A 783 -14.27 4.92 21.34
C LEU A 783 -14.27 3.40 21.23
N ILE A 784 -14.82 2.70 22.22
CA ILE A 784 -14.88 1.24 22.23
C ILE A 784 -15.71 0.73 21.05
N THR A 785 -16.85 1.36 20.73
CA THR A 785 -17.64 0.99 19.54
C THR A 785 -16.80 1.12 18.26
N LYS A 786 -16.13 2.25 18.02
CA LYS A 786 -15.30 2.42 16.81
C LYS A 786 -14.14 1.43 16.74
N LEU A 787 -13.47 1.16 17.86
CA LEU A 787 -12.40 0.16 17.95
C LEU A 787 -12.93 -1.26 17.66
N VAL A 788 -14.10 -1.63 18.20
CA VAL A 788 -14.72 -2.93 17.93
C VAL A 788 -15.03 -3.08 16.43
N PHE A 789 -15.65 -2.10 15.80
CA PHE A 789 -15.89 -2.16 14.35
C PHE A 789 -14.59 -2.25 13.55
N ASN A 790 -13.53 -1.54 13.97
CA ASN A 790 -12.21 -1.64 13.35
C ASN A 790 -11.62 -3.05 13.48
N HIS A 791 -11.74 -3.66 14.66
CA HIS A 791 -11.30 -5.04 14.93
C HIS A 791 -12.04 -6.04 14.04
N GLU A 792 -13.38 -5.97 14.01
CA GLU A 792 -14.20 -6.90 13.24
C GLU A 792 -13.92 -6.80 11.74
N ARG A 793 -13.71 -5.59 11.20
CA ARG A 793 -13.27 -5.37 9.81
C ARG A 793 -11.91 -5.99 9.54
N ALA A 794 -10.92 -5.72 10.40
CA ALA A 794 -9.55 -6.23 10.22
C ALA A 794 -9.50 -7.77 10.24
N VAL A 795 -10.21 -8.41 11.19
CA VAL A 795 -10.29 -9.87 11.29
C VAL A 795 -11.00 -10.45 10.06
N PHE A 796 -12.16 -9.91 9.69
CA PHE A 796 -12.91 -10.36 8.52
C PHE A 796 -12.08 -10.26 7.23
N ARG A 797 -11.43 -9.13 6.97
CA ARG A 797 -10.62 -8.91 5.78
C ARG A 797 -9.41 -9.85 5.73
N ARG A 798 -8.70 -10.03 6.85
CA ARG A 798 -7.58 -11.00 6.94
C ARG A 798 -8.05 -12.42 6.64
N ASP A 799 -9.16 -12.85 7.24
CA ASP A 799 -9.65 -14.20 7.08
C ASP A 799 -10.20 -14.43 5.66
N LEU A 800 -10.80 -13.40 5.04
CA LEU A 800 -11.16 -13.43 3.62
C LEU A 800 -9.94 -13.67 2.72
N TRP A 801 -8.85 -12.90 2.91
CA TRP A 801 -7.59 -13.09 2.17
C TRP A 801 -6.99 -14.50 2.33
N ARG A 802 -7.14 -15.10 3.51
CA ARG A 802 -6.70 -16.49 3.76
C ARG A 802 -7.61 -17.50 3.08
N ARG A 803 -8.93 -17.29 3.11
CA ARG A 803 -9.93 -18.21 2.53
C ARG A 803 -9.90 -18.22 1.01
N THR A 804 -9.50 -17.12 0.37
CA THR A 804 -9.39 -17.01 -1.10
C THR A 804 -7.97 -17.23 -1.62
N SER A 805 -7.01 -17.60 -0.76
CA SER A 805 -5.59 -17.65 -1.11
C SER A 805 -5.26 -18.60 -2.26
N LYS A 806 -5.87 -19.80 -2.34
CA LYS A 806 -5.61 -20.75 -3.43
C LYS A 806 -5.99 -20.14 -4.78
N SER A 807 -7.16 -19.49 -4.84
CA SER A 807 -7.68 -18.87 -6.06
C SER A 807 -6.86 -17.65 -6.47
N ASN A 808 -6.51 -16.79 -5.51
CA ASN A 808 -5.61 -15.66 -5.77
C ASN A 808 -4.23 -16.14 -6.27
N LEU A 809 -3.65 -17.18 -5.65
CA LEU A 809 -2.37 -17.74 -6.10
C LEU A 809 -2.47 -18.36 -7.50
N ALA A 810 -3.58 -19.00 -7.84
CA ALA A 810 -3.79 -19.60 -9.16
C ALA A 810 -3.96 -18.56 -10.28
N ILE A 811 -4.59 -17.40 -10.00
CA ILE A 811 -4.81 -16.31 -10.97
C ILE A 811 -3.53 -15.49 -11.24
N HIS A 812 -2.42 -15.74 -10.55
CA HIS A 812 -1.19 -14.97 -10.72
C HIS A 812 -0.06 -15.81 -11.27
N ASP A 813 0.54 -15.34 -12.37
CA ASP A 813 1.59 -16.08 -13.07
C ASP A 813 2.90 -16.09 -12.25
N ASP A 814 3.16 -15.04 -11.44
CA ASP A 814 4.26 -14.97 -10.48
C ASP A 814 3.76 -15.41 -9.09
N TYR A 815 3.84 -16.71 -8.83
CA TYR A 815 3.44 -17.31 -7.56
C TYR A 815 4.18 -16.70 -6.34
N PRO A 816 5.53 -16.54 -6.35
CA PRO A 816 6.23 -15.85 -5.26
C PRO A 816 5.73 -14.43 -4.97
N ALA A 817 5.57 -13.59 -6.00
CA ALA A 817 5.08 -12.22 -5.81
C ALA A 817 3.63 -12.21 -5.27
N ALA A 818 2.81 -13.14 -5.75
CA ALA A 818 1.44 -13.26 -5.27
C ALA A 818 1.37 -13.70 -3.80
N LEU A 819 2.17 -14.68 -3.41
CA LEU A 819 2.26 -15.13 -2.02
C LEU A 819 2.74 -13.99 -1.10
N ASP A 820 3.79 -13.26 -1.49
CA ASP A 820 4.31 -12.16 -0.68
C ASP A 820 3.30 -11.01 -0.53
N THR A 821 2.49 -10.76 -1.56
CA THR A 821 1.37 -9.81 -1.50
C THR A 821 0.32 -10.21 -0.46
N ILE A 822 -0.13 -11.46 -0.49
CA ILE A 822 -1.09 -12.01 0.49
C ILE A 822 -0.51 -11.98 1.92
N VAL A 823 0.79 -12.30 2.06
CA VAL A 823 1.51 -12.21 3.34
C VAL A 823 1.51 -10.77 3.86
N ASN A 824 1.82 -9.79 3.01
CA ASN A 824 1.87 -8.38 3.41
C ASN A 824 0.48 -7.81 3.77
N ARG A 825 -0.58 -8.19 3.03
CA ARG A 825 -1.96 -7.83 3.40
C ARG A 825 -2.38 -8.42 4.75
N ASN A 826 -2.07 -9.69 5.00
CA ASN A 826 -2.32 -10.31 6.30
C ASN A 826 -1.58 -9.59 7.44
N ARG A 827 -0.30 -9.24 7.24
CA ARG A 827 0.49 -8.47 8.21
C ARG A 827 -0.12 -7.08 8.48
N ARG A 828 -0.59 -6.40 7.43
CA ARG A 828 -1.23 -5.09 7.54
C ARG A 828 -2.48 -5.14 8.42
N TYR A 829 -3.30 -6.18 8.34
CA TYR A 829 -4.44 -6.33 9.24
C TYR A 829 -4.02 -6.80 10.64
N ASP A 830 -3.08 -7.74 10.73
CA ASP A 830 -2.56 -8.21 12.02
C ASP A 830 -1.90 -7.07 12.84
N SER A 831 -1.34 -6.04 12.19
CA SER A 831 -0.73 -4.87 12.86
C SER A 831 -1.74 -3.97 13.59
N CYS A 832 -3.04 -4.08 13.31
CA CYS A 832 -4.08 -3.31 13.98
C CYS A 832 -5.00 -4.17 14.88
N ILE A 833 -5.12 -5.48 14.63
CA ILE A 833 -5.98 -6.38 15.42
C ILE A 833 -5.58 -6.41 16.89
N GLN A 834 -4.30 -6.65 17.20
CA GLN A 834 -3.84 -6.70 18.59
C GLN A 834 -3.90 -5.31 19.26
N PRO A 835 -3.38 -4.23 18.65
CA PRO A 835 -3.46 -2.90 19.26
C PRO A 835 -4.87 -2.44 19.52
N THR A 836 -5.81 -2.71 18.61
CA THR A 836 -7.22 -2.35 18.80
C THR A 836 -7.78 -2.96 20.09
N ARG A 837 -7.53 -4.26 20.35
CA ARG A 837 -7.98 -4.92 21.59
C ARG A 837 -7.31 -4.30 22.82
N LEU A 838 -6.02 -4.03 22.76
CA LEU A 838 -5.28 -3.42 23.87
C LEU A 838 -5.79 -2.00 24.17
N VAL A 839 -6.12 -1.21 23.15
CA VAL A 839 -6.75 0.10 23.35
C VAL A 839 -8.13 -0.05 23.97
N ILE A 840 -8.95 -1.03 23.57
CA ILE A 840 -10.25 -1.31 24.23
C ILE A 840 -10.04 -1.60 25.73
N GLU A 841 -9.07 -2.47 26.03
CA GLU A 841 -8.77 -2.86 27.42
C GLU A 841 -8.25 -1.70 28.27
N ALA A 842 -7.52 -0.75 27.68
CA ALA A 842 -7.11 0.49 28.36
C ALA A 842 -8.26 1.51 28.46
N ALA A 843 -9.04 1.69 27.40
CA ALA A 843 -10.14 2.64 27.30
C ALA A 843 -11.25 2.36 28.31
N ILE A 844 -11.57 1.08 28.57
CA ILE A 844 -12.57 0.71 29.57
C ILE A 844 -12.18 1.16 30.99
N CYS A 845 -10.88 1.31 31.28
CA CYS A 845 -10.41 1.79 32.57
C CYS A 845 -10.23 3.32 32.59
N GLU A 846 -9.65 3.90 31.52
CA GLU A 846 -9.18 5.29 31.52
C GLU A 846 -10.18 6.29 30.94
N CYS A 847 -11.04 5.89 29.99
CA CYS A 847 -11.98 6.82 29.36
C CYS A 847 -13.13 7.16 30.32
N PRO A 848 -13.58 8.43 30.39
CA PRO A 848 -14.80 8.79 31.10
C PRO A 848 -16.04 8.15 30.46
N ILE A 849 -17.01 7.78 31.31
CA ILE A 849 -18.31 7.25 30.87
C ILE A 849 -19.17 8.37 30.27
N GLU A 850 -19.08 9.59 30.80
CA GLU A 850 -19.84 10.77 30.35
C GLU A 850 -18.90 11.97 30.13
N GLY A 851 -19.27 12.87 29.22
CA GLY A 851 -18.56 14.14 28.99
C GLY A 851 -17.24 14.03 28.22
N GLY A 852 -16.90 12.85 27.70
CA GLY A 852 -15.74 12.66 26.83
C GLY A 852 -15.95 13.22 25.41
N LEU A 853 -14.84 13.50 24.73
CA LEU A 853 -14.82 13.94 23.34
C LEU A 853 -15.10 12.76 22.40
N GLU A 854 -15.81 13.03 21.31
CA GLU A 854 -16.07 12.03 20.28
C GLU A 854 -14.78 11.69 19.50
N PRO A 855 -14.37 10.41 19.46
CA PRO A 855 -13.13 10.00 18.80
C PRO A 855 -13.29 9.96 17.27
N GLY A 856 -12.22 10.32 16.56
CA GLY A 856 -12.09 10.23 15.10
C GLY A 856 -11.12 9.14 14.62
N PRO A 857 -11.01 8.91 13.30
CA PRO A 857 -10.06 7.96 12.72
C PRO A 857 -8.60 8.22 13.13
N SER A 858 -8.17 9.48 13.20
CA SER A 858 -6.83 9.85 13.67
C SER A 858 -6.61 9.51 15.14
N ASP A 859 -7.62 9.66 16.01
CA ASP A 859 -7.50 9.23 17.42
C ASP A 859 -7.26 7.71 17.49
N LEU A 860 -7.98 6.92 16.70
CA LEU A 860 -7.80 5.46 16.64
C LEU A 860 -6.39 5.09 16.17
N SER A 861 -5.94 5.66 15.05
CA SER A 861 -4.61 5.40 14.50
C SER A 861 -3.51 5.79 15.50
N GLU A 862 -3.59 6.98 16.09
CA GLU A 862 -2.65 7.45 17.11
C GLU A 862 -2.63 6.51 18.33
N LEU A 863 -3.78 6.17 18.93
CA LEU A 863 -3.84 5.30 20.11
C LEU A 863 -3.23 3.91 19.84
N MET A 864 -3.48 3.33 18.67
CA MET A 864 -2.87 2.07 18.28
C MET A 864 -1.35 2.20 18.08
N THR A 865 -0.88 3.30 17.49
CA THR A 865 0.55 3.61 17.36
C THR A 865 1.22 3.71 18.73
N TRP A 866 0.61 4.39 19.71
CA TRP A 866 1.12 4.45 21.08
C TRP A 866 1.25 3.06 21.71
N ILE A 867 0.19 2.25 21.63
CA ILE A 867 0.22 0.87 22.13
C ILE A 867 1.30 0.03 21.44
N ASN A 868 1.49 0.19 20.13
CA ASN A 868 2.53 -0.51 19.37
C ASN A 868 3.92 -0.11 19.86
N SER A 869 4.22 1.19 19.98
CA SER A 869 5.52 1.65 20.46
C SER A 869 5.80 1.20 21.90
N ILE A 870 4.80 1.27 22.79
CA ILE A 870 4.91 0.73 24.16
C ILE A 870 5.21 -0.76 24.10
N SER A 871 4.52 -1.50 23.23
CA SER A 871 4.67 -2.94 23.14
C SER A 871 6.05 -3.37 22.62
N ILE A 872 6.58 -2.64 21.64
CA ILE A 872 7.92 -2.86 21.08
C ILE A 872 8.99 -2.58 22.14
N LEU A 873 8.92 -1.42 22.82
CA LEU A 873 9.90 -1.03 23.83
C LEU A 873 9.88 -1.97 25.07
N GLY A 874 8.68 -2.37 25.51
CA GLY A 874 8.52 -3.38 26.55
C GLY A 874 9.05 -4.76 26.13
N GLY A 875 8.84 -5.11 24.85
CA GLY A 875 9.40 -6.30 24.23
C GLY A 875 10.93 -6.31 24.15
N TRP A 876 11.56 -5.17 23.83
CA TRP A 876 13.02 -5.01 23.88
C TRP A 876 13.55 -5.18 25.29
N SER A 877 12.87 -4.63 26.29
CA SER A 877 13.21 -4.81 27.71
C SER A 877 13.24 -6.30 28.07
N ASP A 878 12.21 -7.06 27.70
CA ASP A 878 12.18 -8.51 27.92
C ASP A 878 13.29 -9.24 27.16
N ALA A 879 13.54 -8.90 25.90
CA ALA A 879 14.54 -9.56 25.06
C ALA A 879 15.96 -9.32 25.58
N ILE A 880 16.28 -8.10 26.02
CA ILE A 880 17.54 -7.76 26.69
C ILE A 880 17.63 -8.49 28.03
N HIS A 881 16.55 -8.49 28.83
CA HIS A 881 16.52 -9.21 30.11
C HIS A 881 16.82 -10.69 29.93
N MET A 882 16.33 -11.29 28.85
CA MET A 882 16.54 -12.69 28.52
C MET A 882 17.85 -12.96 27.78
N ASP A 883 18.68 -11.96 27.46
CA ASP A 883 19.92 -12.09 26.65
C ASP A 883 19.68 -12.57 25.20
N ALA A 884 18.50 -12.30 24.64
CA ALA A 884 18.21 -12.55 23.22
C ALA A 884 18.64 -11.36 22.33
N MET A 885 18.79 -10.18 22.93
CA MET A 885 19.12 -8.93 22.27
C MET A 885 20.29 -8.25 22.98
N LYS A 886 21.16 -7.57 22.23
CA LYS A 886 22.28 -6.83 22.82
C LYS A 886 21.77 -5.72 23.72
N PRO A 887 22.35 -5.52 24.93
CA PRO A 887 21.97 -4.45 25.85
C PRO A 887 22.60 -3.11 25.43
N GLU A 888 22.38 -2.72 24.18
CA GLU A 888 22.86 -1.48 23.58
C GLU A 888 21.68 -0.76 22.91
N LEU A 889 21.41 0.45 23.38
CA LEU A 889 20.39 1.34 22.82
C LEU A 889 21.06 2.62 22.36
N GLU A 890 20.62 3.13 21.22
CA GLU A 890 21.06 4.42 20.71
C GLU A 890 19.91 5.41 20.75
N ILE A 891 20.14 6.56 21.39
CA ILE A 891 19.28 7.72 21.29
C ILE A 891 19.85 8.60 20.17
N THR A 892 19.08 8.84 19.12
CA THR A 892 19.49 9.75 18.01
C THR A 892 19.51 11.22 18.47
N PRO A 893 20.15 12.15 17.73
CA PRO A 893 20.13 13.58 18.08
C PRO A 893 18.74 14.22 18.20
N LEU A 894 17.72 13.60 17.60
CA LEU A 894 16.32 14.03 17.67
C LEU A 894 15.48 13.20 18.63
N GLY A 895 16.09 12.36 19.46
CA GLY A 895 15.43 11.64 20.54
C GLY A 895 14.69 10.37 20.11
N LYS A 896 14.82 9.91 18.87
CA LYS A 896 14.37 8.56 18.47
C LYS A 896 15.24 7.51 19.15
N VAL A 897 14.62 6.48 19.71
CA VAL A 897 15.32 5.35 20.34
C VAL A 897 15.49 4.24 19.30
N LEU A 898 16.73 3.84 19.08
CA LEU A 898 17.12 2.75 18.20
C LEU A 898 17.74 1.64 19.03
N SER A 899 17.63 0.43 18.51
CA SER A 899 18.16 -0.78 19.12
C SER A 899 18.90 -1.61 18.07
N ASP A 900 19.71 -2.57 18.49
CA ASP A 900 20.40 -3.46 17.55
C ASP A 900 19.39 -4.21 16.65
N PRO A 901 19.39 -4.00 15.31
CA PRO A 901 18.38 -4.58 14.42
C PRO A 901 18.59 -6.07 14.16
N GLU A 902 19.67 -6.67 14.68
CA GLU A 902 20.05 -8.05 14.42
C GLU A 902 18.96 -9.04 14.86
N PHE A 903 18.39 -8.86 16.05
CA PHE A 903 17.32 -9.72 16.57
C PHE A 903 16.06 -9.68 15.69
N GLU A 904 15.66 -8.48 15.25
CA GLU A 904 14.49 -8.29 14.38
C GLU A 904 14.72 -8.92 12.99
N ARG A 905 15.83 -8.56 12.35
CA ARG A 905 16.14 -8.93 10.96
C ARG A 905 16.50 -10.40 10.80
N GLN A 906 17.28 -10.96 11.73
CA GLN A 906 17.77 -12.34 11.61
C GLN A 906 16.81 -13.38 12.20
N ILE A 907 15.98 -13.02 13.19
CA ILE A 907 15.13 -13.97 13.92
C ILE A 907 13.64 -13.67 13.73
N LEU A 908 13.15 -12.52 14.16
CA LEU A 908 11.71 -12.24 14.21
C LEU A 908 11.07 -12.16 12.82
N GLN A 909 11.60 -11.34 11.92
CA GLN A 909 11.03 -11.15 10.59
C GLN A 909 11.02 -12.46 9.78
N PRO A 910 12.10 -13.26 9.70
CA PRO A 910 12.07 -14.56 9.02
C PRO A 910 11.08 -15.55 9.66
N PHE A 911 11.01 -15.59 10.99
CA PHE A 911 10.10 -16.46 11.74
C PHE A 911 8.63 -16.13 11.47
N TYR A 912 8.25 -14.85 11.55
CA TYR A 912 6.89 -14.40 11.24
C TYR A 912 6.54 -14.60 9.77
N THR A 913 7.50 -14.39 8.85
CA THR A 913 7.32 -14.70 7.42
C THR A 913 7.02 -16.17 7.22
N LYS A 914 7.83 -17.08 7.78
CA LYS A 914 7.66 -18.53 7.62
C LYS A 914 6.31 -18.98 8.19
N ALA A 915 5.94 -18.50 9.38
CA ALA A 915 4.67 -18.86 10.01
C ALA A 915 3.44 -18.36 9.23
N THR A 916 3.49 -17.13 8.68
CA THR A 916 2.39 -16.59 7.87
C THR A 916 2.26 -17.36 6.56
N LYS A 917 3.38 -17.71 5.91
CA LYS A 917 3.38 -18.54 4.70
C LYS A 917 2.73 -19.90 4.95
N ILE A 918 3.08 -20.58 6.05
CA ILE A 918 2.43 -21.86 6.42
C ILE A 918 0.93 -21.68 6.66
N ALA A 919 0.51 -20.65 7.41
CA ALA A 919 -0.91 -20.42 7.64
C ALA A 919 -1.71 -20.18 6.33
N ILE A 920 -1.10 -19.51 5.35
CA ILE A 920 -1.70 -19.28 4.02
C ILE A 920 -1.77 -20.59 3.23
N THR A 921 -0.71 -21.40 3.22
CA THR A 921 -0.66 -22.70 2.55
C THR A 921 -1.67 -23.67 3.15
N ASP A 922 -1.72 -23.82 4.47
CA ASP A 922 -2.70 -24.66 5.18
C ASP A 922 -4.14 -24.25 4.87
N SER A 923 -4.39 -22.93 4.78
CA SER A 923 -5.70 -22.39 4.40
C SER A 923 -6.04 -22.72 2.94
N ALA A 924 -5.08 -22.58 2.03
CA ALA A 924 -5.25 -22.91 0.62
C ALA A 924 -5.57 -24.40 0.42
N GLU A 925 -4.90 -25.29 1.15
CA GLU A 925 -5.16 -26.74 1.12
C GLU A 925 -6.57 -27.10 1.61
N LYS A 926 -7.07 -26.37 2.62
CA LYS A 926 -8.39 -26.63 3.22
C LYS A 926 -9.54 -25.89 2.53
N GLN A 927 -9.25 -24.98 1.59
CA GLN A 927 -10.23 -24.10 0.97
C GLN A 927 -11.41 -24.85 0.35
N ALA A 928 -11.20 -26.05 -0.21
CA ALA A 928 -12.26 -26.86 -0.79
C ALA A 928 -13.44 -27.06 0.19
N ASN A 929 -13.12 -27.31 1.47
CA ASN A 929 -14.11 -27.59 2.53
C ASN A 929 -15.00 -26.37 2.90
N LEU A 930 -14.68 -25.18 2.38
CA LEU A 930 -15.45 -23.95 2.60
C LEU A 930 -16.63 -23.81 1.63
N TYR A 931 -16.69 -24.65 0.60
CA TYR A 931 -17.71 -24.57 -0.43
C TYR A 931 -18.84 -25.57 -0.19
N PRO A 932 -20.11 -25.19 -0.49
CA PRO A 932 -21.28 -26.05 -0.34
C PRO A 932 -21.10 -27.48 -0.90
N ALA A 933 -20.45 -27.63 -2.07
CA ALA A 933 -20.25 -28.93 -2.73
C ALA A 933 -19.50 -29.97 -1.91
N THR A 934 -18.59 -29.55 -1.02
CA THR A 934 -17.75 -30.48 -0.23
C THR A 934 -17.91 -30.28 1.28
N HIS A 935 -18.64 -29.23 1.68
CA HIS A 935 -18.91 -28.95 3.08
C HIS A 935 -19.71 -30.08 3.70
N SER A 936 -19.10 -30.81 4.62
CA SER A 936 -19.75 -31.88 5.36
C SER A 936 -20.21 -31.35 6.72
N LEU A 937 -21.52 -31.22 6.92
CA LEU A 937 -22.11 -30.87 8.23
C LEU A 937 -21.71 -31.87 9.34
N ASN A 938 -21.32 -33.09 8.98
CA ASN A 938 -21.10 -34.22 9.90
C ASN A 938 -19.64 -34.45 10.36
N LYS A 939 -18.67 -33.56 10.08
CA LYS A 939 -17.26 -33.83 10.46
C LYS A 939 -16.91 -33.52 11.92
N ASN A 940 -17.80 -32.89 12.69
CA ASN A 940 -17.61 -32.62 14.13
C ASN A 940 -18.54 -33.43 15.03
N ALA A 941 -19.15 -34.51 14.54
CA ALA A 941 -19.82 -35.47 15.40
C ALA A 941 -18.80 -36.13 16.34
N ASP A 942 -18.97 -35.90 17.64
CA ASP A 942 -18.53 -36.74 18.75
C ASP A 942 -17.02 -36.92 18.94
N ARG A 943 -16.35 -35.87 19.41
CA ARG A 943 -15.34 -36.06 20.46
C ARG A 943 -15.82 -35.34 21.70
N GLU A 944 -16.65 -36.02 22.49
CA GLU A 944 -16.90 -35.59 23.86
C GLU A 944 -15.53 -35.33 24.54
N PRO A 945 -15.39 -34.20 25.25
CA PRO A 945 -14.15 -33.90 25.94
C PRO A 945 -13.80 -35.08 26.85
N LYS A 946 -12.52 -35.47 26.93
CA LYS A 946 -12.12 -36.56 27.83
C LYS A 946 -12.65 -36.24 29.23
N GLN A 947 -13.29 -37.19 29.91
CA GLN A 947 -13.88 -37.00 31.25
C GLN A 947 -12.89 -36.38 32.27
N ALA A 948 -11.59 -36.70 32.14
CA ALA A 948 -10.53 -36.13 32.97
C ALA A 948 -10.33 -34.62 32.75
N PHE A 949 -10.55 -34.12 31.53
CA PHE A 949 -10.56 -32.69 31.23
C PHE A 949 -11.79 -32.01 31.82
N GLU A 950 -12.99 -32.58 31.64
CA GLU A 950 -14.23 -31.99 32.17
C GLU A 950 -14.16 -31.79 33.69
N ALA A 951 -13.71 -32.81 34.43
CA ALA A 951 -13.54 -32.72 35.88
C ALA A 951 -12.48 -31.68 36.29
N ALA A 952 -11.38 -31.58 35.54
CA ALA A 952 -10.36 -30.57 35.79
C ALA A 952 -10.87 -29.15 35.46
N PHE A 953 -11.66 -29.01 34.39
CA PHE A 953 -12.22 -27.74 33.94
C PHE A 953 -13.24 -27.20 34.93
N GLU A 954 -14.15 -28.05 35.42
CA GLU A 954 -15.14 -27.67 36.42
C GLU A 954 -14.47 -27.23 37.74
N LYS A 955 -13.36 -27.86 38.13
CA LYS A 955 -12.56 -27.43 39.29
C LYS A 955 -11.84 -26.10 39.07
N GLU A 956 -11.42 -25.82 37.85
CA GLU A 956 -10.73 -24.58 37.48
C GLU A 956 -11.68 -23.37 37.42
N PHE A 957 -12.89 -23.56 36.88
CA PHE A 957 -13.83 -22.47 36.58
C PHE A 957 -15.06 -22.42 37.49
N GLY A 958 -15.37 -23.49 38.21
CA GLY A 958 -16.58 -23.61 39.03
C GLY A 958 -17.84 -23.93 38.23
N PHE A 959 -17.74 -24.19 36.93
CA PHE A 959 -18.84 -24.60 36.06
C PHE A 959 -18.39 -25.58 34.97
N PRO A 960 -19.31 -26.41 34.41
CA PRO A 960 -18.97 -27.40 33.38
C PRO A 960 -18.49 -26.77 32.07
N ALA A 961 -17.60 -27.45 31.36
CA ALA A 961 -17.09 -27.03 30.05
C ALA A 961 -18.22 -26.82 29.01
N LYS A 962 -19.25 -27.67 29.03
CA LYS A 962 -20.44 -27.58 28.15
C LYS A 962 -21.16 -26.23 28.27
N ASN A 963 -21.16 -25.60 29.46
CA ASN A 963 -21.81 -24.31 29.64
C ASN A 963 -21.18 -23.21 28.77
N ILE A 964 -19.90 -23.31 28.40
CA ILE A 964 -19.26 -22.35 27.49
C ILE A 964 -19.83 -22.45 26.08
N GLU A 965 -20.09 -23.67 25.60
CA GLU A 965 -20.73 -23.88 24.29
C GLU A 965 -22.15 -23.33 24.29
N THR A 966 -22.92 -23.60 25.35
CA THR A 966 -24.26 -23.02 25.51
C THR A 966 -24.20 -21.49 25.57
N LEU A 967 -23.22 -20.91 26.29
CA LEU A 967 -23.09 -19.45 26.40
C LEU A 967 -22.80 -18.84 25.04
N LEU A 968 -21.90 -19.46 24.27
CA LEU A 968 -21.59 -19.05 22.91
C LEU A 968 -22.87 -19.05 22.04
N VAL A 969 -23.61 -20.15 22.02
CA VAL A 969 -24.84 -20.29 21.21
C VAL A 969 -25.87 -19.22 21.57
N GLU A 970 -26.11 -18.97 22.86
CA GLU A 970 -27.08 -17.96 23.29
C GLU A 970 -26.65 -16.53 22.90
N LEU A 971 -25.36 -16.19 23.08
CA LEU A 971 -24.87 -14.84 22.74
C LEU A 971 -24.85 -14.59 21.23
N LEU A 972 -24.50 -15.59 20.41
CA LEU A 972 -24.61 -15.51 18.95
C LEU A 972 -26.09 -15.40 18.53
N GLY A 973 -26.95 -16.25 19.08
CA GLY A 973 -28.36 -16.31 18.74
C GLY A 973 -29.13 -15.01 19.03
N ILE A 974 -28.72 -14.23 20.04
CA ILE A 974 -29.26 -12.87 20.25
C ILE A 974 -28.88 -11.95 19.09
N GLY A 975 -27.60 -11.90 18.72
CA GLY A 975 -27.12 -11.05 17.62
C GLY A 975 -27.73 -11.42 16.26
N GLU A 976 -27.93 -12.72 16.00
CA GLU A 976 -28.59 -13.20 14.79
C GLU A 976 -30.07 -12.78 14.74
N LYS A 977 -30.81 -12.98 15.84
CA LYS A 977 -32.24 -12.60 15.93
C LYS A 977 -32.46 -11.11 15.75
N GLU A 978 -31.52 -10.28 16.22
CA GLU A 978 -31.59 -8.82 16.11
C GLU A 978 -30.92 -8.27 14.84
N PHE A 979 -30.31 -9.14 14.01
CA PHE A 979 -29.46 -8.76 12.88
C PHE A 979 -28.43 -7.67 13.25
N ALA A 980 -27.78 -7.86 14.41
CA ALA A 980 -26.88 -6.89 15.02
C ALA A 980 -25.45 -7.45 15.13
N LEU A 981 -24.49 -6.84 14.44
CA LEU A 981 -23.06 -7.18 14.54
C LEU A 981 -22.55 -7.05 15.98
N THR A 982 -23.14 -6.14 16.75
CA THR A 982 -22.84 -5.85 18.16
C THR A 982 -24.12 -5.38 18.84
N TYR A 983 -24.29 -5.66 20.14
CA TYR A 983 -25.44 -5.19 20.91
C TYR A 983 -25.08 -4.83 22.35
N GLN A 984 -25.88 -3.97 22.97
CA GLN A 984 -25.78 -3.63 24.39
C GLN A 984 -26.91 -4.32 25.17
N ILE A 985 -26.61 -4.82 26.36
CA ILE A 985 -27.58 -5.50 27.22
C ILE A 985 -27.26 -5.24 28.69
N GLU A 986 -28.30 -5.00 29.50
CA GLU A 986 -28.14 -4.95 30.95
C GLU A 986 -27.73 -6.32 31.49
N GLU A 987 -26.76 -6.35 32.40
CA GLU A 987 -26.25 -7.58 32.99
C GLU A 987 -27.36 -8.43 33.63
N ALA A 988 -28.27 -7.78 34.36
CA ALA A 988 -29.39 -8.45 35.00
C ALA A 988 -30.33 -9.13 33.98
N GLU A 989 -30.56 -8.50 32.83
CA GLU A 989 -31.37 -9.06 31.75
C GLU A 989 -30.64 -10.23 31.06
N LEU A 990 -29.32 -10.13 30.86
CA LEU A 990 -28.53 -11.23 30.31
C LEU A 990 -28.53 -12.44 31.26
N VAL A 991 -28.30 -12.23 32.55
CA VAL A 991 -28.35 -13.28 33.58
C VAL A 991 -29.72 -13.93 33.62
N LYS A 992 -30.79 -13.14 33.56
CA LYS A 992 -32.17 -13.65 33.49
C LYS A 992 -32.40 -14.50 32.25
N ARG A 993 -31.88 -14.12 31.08
CA ARG A 993 -31.96 -14.93 29.85
C ARG A 993 -31.24 -16.26 30.00
N LEU A 994 -30.01 -16.23 30.49
CA LEU A 994 -29.20 -17.43 30.72
C LEU A 994 -29.78 -18.32 31.83
N SER A 995 -30.54 -17.76 32.77
CA SER A 995 -31.25 -18.54 33.80
C SER A 995 -32.32 -19.50 33.26
N MET A 996 -32.78 -19.26 32.03
CA MET A 996 -33.77 -20.10 31.35
C MET A 996 -33.14 -21.26 30.55
N THR A 997 -31.81 -21.37 30.51
CA THR A 997 -31.08 -22.44 29.81
C THR A 997 -30.38 -23.38 30.80
N GLU A 998 -29.64 -24.39 30.30
CA GLU A 998 -28.82 -25.28 31.13
C GLU A 998 -27.74 -24.53 31.94
N ILE A 999 -27.44 -23.27 31.59
CA ILE A 999 -26.48 -22.42 32.30
C ILE A 999 -27.01 -21.94 33.65
N GLY A 1000 -28.32 -21.92 33.87
CA GLY A 1000 -28.94 -21.09 34.92
C GLY A 1000 -28.30 -21.09 36.30
N PRO A 1001 -27.90 -22.22 36.89
CA PRO A 1001 -27.19 -22.25 38.19
C PRO A 1001 -25.85 -21.49 38.19
N ASN A 1002 -25.21 -21.36 37.04
CA ASN A 1002 -23.86 -20.82 36.85
C ASN A 1002 -23.85 -19.47 36.11
N ALA A 1003 -25.02 -18.94 35.69
CA ALA A 1003 -25.10 -17.76 34.82
C ALA A 1003 -24.29 -16.57 35.36
N GLN A 1004 -24.51 -16.17 36.61
CA GLN A 1004 -23.79 -15.04 37.22
C GLN A 1004 -22.27 -15.30 37.31
N ALA A 1005 -21.87 -16.52 37.68
CA ALA A 1005 -20.45 -16.88 37.79
C ALA A 1005 -19.75 -16.80 36.43
N MET A 1006 -20.41 -17.25 35.36
CA MET A 1006 -19.89 -17.17 34.00
C MET A 1006 -19.78 -15.72 33.52
N ILE A 1007 -20.82 -14.90 33.74
CA ILE A 1007 -20.76 -13.47 33.40
C ILE A 1007 -19.60 -12.80 34.14
N ASN A 1008 -19.40 -13.08 35.43
CA ASN A 1008 -18.28 -12.52 36.19
C ASN A 1008 -16.90 -12.99 35.67
N GLU A 1009 -16.77 -14.26 35.29
CA GLU A 1009 -15.50 -14.80 34.76
C GLU A 1009 -15.16 -14.20 33.39
N PHE A 1010 -16.16 -13.99 32.52
CA PHE A 1010 -15.96 -13.56 31.13
C PHE A 1010 -16.15 -12.06 30.88
N THR A 1011 -16.50 -11.26 31.90
CA THR A 1011 -16.62 -9.81 31.75
C THR A 1011 -15.28 -9.11 31.98
N LEU A 1012 -14.94 -8.19 31.07
CA LEU A 1012 -13.87 -7.22 31.18
C LEU A 1012 -14.43 -6.01 31.91
N ARG A 1013 -14.19 -5.97 33.22
CA ARG A 1013 -14.67 -4.91 34.10
C ARG A 1013 -13.74 -3.69 34.07
N SER A 1014 -14.32 -2.52 34.29
CA SER A 1014 -13.55 -1.30 34.53
C SER A 1014 -12.72 -1.45 35.82
N ARG A 1015 -11.50 -0.92 35.82
CA ARG A 1015 -10.62 -0.79 37.00
C ARG A 1015 -10.31 0.67 37.26
N ALA A 1016 -9.77 1.00 38.44
CA ALA A 1016 -9.38 2.38 38.78
C ALA A 1016 -8.40 2.98 37.77
N THR A 1017 -7.48 2.16 37.27
CA THR A 1017 -6.61 2.49 36.15
C THR A 1017 -6.21 1.22 35.42
N TRP A 1018 -5.94 1.34 34.12
CA TRP A 1018 -5.39 0.28 33.28
C TRP A 1018 -4.13 -0.36 33.91
N ARG A 1019 -3.32 0.45 34.60
CA ARG A 1019 -1.99 0.07 35.08
C ARG A 1019 -2.00 -0.85 36.31
N ILE A 1020 -3.06 -0.84 37.11
CA ILE A 1020 -3.14 -1.56 38.38
C ILE A 1020 -3.97 -2.84 38.22
N ALA A 1021 -3.39 -3.99 38.54
CA ALA A 1021 -4.03 -5.30 38.35
C ALA A 1021 -5.15 -5.61 39.35
N ASP A 1022 -5.16 -4.95 40.51
CA ASP A 1022 -6.09 -5.23 41.62
C ASP A 1022 -7.46 -4.54 41.42
N ILE A 1023 -8.50 -5.20 41.96
CA ILE A 1023 -9.81 -4.60 42.20
C ILE A 1023 -9.67 -3.85 43.53
N ASP A 1024 -9.79 -2.53 43.50
CA ASP A 1024 -9.73 -1.68 44.70
C ASP A 1024 -11.04 -1.88 45.49
N ASP A 1025 -11.05 -2.88 46.37
CA ASP A 1025 -12.09 -3.07 47.39
C ASP A 1025 -11.74 -2.15 48.57
N ASP A 1026 -12.41 -1.00 48.64
CA ASP A 1026 -12.36 0.04 49.69
C ASP A 1026 -11.12 0.97 49.69
N ILE A 1027 -11.30 2.26 49.36
CA ILE A 1027 -11.60 3.28 50.39
C ILE A 1027 -11.83 2.63 51.76
N ASP A 1028 -10.69 2.31 52.37
CA ASP A 1028 -10.44 2.16 53.80
C ASP A 1028 -10.73 0.80 54.48
N VAL A 1029 -9.60 0.19 54.88
CA VAL A 1029 -9.37 -0.63 56.09
C VAL A 1029 -9.85 -2.10 56.07
N TYR A 1030 -8.98 -3.02 55.62
CA TYR A 1030 -8.34 -4.06 56.45
C TYR A 1030 -7.51 -5.01 55.57
N HIS A 1031 -6.20 -5.11 55.83
CA HIS A 1031 -5.27 -5.98 55.13
C HIS A 1031 -5.64 -7.48 55.23
N GLN A 1032 -6.19 -8.04 54.16
CA GLN A 1032 -5.83 -9.36 53.63
C GLN A 1032 -5.64 -9.21 52.12
N ARG A 1033 -4.45 -9.53 51.61
CA ARG A 1033 -4.16 -9.49 50.16
C ARG A 1033 -5.15 -10.39 49.42
N SER A 1034 -5.95 -9.83 48.52
CA SER A 1034 -6.62 -10.61 47.46
C SER A 1034 -5.60 -10.87 46.34
N GLU A 1035 -4.68 -11.82 46.55
CA GLU A 1035 -3.66 -12.21 45.56
C GLU A 1035 -4.27 -12.96 44.35
N GLU A 1036 -5.06 -12.30 43.49
CA GLU A 1036 -5.54 -12.92 42.24
C GLU A 1036 -4.76 -12.47 41.00
N TYR A 1037 -4.57 -11.17 40.72
CA TYR A 1037 -3.89 -10.70 39.49
C TYR A 1037 -2.41 -10.33 39.69
N ARG A 1038 -1.61 -10.41 38.62
CA ARG A 1038 -0.16 -10.09 38.67
C ARG A 1038 0.16 -8.91 37.77
N ALA A 1039 1.24 -8.18 38.03
CA ALA A 1039 1.68 -7.05 37.19
C ALA A 1039 1.75 -7.39 35.68
N LYS A 1040 2.22 -8.59 35.34
CA LYS A 1040 2.25 -9.05 33.93
C LYS A 1040 0.90 -9.06 33.21
N ASP A 1041 -0.22 -9.08 33.95
CA ASP A 1041 -1.58 -9.09 33.40
C ASP A 1041 -2.01 -7.70 32.88
N THR A 1042 -1.28 -6.63 33.23
CA THR A 1042 -1.47 -5.27 32.69
C THR A 1042 -0.43 -4.87 31.64
N HIS A 1043 0.69 -5.60 31.52
CA HIS A 1043 1.75 -5.30 30.54
C HIS A 1043 1.30 -5.61 29.11
N CYS A 1044 1.06 -4.59 28.28
CA CYS A 1044 0.42 -4.76 26.96
C CYS A 1044 1.24 -5.62 25.96
N TRP A 1045 2.56 -5.74 26.16
CA TRP A 1045 3.45 -6.60 25.36
C TRP A 1045 3.48 -8.07 25.79
N LYS A 1046 2.76 -8.45 26.84
CA LYS A 1046 2.61 -9.86 27.25
C LYS A 1046 1.34 -10.45 26.66
N LEU A 1047 1.42 -11.68 26.14
CA LEU A 1047 0.25 -12.45 25.74
C LEU A 1047 -0.27 -13.32 26.88
N ARG A 1048 -1.44 -13.93 26.65
CA ARG A 1048 -2.12 -14.83 27.60
C ARG A 1048 -2.35 -14.17 28.97
N ARG A 1049 -2.61 -12.86 28.97
CA ARG A 1049 -2.97 -12.10 30.16
C ARG A 1049 -4.39 -12.47 30.59
N ARG A 1050 -4.61 -12.58 31.89
CA ARG A 1050 -5.93 -12.92 32.45
C ARG A 1050 -6.92 -11.76 32.33
N LEU A 1051 -6.42 -10.53 32.29
CA LEU A 1051 -7.20 -9.30 32.08
C LEU A 1051 -7.26 -8.87 30.60
N SER A 1052 -7.15 -9.82 29.67
CA SER A 1052 -7.27 -9.51 28.22
C SER A 1052 -8.68 -9.69 27.70
N LEU A 1053 -9.03 -8.94 26.66
CA LEU A 1053 -10.31 -9.07 25.96
C LEU A 1053 -10.51 -10.49 25.39
N LEU A 1054 -9.41 -11.18 25.05
CA LEU A 1054 -9.42 -12.58 24.62
C LEU A 1054 -9.79 -13.60 25.72
N ARG A 1055 -9.71 -13.21 26.99
CA ARG A 1055 -10.16 -14.00 28.14
C ARG A 1055 -11.50 -13.54 28.67
N ARG A 1056 -11.79 -12.25 28.51
CA ARG A 1056 -12.94 -11.56 29.07
C ARG A 1056 -13.69 -10.82 27.96
N PRO A 1057 -14.41 -11.53 27.07
CA PRO A 1057 -14.97 -10.92 25.85
C PRO A 1057 -16.23 -10.10 26.06
N LEU A 1058 -16.85 -10.10 27.25
CA LEU A 1058 -18.01 -9.27 27.55
C LEU A 1058 -17.51 -7.92 28.08
N ILE A 1059 -17.82 -6.81 27.40
CA ILE A 1059 -17.22 -5.51 27.71
C ILE A 1059 -18.17 -4.70 28.59
N GLU A 1060 -17.76 -4.22 29.76
CA GLU A 1060 -18.59 -3.36 30.62
C GLU A 1060 -18.44 -1.88 30.22
N LEU A 1061 -19.39 -1.33 29.45
CA LEU A 1061 -19.32 0.08 29.02
C LEU A 1061 -19.57 1.04 30.18
N ALA A 1062 -20.55 0.71 31.02
CA ALA A 1062 -20.92 1.42 32.23
C ALA A 1062 -21.34 0.39 33.28
N PRO A 1063 -21.44 0.74 34.57
CA PRO A 1063 -21.93 -0.17 35.59
C PRO A 1063 -23.21 -0.87 35.14
N GLU A 1064 -23.20 -2.21 35.19
CA GLU A 1064 -24.31 -3.10 34.78
C GLU A 1064 -24.70 -3.09 33.29
N LEU A 1065 -24.00 -2.32 32.44
CA LEU A 1065 -24.26 -2.26 31.00
C LEU A 1065 -23.15 -2.98 30.21
N LEU A 1066 -23.51 -4.14 29.65
CA LEU A 1066 -22.59 -4.96 28.87
C LEU A 1066 -22.72 -4.65 27.38
N TYR A 1067 -21.58 -4.68 26.69
CA TYR A 1067 -21.46 -4.61 25.25
C TYR A 1067 -20.92 -5.93 24.73
N ILE A 1068 -21.74 -6.58 23.92
CA ILE A 1068 -21.49 -7.90 23.39
C ILE A 1068 -21.11 -7.78 21.93
N VAL A 1069 -19.97 -8.39 21.61
CA VAL A 1069 -19.44 -8.49 20.25
C VAL A 1069 -19.38 -9.98 19.92
N PRO A 1070 -20.43 -10.55 19.31
CA PRO A 1070 -20.53 -11.99 19.09
C PRO A 1070 -19.30 -12.58 18.36
N GLY A 1071 -18.70 -11.87 17.40
CA GLY A 1071 -17.45 -12.29 16.74
C GLY A 1071 -16.24 -12.40 17.69
N ILE A 1072 -16.07 -11.47 18.63
CA ILE A 1072 -15.02 -11.51 19.66
C ILE A 1072 -15.32 -12.59 20.69
N VAL A 1073 -16.59 -12.75 21.09
CA VAL A 1073 -17.03 -13.82 21.99
C VAL A 1073 -16.71 -15.19 21.40
N GLN A 1074 -17.06 -15.42 20.12
CA GLN A 1074 -16.74 -16.66 19.41
C GLN A 1074 -15.24 -16.95 19.40
N GLU A 1075 -14.41 -15.95 19.06
CA GLU A 1075 -12.95 -16.10 19.06
C GLU A 1075 -12.41 -16.39 20.48
N SER A 1076 -12.87 -15.65 21.48
CA SER A 1076 -12.34 -15.67 22.85
C SER A 1076 -12.72 -16.91 23.64
N LEU A 1077 -13.98 -17.37 23.51
CA LEU A 1077 -14.44 -18.59 24.16
C LEU A 1077 -13.80 -19.83 23.50
N THR A 1078 -13.71 -19.86 22.17
CA THR A 1078 -12.98 -20.91 21.44
C THR A 1078 -11.50 -20.92 21.80
N TYR A 1079 -10.86 -19.75 21.85
CA TYR A 1079 -9.48 -19.57 22.29
C TYR A 1079 -9.28 -20.08 23.72
N THR A 1080 -10.19 -19.75 24.63
CA THR A 1080 -10.12 -20.18 26.03
C THR A 1080 -10.22 -21.70 26.13
N MET A 1081 -11.26 -22.30 25.54
CA MET A 1081 -11.47 -23.74 25.53
C MET A 1081 -10.27 -24.50 24.94
N ASN A 1082 -9.82 -24.10 23.75
CA ASN A 1082 -8.69 -24.75 23.08
C ASN A 1082 -7.42 -24.67 23.92
N ASN A 1083 -7.11 -23.51 24.51
CA ASN A 1083 -5.87 -23.38 25.28
C ASN A 1083 -5.87 -24.23 26.56
N TYR A 1084 -7.00 -24.40 27.23
CA TYR A 1084 -7.09 -25.28 28.40
C TYR A 1084 -7.08 -26.76 27.98
N TYR A 1085 -7.87 -27.12 26.98
CA TYR A 1085 -7.96 -28.49 26.47
C TYR A 1085 -6.59 -28.99 25.99
N TYR A 1086 -5.89 -28.18 25.21
CA TYR A 1086 -4.59 -28.52 24.64
C TYR A 1086 -3.38 -28.20 25.53
N GLY A 1087 -3.59 -27.75 26.77
CA GLY A 1087 -2.52 -27.51 27.74
C GLY A 1087 -1.61 -26.32 27.41
N ALA A 1088 -2.09 -25.31 26.69
CA ALA A 1088 -1.33 -24.12 26.26
C ALA A 1088 -1.20 -23.02 27.35
N ILE A 1089 -2.00 -23.10 28.41
CA ILE A 1089 -1.94 -22.19 29.57
C ILE A 1089 -0.65 -22.37 30.34
N ARG A 1090 -0.02 -21.30 30.82
CA ARG A 1090 1.18 -21.41 31.66
C ARG A 1090 0.79 -22.00 33.00
N GLN A 1091 1.63 -22.87 33.56
CA GLN A 1091 1.33 -23.56 34.83
C GLN A 1091 1.00 -22.59 35.98
N GLN A 1092 1.69 -21.45 36.01
CA GLN A 1092 1.48 -20.41 37.01
C GLN A 1092 0.16 -19.62 36.89
N ASP A 1093 -0.57 -19.79 35.78
CA ASP A 1093 -1.86 -19.13 35.50
C ASP A 1093 -3.05 -20.05 35.79
N LEU A 1094 -2.79 -21.30 36.20
CA LEU A 1094 -3.83 -22.27 36.58
C LEU A 1094 -4.24 -22.08 38.04
N LYS A 1095 -5.55 -22.19 38.31
CA LYS A 1095 -6.16 -22.03 39.63
C LYS A 1095 -6.14 -23.35 40.44
N CYS A 1096 -6.16 -24.52 39.78
CA CYS A 1096 -6.19 -25.82 40.46
C CYS A 1096 -5.09 -26.82 40.04
N ALA A 1097 -4.83 -27.82 40.90
CA ALA A 1097 -3.82 -28.85 40.68
C ALA A 1097 -4.26 -29.89 39.63
N GLU A 1098 -5.56 -30.13 39.53
CA GLU A 1098 -6.19 -31.04 38.57
C GLU A 1098 -5.95 -30.57 37.14
N MET A 1099 -6.12 -29.27 36.87
CA MET A 1099 -5.82 -28.69 35.57
C MET A 1099 -4.31 -28.71 35.26
N ALA A 1100 -3.46 -28.52 36.27
CA ALA A 1100 -2.00 -28.67 36.11
C ALA A 1100 -1.61 -30.11 35.73
N LYS A 1101 -2.29 -31.11 36.32
CA LYS A 1101 -2.12 -32.52 35.96
C LYS A 1101 -2.60 -32.79 34.53
N TRP A 1102 -3.78 -32.29 34.14
CA TRP A 1102 -4.30 -32.42 32.77
C TRP A 1102 -3.31 -31.86 31.74
N LYS A 1103 -2.78 -30.65 31.97
CA LYS A 1103 -1.74 -30.04 31.12
C LYS A 1103 -0.55 -30.97 30.90
N SER A 1104 -0.08 -31.64 31.95
CA SER A 1104 1.04 -32.59 31.85
C SER A 1104 0.68 -33.83 31.02
N VAL A 1105 -0.54 -34.35 31.16
CA VAL A 1105 -1.04 -35.52 30.42
C VAL A 1105 -1.14 -35.20 28.94
N ILE A 1106 -1.85 -34.13 28.57
CA ILE A 1106 -2.04 -33.78 27.16
C ILE A 1106 -0.73 -33.36 26.48
N GLY A 1107 0.20 -32.74 27.24
CA GLY A 1107 1.53 -32.42 26.75
C GLY A 1107 2.34 -33.67 26.39
N HIS A 1108 2.26 -34.72 27.20
CA HIS A 1108 2.89 -36.02 26.89
C HIS A 1108 2.24 -36.67 25.67
N GLU A 1109 0.89 -36.76 25.63
CA GLU A 1109 0.17 -37.37 24.50
C GLU A 1109 0.52 -36.71 23.17
N LYS A 1110 0.55 -35.37 23.12
CA LYS A 1110 0.96 -34.62 21.92
C LYS A 1110 2.41 -34.88 21.52
N GLY A 1111 3.32 -34.96 22.49
CA GLY A 1111 4.72 -35.29 22.23
C GLY A 1111 4.85 -36.64 21.56
N THR A 1112 4.16 -37.65 22.09
CA THR A 1112 4.11 -39.00 21.53
C THR A 1112 3.51 -39.03 20.13
N GLU A 1113 2.35 -38.38 19.92
CA GLU A 1113 1.70 -38.29 18.60
C GLU A 1113 2.62 -37.65 17.55
N PHE A 1114 3.34 -36.59 17.93
CA PHE A 1114 4.27 -35.93 17.03
C PHE A 1114 5.50 -36.80 16.71
N ALA A 1115 6.07 -37.49 17.70
CA ALA A 1115 7.16 -38.43 17.48
C ALA A 1115 6.75 -39.56 16.51
N ILE A 1116 5.54 -40.09 16.64
CA ILE A 1116 4.98 -41.09 15.70
C ILE A 1116 4.90 -40.51 14.28
N ARG A 1117 4.39 -39.29 14.11
CA ARG A 1117 4.32 -38.64 12.79
C ARG A 1117 5.69 -38.46 12.14
N VAL A 1118 6.71 -38.07 12.92
CA VAL A 1118 8.10 -37.98 12.45
C VAL A 1118 8.61 -39.36 12.03
N SER A 1119 8.32 -40.39 12.84
CA SER A 1119 8.60 -41.80 12.52
C SER A 1119 8.00 -42.19 11.18
N ASP A 1120 6.69 -41.98 10.98
CA ASP A 1120 5.96 -42.35 9.77
C ASP A 1120 6.52 -41.63 8.52
N ALA A 1121 6.88 -40.36 8.66
CA ALA A 1121 7.48 -39.59 7.56
C ALA A 1121 8.84 -40.16 7.15
N LEU A 1122 9.68 -40.53 8.12
CA LEU A 1122 10.99 -41.15 7.85
C LEU A 1122 10.84 -42.58 7.30
N GLU A 1123 9.88 -43.37 7.77
CA GLU A 1123 9.61 -44.71 7.24
C GLU A 1123 9.17 -44.68 5.77
N LYS A 1124 8.36 -43.69 5.37
CA LYS A 1124 8.00 -43.46 3.96
C LYS A 1124 9.22 -43.17 3.07
N LEU A 1125 10.28 -42.59 3.65
CA LEU A 1125 11.57 -42.35 2.98
C LEU A 1125 12.51 -43.57 3.07
N GLY A 1126 12.09 -44.67 3.69
CA GLY A 1126 12.82 -45.94 3.78
C GLY A 1126 13.74 -46.08 4.99
N TRP A 1127 13.60 -45.24 6.03
CA TRP A 1127 14.33 -45.37 7.29
C TRP A 1127 13.68 -46.41 8.21
N ILE A 1128 14.46 -47.06 9.06
CA ILE A 1128 13.96 -47.96 10.12
C ILE A 1128 13.87 -47.17 11.42
N THR A 1129 12.68 -47.08 12.04
CA THR A 1129 12.46 -46.20 13.19
C THR A 1129 12.07 -46.93 14.48
N ARG A 1130 12.37 -46.30 15.64
CA ARG A 1130 11.92 -46.70 16.98
C ARG A 1130 11.53 -45.46 17.78
N VAL A 1131 10.32 -45.46 18.34
CA VAL A 1131 9.75 -44.33 19.09
C VAL A 1131 9.87 -44.54 20.61
N GLU A 1132 10.18 -43.47 21.36
CA GLU A 1132 10.22 -43.39 22.83
C GLU A 1132 11.04 -44.52 23.49
N ARG A 1133 12.35 -44.52 23.22
CA ARG A 1133 13.27 -45.55 23.73
C ARG A 1133 14.22 -45.00 24.78
N LYS A 1134 14.19 -45.58 25.98
CA LYS A 1134 15.10 -45.20 27.07
C LYS A 1134 16.54 -45.53 26.74
N LEU A 1135 17.48 -44.68 27.13
CA LEU A 1135 18.91 -44.95 26.91
C LEU A 1135 19.38 -46.24 27.57
N THR A 1136 18.80 -46.64 28.70
CA THR A 1136 19.09 -47.92 29.36
C THR A 1136 18.68 -49.12 28.51
N GLU A 1137 17.63 -48.99 27.71
CA GLU A 1137 17.17 -50.01 26.76
C GLU A 1137 18.11 -50.07 25.55
N ILE A 1138 18.38 -48.92 24.93
CA ILE A 1138 19.27 -48.80 23.76
C ILE A 1138 20.67 -49.35 24.08
N LEU A 1139 21.20 -49.01 25.26
CA LEU A 1139 22.55 -49.41 25.66
C LEU A 1139 22.60 -50.75 26.39
N GLY A 1140 21.48 -51.28 26.90
CA GLY A 1140 21.44 -52.49 27.71
C GLY A 1140 22.33 -52.40 28.97
N LYS A 1141 22.37 -51.23 29.64
CA LYS A 1141 23.07 -51.04 30.93
C LYS A 1141 22.36 -50.01 31.81
N ARG A 1142 22.65 -50.09 33.11
CA ARG A 1142 22.32 -49.03 34.07
C ARG A 1142 23.25 -47.82 33.87
N LEU A 1143 22.70 -46.63 34.02
CA LEU A 1143 23.41 -45.35 33.92
C LEU A 1143 23.52 -44.68 35.29
N ASP A 1144 24.40 -43.68 35.41
CA ASP A 1144 24.67 -42.91 36.63
C ASP A 1144 23.48 -42.04 37.06
N ARG A 1145 22.64 -41.66 36.11
CA ARG A 1145 21.38 -40.94 36.32
C ARG A 1145 20.37 -41.31 35.24
N ASP A 1146 19.14 -40.83 35.39
CA ASP A 1146 18.16 -40.88 34.32
C ASP A 1146 18.45 -39.76 33.30
N TYR A 1147 18.69 -40.17 32.05
CA TYR A 1147 18.93 -39.27 30.92
C TYR A 1147 17.66 -39.07 30.07
N GLY A 1148 16.56 -39.74 30.41
CA GLY A 1148 15.35 -39.77 29.60
C GLY A 1148 15.42 -40.77 28.45
N ASP A 1149 14.50 -40.59 27.51
CA ASP A 1149 14.29 -41.35 26.30
C ASP A 1149 14.77 -40.60 25.05
N VAL A 1150 14.87 -41.34 23.95
CA VAL A 1150 15.03 -40.81 22.59
C VAL A 1150 13.64 -40.86 21.94
N ASP A 1151 13.13 -39.70 21.52
CA ASP A 1151 11.78 -39.58 20.95
C ASP A 1151 11.67 -40.41 19.67
N VAL A 1152 12.59 -40.23 18.72
CA VAL A 1152 12.71 -41.07 17.52
C VAL A 1152 14.17 -41.44 17.25
N LEU A 1153 14.46 -42.74 17.19
CA LEU A 1153 15.72 -43.30 16.72
C LEU A 1153 15.51 -43.86 15.31
N ALA A 1154 16.15 -43.27 14.30
CA ALA A 1154 16.03 -43.71 12.91
C ALA A 1154 17.37 -44.22 12.35
N TYR A 1155 17.36 -45.32 11.62
CA TYR A 1155 18.55 -45.93 11.04
C TYR A 1155 18.39 -46.17 9.54
N ASP A 1156 19.39 -45.74 8.78
CA ASP A 1156 19.54 -46.03 7.36
C ASP A 1156 20.65 -47.07 7.16
N SER A 1157 20.27 -48.28 6.75
CA SER A 1157 21.21 -49.38 6.51
C SER A 1157 22.11 -49.18 5.30
N ALA A 1158 21.76 -48.28 4.37
CA ALA A 1158 22.55 -48.04 3.16
C ALA A 1158 23.72 -47.08 3.42
N SER A 1159 23.51 -46.06 4.27
CA SER A 1159 24.52 -45.05 4.59
C SER A 1159 25.18 -45.24 5.95
N GLY A 1160 24.67 -46.12 6.82
CA GLY A 1160 25.14 -46.28 8.20
C GLY A 1160 24.71 -45.15 9.15
N ARG A 1161 23.88 -44.21 8.69
CA ARG A 1161 23.45 -43.05 9.49
C ARG A 1161 22.43 -43.47 10.56
N VAL A 1162 22.62 -43.00 11.79
CA VAL A 1162 21.70 -43.18 12.92
C VAL A 1162 21.24 -41.81 13.40
N LEU A 1163 20.02 -41.43 13.08
CA LEU A 1163 19.42 -40.19 13.56
C LEU A 1163 18.91 -40.38 14.98
N VAL A 1164 19.36 -39.53 15.90
CA VAL A 1164 18.82 -39.43 17.25
C VAL A 1164 18.02 -38.14 17.32
N ILE A 1165 16.70 -38.26 17.21
CA ILE A 1165 15.80 -37.14 17.00
C ILE A 1165 15.04 -36.83 18.29
N GLU A 1166 15.12 -35.59 18.74
CA GLU A 1166 14.19 -34.99 19.70
C GLU A 1166 13.04 -34.32 18.95
N CYS A 1167 11.80 -34.63 19.33
CA CYS A 1167 10.58 -34.11 18.73
C CYS A 1167 9.91 -33.11 19.67
N LYS A 1168 9.65 -31.88 19.19
CA LYS A 1168 8.97 -30.86 20.00
C LYS A 1168 7.83 -30.17 19.27
N SER A 1169 6.63 -30.31 19.83
CA SER A 1169 5.46 -29.51 19.50
C SER A 1169 5.44 -28.24 20.35
N LEU A 1170 6.25 -27.25 19.97
CA LEU A 1170 6.28 -25.96 20.67
C LEU A 1170 5.14 -25.06 20.21
N HIS A 1171 4.70 -24.19 21.13
CA HIS A 1171 3.70 -23.18 20.83
C HIS A 1171 4.30 -22.06 19.98
N TYR A 1172 3.46 -21.47 19.15
CA TYR A 1172 3.81 -20.30 18.37
C TYR A 1172 3.81 -19.05 19.26
N HIS A 1173 4.99 -18.48 19.49
CA HIS A 1173 5.19 -17.25 20.24
C HIS A 1173 5.09 -16.03 19.32
N LYS A 1174 4.50 -14.91 19.77
CA LYS A 1174 4.23 -13.75 18.87
C LYS A 1174 4.90 -12.45 19.26
N THR A 1175 5.42 -12.30 20.47
CA THR A 1175 6.03 -11.04 20.95
C THR A 1175 7.53 -11.20 21.13
N HIS A 1176 8.30 -10.10 21.09
CA HIS A 1176 9.75 -10.11 21.33
C HIS A 1176 10.12 -10.88 22.60
N GLY A 1177 9.45 -10.59 23.72
CA GLY A 1177 9.72 -11.23 25.00
C GLY A 1177 9.39 -12.71 25.04
N GLU A 1178 8.31 -13.14 24.38
CA GLU A 1178 7.95 -14.56 24.28
C GLU A 1178 8.89 -15.35 23.37
N VAL A 1179 9.32 -14.77 22.25
CA VAL A 1179 10.33 -15.36 21.38
C VAL A 1179 11.67 -15.47 22.11
N ALA A 1180 12.05 -14.43 22.86
CA ALA A 1180 13.25 -14.44 23.70
C ALA A 1180 13.19 -15.49 24.81
N GLU A 1181 12.03 -15.63 25.49
CA GLU A 1181 11.78 -16.69 26.48
C GLU A 1181 11.96 -18.07 25.84
N GLN A 1182 11.32 -18.33 24.70
CA GLN A 1182 11.44 -19.60 23.99
C GLN A 1182 12.88 -19.90 23.58
N MET A 1183 13.65 -18.91 23.12
CA MET A 1183 15.07 -19.12 22.79
C MET A 1183 15.93 -19.40 24.02
N SER A 1184 15.60 -18.81 25.18
CA SER A 1184 16.35 -19.00 26.42
C SER A 1184 16.29 -20.43 26.96
N ASP A 1185 15.22 -21.17 26.64
CA ASP A 1185 15.03 -22.56 27.09
C ASP A 1185 15.93 -23.58 26.35
N TRP A 1186 16.68 -23.14 25.33
CA TRP A 1186 17.32 -24.03 24.36
C TRP A 1186 18.77 -23.63 24.02
N ARG A 1187 19.52 -23.03 24.94
CA ARG A 1187 20.89 -22.51 24.69
C ARG A 1187 22.01 -23.56 24.80
N GLY A 1188 21.72 -24.76 25.30
CA GLY A 1188 22.71 -25.78 25.59
C GLY A 1188 23.46 -25.53 26.91
N LEU A 1189 22.92 -24.69 27.79
CA LEU A 1189 23.57 -24.24 29.02
C LEU A 1189 23.11 -25.01 30.26
N THR A 1190 23.99 -25.01 31.27
CA THR A 1190 23.64 -25.39 32.64
C THR A 1190 23.59 -24.12 33.48
N TYR A 1191 22.39 -23.74 33.92
CA TYR A 1191 22.15 -22.58 34.76
C TYR A 1191 22.63 -22.79 36.21
N ALA A 1192 22.64 -21.69 36.98
CA ALA A 1192 22.92 -21.72 38.42
C ALA A 1192 22.06 -22.78 39.14
N LYS A 1193 22.65 -23.45 40.14
CA LYS A 1193 22.10 -24.65 40.84
C LYS A 1193 22.04 -25.93 40.00
N GLY A 1194 22.73 -26.00 38.85
CA GLY A 1194 22.86 -27.23 38.07
C GLY A 1194 21.63 -27.57 37.20
N LYS A 1195 20.69 -26.62 37.03
CA LYS A 1195 19.52 -26.80 36.16
C LYS A 1195 19.96 -26.74 34.70
N ARG A 1196 19.77 -27.84 33.98
CA ARG A 1196 20.06 -27.97 32.54
C ARG A 1196 18.87 -27.51 31.72
N ASP A 1197 19.13 -26.75 30.66
CA ASP A 1197 18.10 -26.40 29.67
C ASP A 1197 17.77 -27.58 28.74
N ASP A 1198 16.77 -27.44 27.88
CA ASP A 1198 16.24 -28.57 27.10
C ASP A 1198 17.22 -29.04 26.02
N LEU A 1199 17.98 -28.12 25.41
CA LEU A 1199 19.04 -28.48 24.48
C LEU A 1199 20.18 -29.23 25.19
N ARG A 1200 20.60 -28.79 26.38
CA ARG A 1200 21.68 -29.46 27.13
C ARG A 1200 21.28 -30.88 27.53
N LYS A 1201 20.01 -31.13 27.88
CA LYS A 1201 19.51 -32.49 28.13
C LYS A 1201 19.60 -33.38 26.89
N HIS A 1202 19.36 -32.82 25.69
CA HIS A 1202 19.57 -33.53 24.44
C HIS A 1202 21.05 -33.84 24.20
N LEU A 1203 21.93 -32.83 24.28
CA LEU A 1203 23.37 -33.01 24.12
C LEU A 1203 23.96 -34.03 25.10
N ASP A 1204 23.53 -34.01 26.37
CA ASP A 1204 23.92 -35.02 27.37
C ASP A 1204 23.56 -36.45 26.91
N ARG A 1205 22.41 -36.66 26.26
CA ARG A 1205 22.02 -37.97 25.72
C ARG A 1205 22.93 -38.38 24.55
N ILE A 1206 23.25 -37.43 23.67
CA ILE A 1206 24.13 -37.65 22.52
C ILE A 1206 25.54 -38.01 22.97
N GLU A 1207 26.13 -37.27 23.91
CA GLU A 1207 27.45 -37.57 24.49
C GLU A 1207 27.51 -39.01 25.03
N VAL A 1208 26.47 -39.44 25.75
CA VAL A 1208 26.38 -40.80 26.31
C VAL A 1208 26.24 -41.87 25.23
N LEU A 1209 25.42 -41.63 24.21
CA LEU A 1209 25.21 -42.55 23.09
C LEU A 1209 26.48 -42.68 22.24
N SER A 1210 27.14 -41.57 21.90
CA SER A 1210 28.39 -41.52 21.14
C SER A 1210 29.53 -42.26 21.84
N ALA A 1211 29.63 -42.16 23.18
CA ALA A 1211 30.60 -42.91 23.96
C ALA A 1211 30.37 -44.44 23.95
N HIS A 1212 29.24 -44.93 23.44
CA HIS A 1212 28.84 -46.35 23.48
C HIS A 1212 28.37 -46.89 22.12
N ILE A 1213 28.95 -46.44 21.01
CA ILE A 1213 28.54 -46.80 19.64
C ILE A 1213 28.37 -48.31 19.38
N GLN A 1214 29.22 -49.15 19.97
CA GLN A 1214 29.15 -50.61 19.82
C GLN A 1214 27.87 -51.21 20.41
N ARG A 1215 27.32 -50.61 21.46
CA ARG A 1215 26.05 -51.04 22.05
C ARG A 1215 24.86 -50.65 21.17
N ILE A 1216 24.94 -49.51 20.48
CA ILE A 1216 23.94 -49.07 19.51
C ILE A 1216 23.91 -50.02 18.30
N ARG A 1217 25.07 -50.41 17.76
CA ARG A 1217 25.17 -51.43 16.70
C ARG A 1217 24.51 -52.75 17.09
N LYS A 1218 24.74 -53.18 18.34
CA LYS A 1218 24.10 -54.38 18.91
C LYS A 1218 22.57 -54.22 19.02
N TYR A 1219 22.07 -53.06 19.43
CA TYR A 1219 20.64 -52.76 19.51
C TYR A 1219 19.96 -52.75 18.13
N LEU A 1220 20.61 -52.12 17.15
CA LEU A 1220 20.16 -52.05 15.75
C LEU A 1220 20.36 -53.36 14.97
N LYS A 1221 21.09 -54.34 15.54
CA LYS A 1221 21.43 -55.63 14.94
C LYS A 1221 22.19 -55.49 13.61
N THR A 1222 23.11 -54.51 13.51
CA THR A 1222 23.94 -54.27 12.32
C THR A 1222 25.41 -54.57 12.57
N THR A 1223 26.09 -55.07 11.53
CA THR A 1223 27.55 -55.24 11.48
C THR A 1223 28.26 -54.07 10.80
N ASP A 1224 27.53 -53.10 10.27
CA ASP A 1224 28.11 -51.94 9.59
C ASP A 1224 28.58 -50.89 10.60
N GLU A 1225 29.49 -50.02 10.18
CA GLU A 1225 29.81 -48.83 10.97
C GLU A 1225 28.61 -47.89 11.00
N VAL A 1226 28.40 -47.24 12.15
CA VAL A 1226 27.26 -46.33 12.32
C VAL A 1226 27.75 -44.97 12.81
N ALA A 1227 27.18 -43.92 12.23
CA ALA A 1227 27.44 -42.53 12.60
C ALA A 1227 26.19 -41.93 13.24
N ILE A 1228 26.32 -41.40 14.46
CA ILE A 1228 25.22 -40.72 15.15
C ILE A 1228 25.06 -39.31 14.59
N GLU A 1229 23.84 -38.97 14.21
CA GLU A 1229 23.44 -37.63 13.84
C GLU A 1229 22.34 -37.14 14.78
N PRO A 1230 22.65 -36.18 15.65
CA PRO A 1230 21.66 -35.60 16.53
C PRO A 1230 20.81 -34.55 15.81
N TRP A 1231 19.50 -34.64 16.00
CA TRP A 1231 18.52 -33.76 15.37
C TRP A 1231 17.46 -33.30 16.38
N LEU A 1232 17.01 -32.06 16.21
CA LEU A 1232 15.83 -31.53 16.85
C LEU A 1232 14.81 -31.15 15.79
N ILE A 1233 13.65 -31.81 15.81
CA ILE A 1233 12.58 -31.59 14.85
C ILE A 1233 11.40 -30.94 15.57
N PHE A 1234 10.95 -29.80 15.02
CA PHE A 1234 9.80 -29.06 15.54
C PHE A 1234 8.56 -29.26 14.68
N GLU A 1235 7.40 -29.38 15.31
CA GLU A 1235 6.13 -29.50 14.59
C GLU A 1235 5.79 -28.22 13.82
N ASN A 1236 5.96 -27.08 14.49
CA ASN A 1236 5.67 -25.75 13.97
C ASN A 1236 6.98 -24.97 13.73
N PRO A 1237 6.95 -23.89 12.93
CA PRO A 1237 8.06 -22.93 12.90
C PRO A 1237 8.38 -22.43 14.30
N VAL A 1238 9.68 -22.27 14.56
CA VAL A 1238 10.20 -21.76 15.83
C VAL A 1238 11.40 -20.84 15.58
N PRO A 1239 11.66 -19.87 16.46
CA PRO A 1239 12.72 -18.88 16.26
C PRO A 1239 14.13 -19.50 16.22
N MET A 1240 14.33 -20.64 16.86
CA MET A 1240 15.61 -21.37 16.91
C MET A 1240 16.11 -21.82 15.52
N LEU A 1241 15.19 -22.06 14.57
CA LEU A 1241 15.54 -22.38 13.17
C LEU A 1241 16.27 -21.23 12.46
N HIS A 1242 16.22 -20.03 13.03
CA HIS A 1242 16.85 -18.84 12.50
C HIS A 1242 18.03 -18.40 13.37
N ALA A 1243 17.87 -18.45 14.70
CA ALA A 1243 18.89 -18.01 15.65
C ALA A 1243 20.21 -18.81 15.60
N TRP A 1244 20.16 -20.11 15.27
CA TRP A 1244 21.35 -21.00 15.38
C TRP A 1244 21.89 -21.54 14.07
N ARG A 1245 21.54 -20.93 12.93
CA ARG A 1245 22.07 -21.35 11.62
C ARG A 1245 23.60 -21.30 11.51
N ASN A 1246 24.25 -20.48 12.34
CA ASN A 1246 25.69 -20.21 12.30
C ASN A 1246 26.42 -20.58 13.61
N ILE A 1247 25.76 -21.28 14.54
CA ILE A 1247 26.42 -21.73 15.78
C ILE A 1247 26.90 -23.17 15.57
N ASP A 1248 28.16 -23.43 15.90
CA ASP A 1248 28.78 -24.76 15.87
C ASP A 1248 28.25 -25.62 17.03
N ILE A 1249 26.98 -26.03 16.90
CA ILE A 1249 26.31 -26.95 17.81
C ILE A 1249 26.31 -28.31 17.13
N GLU A 1250 26.71 -29.36 17.86
CA GLU A 1250 26.74 -30.73 17.32
C GLU A 1250 25.37 -31.23 16.82
N THR A 1251 24.26 -30.56 17.19
CA THR A 1251 22.86 -30.88 16.85
C THR A 1251 22.29 -30.01 15.73
N LYS A 1252 21.61 -30.64 14.76
CA LYS A 1252 20.91 -29.96 13.66
C LYS A 1252 19.44 -29.69 14.00
N PHE A 1253 18.87 -28.61 13.46
CA PHE A 1253 17.48 -28.21 13.70
C PHE A 1253 16.68 -28.22 12.39
N ALA A 1254 15.46 -28.75 12.42
CA ALA A 1254 14.54 -28.74 11.30
C ALA A 1254 13.07 -28.62 11.74
N SER A 1255 12.21 -28.19 10.83
CA SER A 1255 10.76 -28.30 10.96
C SER A 1255 10.26 -29.60 10.32
N PHE A 1256 9.10 -30.10 10.76
CA PHE A 1256 8.49 -31.32 10.24
C PHE A 1256 8.35 -31.31 8.70
N MET A 1257 8.01 -30.16 8.12
CA MET A 1257 7.86 -29.97 6.67
C MET A 1257 9.16 -30.15 5.88
N GLU A 1258 10.34 -30.07 6.52
CA GLU A 1258 11.63 -30.19 5.86
C GLU A 1258 12.14 -31.64 5.79
N ILE A 1259 11.47 -32.59 6.47
CA ILE A 1259 11.89 -34.00 6.57
C ILE A 1259 12.08 -34.63 5.19
N GLU A 1260 11.12 -34.46 4.27
CA GLU A 1260 11.22 -35.04 2.93
C GLU A 1260 12.45 -34.50 2.19
N SER A 1261 12.65 -33.18 2.18
CA SER A 1261 13.79 -32.57 1.49
C SER A 1261 15.16 -32.95 2.09
N LEU A 1262 15.23 -33.21 3.40
CA LEU A 1262 16.48 -33.44 4.13
C LEU A 1262 16.90 -34.92 4.16
N PHE A 1263 15.94 -35.84 4.09
CA PHE A 1263 16.18 -37.27 4.36
C PHE A 1263 15.78 -38.19 3.20
N ILE A 1264 15.53 -37.65 2.00
CA ILE A 1264 15.46 -38.44 0.75
C ILE A 1264 16.74 -39.26 0.60
N ARG A 1265 16.58 -40.57 0.41
CA ARG A 1265 17.69 -41.48 0.07
C ARG A 1265 18.01 -41.30 -1.42
N ILE A 1266 19.25 -40.88 -1.70
CA ILE A 1266 19.80 -40.84 -3.07
C ILE A 1266 20.26 -42.24 -3.47
#